data_AF-A0A7D9J4L7-F1
#
_entry.id   AF-A0A7D9J4L7-F1
#
_cell.length_a   1.000
_cell.length_b   1.000
_cell.length_c   1.000
_cell.angle_alpha   90.00
_cell.angle_beta   90.00
_cell.angle_gamma   90.00
#
_symmetry.space_group_name_H-M   'P 1'
#
loop_
_entity.id
_entity.type
_entity.pdbx_description
1 polymer ?
#
loop_
_entity_poly.entity_id
_entity_poly.type
_entity_poly.pdbx_seq_one_letter_code
_entity_poly.pdbx_strand_id
1 'polypeptide(L)'
;MSVKTLEFESESQMNTFLEKLGNIQSHFDNELREMLFRIERCENLGAENTKELKLLDKKFNTELTKYHSKQEDKIPYIFDAPDRNQYFSGRIRELQDLQRNLLNLDDTGLERKACVAAVCGLGGVGKTSLVTEYAHRMKKHYEGGVYWFSAEDDTFFEQSVNDAALKLGALLGTFNLTLTKTLIRIGQTSKPYLIVLDCLDQLDLSPNILKFLSLVSRQSVSAAVVVMTRRSECKLVDEISNLHKDRCLSLRCLEDEETKQFLFYRTGLTRDDNTNSVAESLVNELGGLPLALEQAGACIKALRCDLSEYLEQFQTERLKLLESQKAKPVSVYEKPERLAVHTTWLLNIKHIKESLHGMSAILLMNAFAFLNPSEIEKELVNVGESSIEDKSFRDCISSPLGCRQVVKLLTDFSLFTYVHAHSVSTHRLVQELVRENLDPEEKAKSFVDAVRLLSFAFSKCTSPKHLLGNDGMEERLKAYNSPRNHSQYYLWSKLCFHGFQLQRNMEKLLANPDPECLDSLFVFETVKLLYECVVYLSANQKQEEAKRTLNFAYRMLDWIPEQEYDTIQKSLSSNSFFPSHVIPLPKWLQIVIKKCCVPPMSSLEPLDQKPTESPDLEQDIDKLRSEGNRNFNNGLYKEALDAYSAAIDMSRGTTVFNALLLTNRASAYIKLHQLDDALRDANEYISRFPDCWKGYARKALALDEKVCAEIAAALASYYFSIKNSKCIFSEYKPFQGAFPGLKQRISICHTVDQLLAALDSYTAHDCLRVIILGSKEYIINLNMSVLSLNPREANIGVAISVRDCIMLGSRANASVYLKLEGNTGMQLLGKCMLQNLSFAVDKGQIIGRDVSFVKMLSCNFTSNNTVSAAVGSIGKFNAERCNFTNCKAGGLLCVGPGNMVVDNCTFAGNMKAGLEVRENGKLKVRNSRMYNNSTDGLVIGPKAAKCDAFDCQIYHNAREGITVQDSLKCVALMRNHVFGNDSGGIFVKNSDVDMRENKFFDNEGWGIWSQTNSWCNVSMNEVFRNKCGGIRVGKRKKFPPSVVELNTVHDNFGPAIVDTINNFEDERVSGTDTHVSGTNGDYISAKYDGNVEYNNEERVISNQSKFSSSWCSGCKRKCEDLKKCGKCFTAGYCNKDCEKEHCSKHKNLCKVLREKSSFLITSMTRRGSDGQINTHARGLDDVGPDYSDPPPRNGKKFVAKVQTYFERRLYQPHSLIIYDRSLDVDEVFQDEFIEHLVKDFGVLCERRYQEKKLFLHCMFEKNGKLRLFINDFADFQKW
;
A
#
# COMPACT_ATOMS: atom_id res chain seq x y z
N MET A 1 -31.00 -56.30 26.15
CA MET A 1 -31.56 -57.51 25.51
C MET A 1 -30.94 -58.73 26.17
N SER A 2 -31.72 -59.80 26.27
CA SER A 2 -31.37 -61.11 26.78
C SER A 2 -30.02 -61.64 26.25
N VAL A 3 -29.26 -62.27 27.13
CA VAL A 3 -28.04 -63.00 26.77
C VAL A 3 -28.46 -64.23 25.95
N LYS A 4 -28.27 -64.19 24.63
CA LYS A 4 -28.25 -65.40 23.80
C LYS A 4 -26.89 -66.06 23.99
N THR A 5 -26.87 -67.23 24.60
CA THR A 5 -25.72 -68.14 24.61
C THR A 5 -25.36 -68.48 23.16
N LEU A 6 -24.17 -68.08 22.72
CA LEU A 6 -23.55 -68.52 21.47
C LEU A 6 -22.87 -69.87 21.76
N GLU A 7 -23.40 -70.96 21.20
CA GLU A 7 -22.70 -72.25 21.18
C GLU A 7 -21.72 -72.26 20.01
N PHE A 8 -20.45 -72.51 20.29
CA PHE A 8 -19.39 -72.66 19.27
C PHE A 8 -19.20 -74.15 18.96
N GLU A 9 -19.31 -74.55 17.68
CA GLU A 9 -19.22 -75.96 17.27
C GLU A 9 -17.80 -76.54 17.31
N SER A 10 -16.77 -75.69 17.52
CA SER A 10 -15.40 -76.15 17.71
C SER A 10 -14.54 -75.15 18.47
N GLU A 11 -13.54 -75.66 19.19
CA GLU A 11 -12.53 -74.88 19.93
C GLU A 11 -11.78 -73.90 19.01
N SER A 12 -11.62 -74.28 17.73
CA SER A 12 -11.03 -73.42 16.69
C SER A 12 -11.84 -72.16 16.44
N GLN A 13 -13.17 -72.26 16.32
CA GLN A 13 -14.02 -71.09 16.05
C GLN A 13 -14.06 -70.12 17.24
N MET A 14 -14.05 -70.65 18.46
CA MET A 14 -14.01 -69.85 19.68
C MET A 14 -12.70 -69.06 19.76
N ASN A 15 -11.56 -69.69 19.45
CA ASN A 15 -10.25 -69.03 19.46
C ASN A 15 -10.17 -67.92 18.39
N THR A 16 -10.68 -68.16 17.17
CA THR A 16 -10.69 -67.12 16.12
C THR A 16 -11.61 -65.95 16.46
N PHE A 17 -12.73 -66.20 17.16
CA PHE A 17 -13.64 -65.15 17.61
C PHE A 17 -13.04 -64.32 18.75
N LEU A 18 -12.38 -64.96 19.71
CA LEU A 18 -11.66 -64.30 20.80
C LEU A 18 -10.49 -63.44 20.29
N GLU A 19 -9.78 -63.91 19.27
CA GLU A 19 -8.68 -63.16 18.64
C GLU A 19 -9.18 -61.91 17.91
N LYS A 20 -10.33 -62.01 17.21
CA LYS A 20 -10.98 -60.86 16.57
C LYS A 20 -11.53 -59.86 17.59
N LEU A 21 -12.12 -60.33 18.69
CA LEU A 21 -12.57 -59.46 19.78
C LEU A 21 -11.40 -58.74 20.47
N GLY A 22 -10.28 -59.44 20.71
CA GLY A 22 -9.06 -58.83 21.24
C GLY A 22 -8.51 -57.74 20.33
N ASN A 23 -8.52 -57.97 19.02
CA ASN A 23 -8.08 -56.97 18.04
C ASN A 23 -9.02 -55.75 17.99
N ILE A 24 -10.33 -55.95 18.03
CA ILE A 24 -11.32 -54.85 18.07
C ILE A 24 -11.19 -54.05 19.37
N GLN A 25 -11.04 -54.72 20.51
CA GLN A 25 -10.84 -54.07 21.80
C GLN A 25 -9.55 -53.25 21.84
N SER A 26 -8.45 -53.78 21.29
CA SER A 26 -7.18 -53.05 21.18
C SER A 26 -7.28 -51.81 20.27
N HIS A 27 -8.11 -51.87 19.23
CA HIS A 27 -8.32 -50.75 18.31
C HIS A 27 -9.15 -49.64 18.95
N PHE A 28 -10.25 -50.00 19.63
CA PHE A 28 -11.06 -49.05 20.39
C PHE A 28 -10.28 -48.43 21.56
N ASP A 29 -9.47 -49.20 22.30
CA ASP A 29 -8.66 -48.66 23.40
C ASP A 29 -7.58 -47.67 22.89
N ASN A 30 -7.04 -47.89 21.68
CA ASN A 30 -6.12 -46.95 21.04
C ASN A 30 -6.83 -45.68 20.55
N GLU A 31 -8.01 -45.79 19.93
CA GLU A 31 -8.79 -44.61 19.51
C GLU A 31 -9.28 -43.80 20.71
N LEU A 32 -9.69 -44.45 21.81
CA LEU A 32 -10.12 -43.77 23.02
C LEU A 32 -8.97 -43.06 23.73
N ARG A 33 -7.77 -43.66 23.75
CA ARG A 33 -6.53 -42.99 24.22
C ARG A 33 -6.17 -41.79 23.35
N GLU A 34 -6.32 -41.89 22.03
CA GLU A 34 -6.02 -40.79 21.13
C GLU A 34 -7.03 -39.64 21.25
N MET A 35 -8.33 -39.93 21.45
CA MET A 35 -9.33 -38.90 21.74
C MET A 35 -9.11 -38.23 23.10
N LEU A 36 -8.81 -38.99 24.15
CA LEU A 36 -8.51 -38.43 25.47
C LEU A 36 -7.24 -37.56 25.43
N PHE A 37 -6.21 -37.96 24.67
CA PHE A 37 -5.01 -37.15 24.47
C PHE A 37 -5.29 -35.88 23.65
N ARG A 38 -6.21 -35.92 22.67
CA ARG A 38 -6.65 -34.74 21.91
C ARG A 38 -7.47 -33.77 22.76
N ILE A 39 -8.32 -34.26 23.66
CA ILE A 39 -9.10 -33.43 24.60
C ILE A 39 -8.16 -32.78 25.62
N GLU A 40 -7.24 -33.55 26.22
CA GLU A 40 -6.24 -33.02 27.16
C GLU A 40 -5.29 -32.03 26.48
N ARG A 41 -4.97 -32.23 25.19
CA ARG A 41 -4.21 -31.27 24.37
C ARG A 41 -5.03 -30.02 24.02
N CYS A 42 -6.34 -30.11 23.79
CA CYS A 42 -7.20 -28.93 23.57
C CYS A 42 -7.38 -28.09 24.85
N GLU A 43 -7.52 -28.73 26.01
CA GLU A 43 -7.60 -28.05 27.31
C GLU A 43 -6.25 -27.41 27.69
N ASN A 44 -5.13 -28.10 27.42
CA ASN A 44 -3.79 -27.55 27.59
C ASN A 44 -3.47 -26.45 26.56
N LEU A 45 -3.93 -26.55 25.30
CA LEU A 45 -3.85 -25.47 24.30
C LEU A 45 -4.68 -24.24 24.69
N GLY A 46 -5.82 -24.41 25.39
CA GLY A 46 -6.57 -23.29 25.96
C GLY A 46 -5.78 -22.56 27.06
N ALA A 47 -5.11 -23.32 27.93
CA ALA A 47 -4.26 -22.77 29.00
C ALA A 47 -2.92 -22.20 28.48
N GLU A 48 -2.32 -22.83 27.46
CA GLU A 48 -1.08 -22.40 26.80
C GLU A 48 -1.30 -21.23 25.86
N ASN A 49 -2.40 -21.16 25.09
CA ASN A 49 -2.75 -19.94 24.33
C ASN A 49 -2.92 -18.74 25.27
N THR A 50 -3.45 -18.95 26.48
CA THR A 50 -3.57 -17.89 27.49
C THR A 50 -2.21 -17.51 28.10
N LYS A 51 -1.23 -18.43 28.14
CA LYS A 51 0.17 -18.17 28.56
C LYS A 51 1.01 -17.57 27.43
N GLU A 52 0.84 -18.01 26.19
CA GLU A 52 1.48 -17.48 24.98
C GLU A 52 0.95 -16.11 24.64
N LEU A 53 -0.35 -15.82 24.79
CA LEU A 53 -0.89 -14.46 24.72
C LEU A 53 -0.20 -13.55 25.74
N LYS A 54 0.01 -14.02 26.98
CA LYS A 54 0.76 -13.27 28.01
C LYS A 54 2.26 -13.15 27.69
N LEU A 55 2.88 -14.13 27.02
CA LEU A 55 4.29 -14.11 26.63
C LEU A 55 4.54 -13.26 25.38
N LEU A 56 3.60 -13.26 24.42
CA LEU A 56 3.53 -12.40 23.26
C LEU A 56 3.27 -10.96 23.68
N ASP A 57 2.34 -10.69 24.60
CA ASP A 57 2.17 -9.36 25.18
C ASP A 57 3.47 -8.88 25.85
N LYS A 58 4.19 -9.78 26.55
CA LYS A 58 5.48 -9.47 27.17
C LYS A 58 6.59 -9.21 26.14
N LYS A 59 6.70 -10.00 25.07
CA LYS A 59 7.68 -9.80 23.97
C LYS A 59 7.34 -8.56 23.13
N PHE A 60 6.08 -8.33 22.84
CA PHE A 60 5.58 -7.15 22.13
C PHE A 60 5.90 -5.87 22.92
N ASN A 61 5.66 -5.87 24.25
CA ASN A 61 6.06 -4.77 25.13
C ASN A 61 7.58 -4.56 25.21
N THR A 62 8.38 -5.63 25.07
CA THR A 62 9.87 -5.57 25.11
C THR A 62 10.47 -5.05 23.79
N GLU A 63 9.87 -5.39 22.64
CA GLU A 63 10.20 -4.84 21.33
C GLU A 63 9.76 -3.36 21.21
N LEU A 64 8.59 -3.02 21.76
CA LEU A 64 8.08 -1.65 21.88
C LEU A 64 9.03 -0.75 22.69
N THR A 65 9.53 -1.22 23.84
CA THR A 65 10.49 -0.44 24.65
C THR A 65 11.81 -0.21 23.93
N LYS A 66 12.24 -1.12 23.04
CA LYS A 66 13.42 -0.91 22.18
C LYS A 66 13.14 0.05 21.03
N TYR A 67 11.92 0.08 20.47
CA TYR A 67 11.55 0.97 19.37
C TYR A 67 11.31 2.42 19.80
N HIS A 68 10.83 2.65 21.03
CA HIS A 68 10.73 4.00 21.62
C HIS A 68 12.08 4.71 21.82
N SER A 69 13.22 4.01 21.61
CA SER A 69 14.56 4.59 21.81
C SER A 69 15.19 5.21 20.54
N LYS A 70 14.50 5.19 19.38
CA LYS A 70 14.95 5.85 18.14
C LYS A 70 14.16 7.13 17.88
N GLN A 71 14.90 8.21 17.62
CA GLN A 71 14.48 9.60 17.39
C GLN A 71 13.09 9.77 16.74
N GLU A 72 12.28 10.63 17.37
CA GLU A 72 11.04 11.21 16.84
C GLU A 72 11.31 11.92 15.49
N ASP A 73 11.15 11.21 14.37
CA ASP A 73 10.83 11.91 13.12
C ASP A 73 9.54 12.71 13.39
N LYS A 74 9.55 14.03 13.16
CA LYS A 74 8.34 14.86 13.29
C LYS A 74 7.22 14.26 12.43
N ILE A 75 6.30 13.54 13.08
CA ILE A 75 5.08 13.06 12.45
C ILE A 75 4.27 14.31 12.08
N PRO A 76 3.83 14.46 10.82
CA PRO A 76 2.99 15.58 10.44
C PRO A 76 1.71 15.54 11.29
N TYR A 77 1.35 16.68 11.88
CA TYR A 77 0.06 16.80 12.56
C TYR A 77 -1.05 16.71 11.50
N ILE A 78 -1.86 15.67 11.59
CA ILE A 78 -2.99 15.43 10.70
C ILE A 78 -4.27 15.69 11.48
N PHE A 79 -5.19 16.44 10.86
CA PHE A 79 -6.52 16.69 11.40
C PHE A 79 -7.53 16.36 10.32
N ASP A 80 -7.97 15.11 10.29
CA ASP A 80 -8.86 14.55 9.28
C ASP A 80 -10.34 14.65 9.68
N ALA A 81 -10.66 15.32 10.79
CA ALA A 81 -12.05 15.53 11.16
C ALA A 81 -12.77 16.45 10.14
N PRO A 82 -14.06 16.22 9.84
CA PRO A 82 -14.85 17.07 8.97
C PRO A 82 -14.87 18.54 9.43
N ASP A 83 -15.26 19.44 8.52
CA ASP A 83 -15.46 20.84 8.86
C ASP A 83 -16.49 21.01 9.98
N ARG A 84 -16.22 21.97 10.87
CA ARG A 84 -17.05 22.21 12.04
C ARG A 84 -18.44 22.73 11.61
N ASN A 85 -19.50 22.09 12.11
CA ASN A 85 -20.86 22.54 11.86
C ASN A 85 -21.11 23.90 12.52
N GLN A 86 -21.46 24.92 11.72
CA GLN A 86 -21.71 26.28 12.18
C GLN A 86 -22.93 26.38 13.11
N TYR A 87 -23.94 25.52 12.91
CA TYR A 87 -25.21 25.56 13.64
C TYR A 87 -25.30 24.53 14.77
N PHE A 88 -24.17 23.93 15.18
CA PHE A 88 -24.16 22.96 16.27
C PHE A 88 -24.70 23.59 17.56
N SER A 89 -25.79 23.04 18.09
CA SER A 89 -26.50 23.53 19.28
C SER A 89 -26.79 22.38 20.26
N GLY A 90 -26.89 22.70 21.55
CA GLY A 90 -27.18 21.72 22.60
C GLY A 90 -26.06 20.70 22.83
N ARG A 91 -26.43 19.51 23.34
CA ARG A 91 -25.56 18.34 23.54
C ARG A 91 -24.38 18.56 24.48
N ILE A 92 -24.51 19.51 25.41
CA ILE A 92 -23.44 19.86 26.35
C ILE A 92 -23.15 18.66 27.26
N ARG A 93 -24.21 17.97 27.72
CA ARG A 93 -24.09 16.77 28.55
C ARG A 93 -23.39 15.65 27.78
N GLU A 94 -23.82 15.37 26.56
CA GLU A 94 -23.25 14.30 25.73
C GLU A 94 -21.80 14.56 25.33
N LEU A 95 -21.41 15.81 25.06
CA LEU A 95 -20.01 16.18 24.85
C LEU A 95 -19.17 15.97 26.11
N GLN A 96 -19.72 16.31 27.28
CA GLN A 96 -19.07 16.06 28.57
C GLN A 96 -18.98 14.56 28.86
N ASP A 97 -20.00 13.78 28.55
CA ASP A 97 -20.04 12.32 28.72
C ASP A 97 -19.01 11.65 27.81
N LEU A 98 -18.96 12.04 26.54
CA LEU A 98 -17.97 11.55 25.60
C LEU A 98 -16.55 11.92 26.06
N GLN A 99 -16.36 13.14 26.56
CA GLN A 99 -15.09 13.58 27.14
C GLN A 99 -14.73 12.74 28.38
N ARG A 100 -15.68 12.51 29.30
CA ARG A 100 -15.47 11.68 30.49
C ARG A 100 -15.09 10.24 30.13
N ASN A 101 -15.80 9.64 29.18
CA ASN A 101 -15.58 8.27 28.71
C ASN A 101 -14.24 8.09 28.00
N LEU A 102 -13.74 9.12 27.31
CA LEU A 102 -12.46 9.07 26.60
C LEU A 102 -11.26 9.46 27.46
N LEU A 103 -11.43 10.36 28.44
CA LEU A 103 -10.36 10.84 29.31
C LEU A 103 -10.19 10.07 30.63
N ASN A 104 -11.04 9.07 30.91
CA ASN A 104 -11.04 8.28 32.16
C ASN A 104 -11.02 9.16 33.43
N LEU A 105 -11.90 10.16 33.52
CA LEU A 105 -11.94 11.08 34.68
C LEU A 105 -12.35 10.39 36.00
N ASP A 106 -12.96 9.20 35.94
CA ASP A 106 -13.51 8.48 37.12
C ASP A 106 -12.66 7.26 37.57
N ASP A 107 -11.64 6.86 36.81
CA ASP A 107 -10.86 5.64 37.06
C ASP A 107 -9.57 5.98 37.84
N THR A 108 -9.63 5.87 39.18
CA THR A 108 -8.53 6.23 40.09
C THR A 108 -7.52 5.11 40.35
N GLY A 109 -7.64 3.96 39.67
CA GLY A 109 -6.75 2.82 39.86
C GLY A 109 -6.52 1.97 38.60
N LEU A 110 -5.24 1.71 38.31
CA LEU A 110 -4.64 0.87 37.26
C LEU A 110 -4.37 1.50 35.87
N GLU A 111 -3.26 1.02 35.29
CA GLU A 111 -2.58 1.40 34.06
C GLU A 111 -3.47 1.99 32.94
N ARG A 112 -3.19 3.24 32.54
CA ARG A 112 -3.89 3.96 31.46
C ARG A 112 -3.79 3.20 30.12
N LYS A 113 -4.80 2.40 29.79
CA LYS A 113 -4.99 1.80 28.46
C LYS A 113 -5.72 2.76 27.52
N ALA A 114 -5.62 2.52 26.21
CA ALA A 114 -6.42 3.24 25.20
C ALA A 114 -7.92 3.13 25.52
N CYS A 115 -8.65 4.24 25.41
CA CYS A 115 -10.08 4.27 25.72
C CYS A 115 -10.90 4.17 24.44
N VAL A 116 -11.76 3.14 24.38
CA VAL A 116 -12.75 2.98 23.31
C VAL A 116 -14.11 3.41 23.84
N ALA A 117 -14.75 4.36 23.16
CA ALA A 117 -16.13 4.76 23.37
C ALA A 117 -16.95 4.55 22.10
N ALA A 118 -18.23 4.24 22.24
CA ALA A 118 -19.14 4.08 21.11
C ALA A 118 -20.27 5.10 21.19
N VAL A 119 -20.56 5.78 20.08
CA VAL A 119 -21.74 6.64 19.93
C VAL A 119 -22.76 5.89 19.07
N CYS A 120 -23.83 5.44 19.71
CA CYS A 120 -24.89 4.64 19.09
C CYS A 120 -26.13 5.52 18.88
N GLY A 121 -26.92 5.27 17.83
CA GLY A 121 -28.17 6.00 17.64
C GLY A 121 -28.72 5.94 16.23
N LEU A 122 -29.93 6.49 16.04
CA LEU A 122 -30.63 6.50 14.76
C LEU A 122 -29.86 7.24 13.66
N GLY A 123 -30.16 6.96 12.39
CA GLY A 123 -29.67 7.77 11.27
C GLY A 123 -30.19 9.21 11.37
N GLY A 124 -29.35 10.21 11.12
CA GLY A 124 -29.75 11.62 11.22
C GLY A 124 -29.80 12.22 12.63
N VAL A 125 -29.48 11.45 13.69
CA VAL A 125 -29.51 11.93 15.08
C VAL A 125 -28.32 12.83 15.47
N GLY A 126 -27.35 13.02 14.57
CA GLY A 126 -26.20 13.91 14.79
C GLY A 126 -24.94 13.25 15.37
N LYS A 127 -24.77 11.93 15.27
CA LYS A 127 -23.57 11.21 15.75
C LYS A 127 -22.27 11.80 15.19
N THR A 128 -22.18 11.91 13.86
CA THR A 128 -21.03 12.50 13.15
C THR A 128 -20.80 13.95 13.62
N SER A 129 -21.87 14.75 13.72
CA SER A 129 -21.77 16.15 14.18
C SER A 129 -21.27 16.28 15.62
N LEU A 130 -21.69 15.41 16.54
CA LEU A 130 -21.24 15.39 17.94
C LEU A 130 -19.73 15.12 18.02
N VAL A 131 -19.26 14.10 17.31
CA VAL A 131 -17.84 13.69 17.34
C VAL A 131 -16.96 14.71 16.61
N THR A 132 -17.44 15.29 15.50
CA THR A 132 -16.75 16.40 14.83
C THR A 132 -16.61 17.60 15.76
N GLU A 133 -17.69 18.02 16.44
CA GLU A 133 -17.63 19.13 17.39
C GLU A 133 -16.68 18.85 18.55
N TYR A 134 -16.71 17.62 19.08
CA TYR A 134 -15.76 17.17 20.10
C TYR A 134 -14.30 17.26 19.62
N ALA A 135 -14.00 16.75 18.43
CA ALA A 135 -12.66 16.79 17.85
C ALA A 135 -12.13 18.22 17.66
N HIS A 136 -12.98 19.15 17.21
CA HIS A 136 -12.63 20.57 17.08
C HIS A 136 -12.41 21.26 18.44
N ARG A 137 -13.27 21.01 19.44
CA ARG A 137 -13.09 21.55 20.81
C ARG A 137 -11.82 21.03 21.47
N MET A 138 -11.52 19.75 21.25
CA MET A 138 -10.35 19.07 21.83
C MET A 138 -9.12 19.12 20.93
N LYS A 139 -9.12 19.91 19.85
CA LYS A 139 -8.00 20.03 18.89
C LYS A 139 -6.67 20.35 19.57
N LYS A 140 -6.69 21.18 20.62
CA LYS A 140 -5.50 21.53 21.42
C LYS A 140 -5.04 20.39 22.33
N HIS A 141 -5.94 19.50 22.73
CA HIS A 141 -5.61 18.35 23.57
C HIS A 141 -4.99 17.22 22.74
N TYR A 142 -5.55 16.96 21.56
CA TYR A 142 -5.10 15.90 20.65
C TYR A 142 -3.93 16.34 19.75
N GLU A 143 -2.83 16.79 20.36
CA GLU A 143 -1.66 17.29 19.63
C GLU A 143 -0.94 16.22 18.78
N GLY A 144 -1.24 14.93 18.98
CA GLY A 144 -0.76 13.81 18.17
C GLY A 144 -1.55 13.59 16.88
N GLY A 145 -2.65 14.32 16.69
CA GLY A 145 -3.49 14.30 15.49
C GLY A 145 -4.89 13.72 15.73
N VAL A 146 -5.76 13.96 14.75
CA VAL A 146 -7.10 13.38 14.66
C VAL A 146 -7.21 12.63 13.34
N TYR A 147 -7.46 11.32 13.42
CA TYR A 147 -7.50 10.41 12.28
C TYR A 147 -8.93 9.88 12.09
N TRP A 148 -9.50 10.11 10.92
CA TRP A 148 -10.89 9.76 10.61
C TRP A 148 -10.95 8.65 9.57
N PHE A 149 -11.52 7.50 9.94
CA PHE A 149 -11.62 6.33 9.08
C PHE A 149 -13.08 5.98 8.82
N SER A 150 -13.40 5.65 7.56
CA SER A 150 -14.72 5.14 7.20
C SER A 150 -14.78 3.64 7.47
N ALA A 151 -15.73 3.20 8.29
CA ALA A 151 -15.92 1.81 8.67
C ALA A 151 -17.21 1.21 8.06
N GLU A 152 -17.67 1.79 6.95
CA GLU A 152 -18.88 1.35 6.22
C GLU A 152 -18.70 -0.05 5.63
N ASP A 153 -17.57 -0.29 4.96
CA ASP A 153 -17.15 -1.62 4.55
C ASP A 153 -15.63 -1.74 4.42
N ASP A 154 -15.14 -2.95 4.12
CA ASP A 154 -13.71 -3.22 3.95
C ASP A 154 -13.06 -2.36 2.87
N THR A 155 -13.78 -2.02 1.80
CA THR A 155 -13.25 -1.22 0.69
C THR A 155 -13.06 0.23 1.12
N PHE A 156 -14.06 0.84 1.76
CA PHE A 156 -13.96 2.21 2.27
C PHE A 156 -12.99 2.32 3.47
N PHE A 157 -12.94 1.29 4.30
CA PHE A 157 -11.97 1.21 5.39
C PHE A 157 -10.55 1.15 4.86
N GLU A 158 -10.27 0.26 3.91
CA GLU A 158 -8.98 0.16 3.25
C GLU A 158 -8.55 1.49 2.62
N GLN A 159 -9.48 2.18 1.95
CA GLN A 159 -9.21 3.49 1.37
C GLN A 159 -8.84 4.53 2.43
N SER A 160 -9.66 4.70 3.46
CA SER A 160 -9.41 5.72 4.49
C SER A 160 -8.08 5.49 5.21
N VAL A 161 -7.70 4.23 5.40
CA VAL A 161 -6.39 3.84 5.92
C VAL A 161 -5.27 4.14 4.93
N ASN A 162 -5.45 3.84 3.64
CA ASN A 162 -4.46 4.14 2.61
C ASN A 162 -4.25 5.65 2.46
N ASP A 163 -5.31 6.46 2.55
CA ASP A 163 -5.26 7.92 2.52
C ASP A 163 -4.49 8.48 3.74
N ALA A 164 -4.78 7.98 4.94
CA ALA A 164 -3.99 8.31 6.13
C ALA A 164 -2.53 7.85 6.02
N ALA A 165 -2.31 6.65 5.50
CA ALA A 165 -0.98 6.08 5.29
C ALA A 165 -0.15 6.92 4.32
N LEU A 166 -0.76 7.40 3.25
CA LEU A 166 -0.13 8.28 2.27
C LEU A 166 0.33 9.59 2.94
N LYS A 167 -0.55 10.25 3.71
CA LYS A 167 -0.21 11.47 4.47
C LYS A 167 0.92 11.25 5.48
N LEU A 168 0.99 10.04 6.06
CA LEU A 168 1.98 9.65 7.07
C LEU A 168 3.28 9.06 6.48
N GLY A 169 3.38 8.86 5.17
CA GLY A 169 4.50 8.15 4.53
C GLY A 169 4.57 6.65 4.90
N ALA A 170 3.44 6.08 5.28
CA ALA A 170 3.25 4.71 5.74
C ALA A 170 2.66 3.76 4.67
N LEU A 171 2.33 4.25 3.47
CA LEU A 171 1.80 3.41 2.39
C LEU A 171 2.79 2.30 2.00
N LEU A 172 2.32 1.05 1.97
CA LEU A 172 3.05 -0.14 1.56
C LEU A 172 2.27 -0.91 0.49
N GLY A 173 2.90 -1.93 -0.10
CA GLY A 173 2.35 -2.66 -1.25
C GLY A 173 1.02 -3.41 -0.98
N THR A 174 0.77 -3.80 0.27
CA THR A 174 -0.44 -4.52 0.70
C THR A 174 -1.14 -3.82 1.87
N PHE A 175 -2.47 -3.93 1.92
CA PHE A 175 -3.30 -3.27 2.94
C PHE A 175 -2.89 -3.60 4.37
N ASN A 176 -2.68 -4.87 4.70
CA ASN A 176 -2.30 -5.28 6.06
C ASN A 176 -1.00 -4.61 6.54
N LEU A 177 0.00 -4.50 5.66
CA LEU A 177 1.26 -3.83 5.98
C LEU A 177 1.08 -2.32 6.09
N THR A 178 0.31 -1.73 5.18
CA THR A 178 -0.07 -0.32 5.24
C THR A 178 -0.77 -0.01 6.56
N LEU A 179 -1.84 -0.73 6.89
CA LEU A 179 -2.59 -0.62 8.14
C LEU A 179 -1.67 -0.68 9.36
N THR A 180 -0.81 -1.71 9.42
CA THR A 180 0.10 -1.92 10.55
C THR A 180 1.11 -0.78 10.66
N LYS A 181 1.74 -0.37 9.55
CA LYS A 181 2.72 0.72 9.55
C LYS A 181 2.07 2.08 9.85
N THR A 182 0.86 2.32 9.36
CA THR A 182 0.07 3.52 9.67
C THR A 182 -0.21 3.59 11.16
N LEU A 183 -0.68 2.49 11.76
CA LEU A 183 -0.92 2.42 13.20
C LEU A 183 0.35 2.62 14.02
N ILE A 184 1.46 1.97 13.64
CA ILE A 184 2.76 2.19 14.29
C ILE A 184 3.18 3.65 14.18
N ARG A 185 2.99 4.27 13.01
CA ARG A 185 3.38 5.66 12.77
C ARG A 185 2.53 6.64 13.59
N ILE A 186 1.24 6.36 13.73
CA ILE A 186 0.34 7.10 14.63
C ILE A 186 0.79 6.90 16.08
N GLY A 187 0.99 5.64 16.51
CA GLY A 187 1.37 5.28 17.89
C GLY A 187 2.79 5.67 18.31
N GLN A 188 3.64 6.13 17.38
CA GLN A 188 4.97 6.69 17.70
C GLN A 188 4.88 8.05 18.41
N THR A 189 3.75 8.73 18.33
CA THR A 189 3.57 10.00 19.03
C THR A 189 3.34 9.77 20.53
N SER A 190 4.09 10.48 21.37
CA SER A 190 3.87 10.51 22.82
C SER A 190 2.68 11.39 23.22
N LYS A 191 2.18 12.20 22.28
CA LYS A 191 1.07 13.14 22.46
C LYS A 191 -0.30 12.45 22.35
N PRO A 192 -1.35 12.94 23.02
CA PRO A 192 -2.69 12.41 22.85
C PRO A 192 -3.17 12.52 21.40
N TYR A 193 -3.85 11.49 20.91
CA TYR A 193 -4.44 11.48 19.57
C TYR A 193 -5.82 10.81 19.57
N LEU A 194 -6.65 11.19 18.61
CA LEU A 194 -8.02 10.70 18.46
C LEU A 194 -8.16 9.89 17.17
N ILE A 195 -8.71 8.69 17.28
CA ILE A 195 -9.11 7.84 16.15
C ILE A 195 -10.63 7.78 16.12
N VAL A 196 -11.22 8.08 14.96
CA VAL A 196 -12.66 8.01 14.74
C VAL A 196 -12.96 6.96 13.67
N LEU A 197 -13.82 6.00 14.00
CA LEU A 197 -14.40 5.03 13.05
C LEU A 197 -15.85 5.41 12.77
N ASP A 198 -16.12 5.87 11.55
CA ASP A 198 -17.43 6.36 11.15
C ASP A 198 -18.25 5.26 10.45
N CYS A 199 -19.54 5.14 10.79
CA CYS A 199 -20.51 4.27 10.13
C CYS A 199 -20.23 2.76 10.18
N LEU A 200 -19.89 2.24 11.36
CA LEU A 200 -19.70 0.80 11.60
C LEU A 200 -21.03 0.04 11.66
N ASP A 201 -21.72 -0.07 10.51
CA ASP A 201 -23.10 -0.55 10.39
C ASP A 201 -23.25 -1.92 9.72
N GLN A 202 -22.12 -2.55 9.32
CA GLN A 202 -22.13 -3.88 8.70
C GLN A 202 -22.91 -4.89 9.55
N LEU A 203 -23.50 -5.93 8.97
CA LEU A 203 -24.21 -6.98 9.74
C LEU A 203 -23.23 -7.84 10.55
N ASP A 204 -22.11 -8.22 9.93
CA ASP A 204 -20.97 -8.88 10.58
C ASP A 204 -19.76 -7.95 10.48
N LEU A 205 -19.04 -7.76 11.58
CA LEU A 205 -17.86 -6.88 11.59
C LEU A 205 -16.72 -7.53 10.79
N SER A 206 -16.11 -6.74 9.91
CA SER A 206 -14.93 -7.17 9.18
C SER A 206 -13.79 -7.61 10.12
N PRO A 207 -13.11 -8.76 9.83
CA PRO A 207 -11.90 -9.16 10.52
C PRO A 207 -10.80 -8.09 10.52
N ASN A 208 -10.71 -7.26 9.48
CA ASN A 208 -9.71 -6.19 9.37
C ASN A 208 -9.98 -5.05 10.36
N ILE A 209 -11.25 -4.68 10.54
CA ILE A 209 -11.67 -3.63 11.46
C ILE A 209 -11.49 -4.11 12.92
N LEU A 210 -11.86 -5.36 13.20
CA LEU A 210 -11.62 -5.97 14.52
C LEU A 210 -10.12 -6.03 14.84
N LYS A 211 -9.29 -6.43 13.87
CA LYS A 211 -7.83 -6.41 13.98
C LYS A 211 -7.32 -5.00 14.26
N PHE A 212 -7.80 -3.99 13.53
CA PHE A 212 -7.44 -2.58 13.75
C PHE A 212 -7.76 -2.11 15.17
N LEU A 213 -8.99 -2.34 15.65
CA LEU A 213 -9.42 -1.98 17.00
C LEU A 213 -8.58 -2.66 18.08
N SER A 214 -8.25 -3.95 17.89
CA SER A 214 -7.40 -4.70 18.80
C SER A 214 -5.97 -4.14 18.88
N LEU A 215 -5.41 -3.68 17.75
CA LEU A 215 -4.07 -3.12 17.68
C LEU A 215 -3.99 -1.74 18.32
N VAL A 216 -4.95 -0.85 18.03
CA VAL A 216 -5.02 0.48 18.64
C VAL A 216 -5.17 0.37 20.16
N SER A 217 -5.99 -0.59 20.62
CA SER A 217 -6.23 -0.80 22.05
C SER A 217 -4.99 -1.27 22.83
N ARG A 218 -4.05 -1.97 22.14
CA ARG A 218 -2.85 -2.54 22.74
C ARG A 218 -1.63 -1.61 22.71
N GLN A 219 -1.58 -0.65 21.79
CA GLN A 219 -0.33 0.08 21.49
C GLN A 219 -0.14 1.41 22.22
N SER A 220 -1.18 2.04 22.77
CA SER A 220 -1.03 3.46 23.13
C SER A 220 -1.84 3.90 24.35
N VAL A 221 -1.11 4.33 25.39
CA VAL A 221 -1.60 4.92 26.65
C VAL A 221 -2.34 6.25 26.41
N SER A 222 -2.09 6.90 25.27
CA SER A 222 -2.58 8.24 24.91
C SER A 222 -3.63 8.23 23.77
N ALA A 223 -4.18 7.06 23.41
CA ALA A 223 -5.13 6.93 22.31
C ALA A 223 -6.59 6.99 22.79
N ALA A 224 -7.37 7.87 22.17
CA ALA A 224 -8.83 7.90 22.29
C ALA A 224 -9.45 7.33 21.01
N VAL A 225 -10.37 6.38 21.12
CA VAL A 225 -11.06 5.76 19.98
C VAL A 225 -12.56 5.98 20.10
N VAL A 226 -13.18 6.53 19.05
CA VAL A 226 -14.62 6.71 18.97
C VAL A 226 -15.19 5.90 17.81
N VAL A 227 -16.16 5.05 18.11
CA VAL A 227 -16.90 4.26 17.11
C VAL A 227 -18.30 4.85 16.95
N MET A 228 -18.70 5.17 15.72
CA MET A 228 -20.05 5.64 15.41
C MET A 228 -20.84 4.58 14.65
N THR A 229 -22.05 4.27 15.13
CA THR A 229 -22.83 3.15 14.60
C THR A 229 -24.33 3.29 14.85
N ARG A 230 -25.13 2.61 14.03
CA ARG A 230 -26.57 2.39 14.20
C ARG A 230 -26.87 1.05 14.88
N ARG A 231 -25.86 0.20 15.12
CA ARG A 231 -26.03 -1.09 15.79
C ARG A 231 -26.42 -0.89 17.26
N SER A 232 -27.09 -1.89 17.82
CA SER A 232 -27.43 -1.95 19.24
C SER A 232 -26.18 -2.14 20.10
N GLU A 233 -26.14 -1.49 21.26
CA GLU A 233 -25.03 -1.55 22.22
C GLU A 233 -24.62 -2.99 22.58
N CYS A 234 -25.58 -3.87 22.85
CA CYS A 234 -25.30 -5.25 23.26
C CYS A 234 -24.43 -6.01 22.24
N LYS A 235 -24.79 -5.93 20.95
CA LYS A 235 -24.03 -6.60 19.88
C LYS A 235 -22.62 -6.03 19.71
N LEU A 236 -22.42 -4.74 19.94
CA LEU A 236 -21.10 -4.10 19.82
C LEU A 236 -20.17 -4.50 20.96
N VAL A 237 -20.69 -4.57 22.18
CA VAL A 237 -19.93 -4.96 23.37
C VAL A 237 -19.47 -6.42 23.28
N ASP A 238 -20.30 -7.30 22.71
CA ASP A 238 -19.96 -8.72 22.52
C ASP A 238 -18.84 -8.92 21.47
N GLU A 239 -18.76 -8.05 20.46
CA GLU A 239 -17.82 -8.20 19.33
C GLU A 239 -16.52 -7.39 19.48
N ILE A 240 -16.55 -6.24 20.18
CA ILE A 240 -15.39 -5.34 20.34
C ILE A 240 -14.75 -5.53 21.72
N SER A 241 -13.57 -6.15 21.75
CA SER A 241 -12.77 -6.27 22.97
C SER A 241 -12.39 -4.90 23.55
N ASN A 242 -12.57 -4.70 24.87
CA ASN A 242 -12.33 -3.45 25.63
C ASN A 242 -13.39 -2.34 25.50
N LEU A 243 -14.50 -2.56 24.81
CA LEU A 243 -15.66 -1.67 24.88
C LEU A 243 -16.55 -2.08 26.06
N HIS A 244 -16.67 -1.20 27.05
CA HIS A 244 -17.60 -1.40 28.16
C HIS A 244 -18.96 -0.77 27.87
N LYS A 245 -20.02 -1.38 28.38
CA LYS A 245 -21.39 -0.87 28.24
C LYS A 245 -21.52 0.59 28.72
N ASP A 246 -20.82 0.94 29.79
CA ASP A 246 -20.84 2.29 30.38
C ASP A 246 -20.16 3.35 29.49
N ARG A 247 -19.39 2.92 28.48
CA ARG A 247 -18.75 3.78 27.47
C ARG A 247 -19.50 3.80 26.13
N CYS A 248 -20.68 3.18 26.08
CA CYS A 248 -21.62 3.30 24.97
C CYS A 248 -22.58 4.46 25.23
N LEU A 249 -22.46 5.53 24.46
CA LEU A 249 -23.35 6.68 24.48
C LEU A 249 -24.47 6.48 23.46
N SER A 250 -25.67 6.10 23.91
CA SER A 250 -26.86 6.11 23.07
C SER A 250 -27.40 7.53 22.89
N LEU A 251 -27.16 8.11 21.72
CA LEU A 251 -27.62 9.43 21.34
C LEU A 251 -29.12 9.40 20.99
N ARG A 252 -29.91 10.14 21.78
CA ARG A 252 -31.35 10.34 21.58
C ARG A 252 -31.62 11.57 20.72
N CYS A 253 -32.86 11.86 20.36
CA CYS A 253 -33.24 13.16 19.78
C CYS A 253 -32.95 14.32 20.75
N LEU A 254 -32.90 15.55 20.23
CA LEU A 254 -32.71 16.76 21.05
C LEU A 254 -33.91 16.99 21.97
N GLU A 255 -33.64 17.54 23.16
CA GLU A 255 -34.71 17.98 24.07
C GLU A 255 -35.43 19.23 23.50
N ASP A 256 -36.63 19.52 23.98
CA ASP A 256 -37.48 20.56 23.39
C ASP A 256 -36.85 21.96 23.44
N GLU A 257 -36.21 22.33 24.55
CA GLU A 257 -35.50 23.62 24.66
C GLU A 257 -34.25 23.68 23.78
N GLU A 258 -33.49 22.58 23.66
CA GLU A 258 -32.33 22.52 22.76
C GLU A 258 -32.77 22.64 21.29
N THR A 259 -33.91 22.03 20.97
CA THR A 259 -34.52 22.09 19.64
C THR A 259 -35.00 23.50 19.30
N LYS A 260 -35.70 24.17 20.23
CA LYS A 260 -36.11 25.57 20.07
C LYS A 260 -34.88 26.47 19.89
N GLN A 261 -33.85 26.29 20.71
CA GLN A 261 -32.61 27.05 20.60
C GLN A 261 -31.96 26.87 19.23
N PHE A 262 -31.87 25.63 18.74
CA PHE A 262 -31.35 25.33 17.41
C PHE A 262 -32.16 26.03 16.30
N LEU A 263 -33.50 25.96 16.35
CA LEU A 263 -34.37 26.58 15.34
C LEU A 263 -34.19 28.09 15.29
N PHE A 264 -34.21 28.78 16.45
CA PHE A 264 -33.99 30.24 16.49
C PHE A 264 -32.60 30.61 15.99
N TYR A 265 -31.56 29.87 16.38
CA TYR A 265 -30.20 30.12 15.92
C TYR A 265 -30.03 29.89 14.42
N ARG A 266 -30.62 28.81 13.88
CA ARG A 266 -30.51 28.43 12.47
C ARG A 266 -31.28 29.39 11.55
N THR A 267 -32.45 29.86 12.00
CA THR A 267 -33.33 30.77 11.23
C THR A 267 -32.94 32.24 11.38
N GLY A 268 -32.39 32.64 12.53
CA GLY A 268 -32.08 34.04 12.86
C GLY A 268 -33.31 34.84 13.33
N LEU A 269 -34.43 34.17 13.62
CA LEU A 269 -35.65 34.80 14.14
C LEU A 269 -35.48 35.22 15.62
N THR A 270 -36.14 36.31 16.01
CA THR A 270 -36.16 36.79 17.39
C THR A 270 -37.09 35.93 18.24
N ARG A 271 -36.66 35.62 19.47
CA ARG A 271 -37.47 34.85 20.43
C ARG A 271 -38.35 35.81 21.24
N ASP A 272 -39.64 35.86 20.90
CA ASP A 272 -40.71 36.51 21.69
C ASP A 272 -41.71 35.45 22.18
N ASP A 273 -42.64 35.83 23.06
CA ASP A 273 -43.57 34.88 23.69
C ASP A 273 -44.47 34.15 22.67
N ASN A 274 -44.90 34.83 21.61
CA ASN A 274 -45.75 34.25 20.57
C ASN A 274 -44.94 33.28 19.69
N THR A 275 -43.78 33.71 19.20
CA THR A 275 -42.90 32.84 18.38
C THR A 275 -42.36 31.65 19.16
N ASN A 276 -42.16 31.77 20.48
CA ASN A 276 -41.74 30.67 21.35
C ASN A 276 -42.85 29.61 21.51
N SER A 277 -44.13 30.00 21.59
CA SER A 277 -45.26 29.07 21.63
C SER A 277 -45.45 28.31 20.30
N VAL A 278 -45.24 28.99 19.18
CA VAL A 278 -45.30 28.35 17.86
C VAL A 278 -44.12 27.40 17.65
N ALA A 279 -42.93 27.81 18.08
CA ALA A 279 -41.75 26.95 18.07
C ALA A 279 -41.99 25.66 18.86
N GLU A 280 -42.60 25.72 20.04
CA GLU A 280 -42.94 24.54 20.85
C GLU A 280 -43.86 23.56 20.10
N SER A 281 -44.87 24.07 19.39
CA SER A 281 -45.75 23.23 18.58
C SER A 281 -45.00 22.57 17.41
N LEU A 282 -44.12 23.32 16.73
CA LEU A 282 -43.30 22.78 15.64
C LEU A 282 -42.27 21.75 16.11
N VAL A 283 -41.69 21.93 17.30
CA VAL A 283 -40.76 20.97 17.91
C VAL A 283 -41.46 19.63 18.18
N ASN A 284 -42.67 19.67 18.72
CA ASN A 284 -43.48 18.46 18.95
C ASN A 284 -43.77 17.69 17.66
N GLU A 285 -43.99 18.41 16.56
CA GLU A 285 -44.23 17.83 15.24
C GLU A 285 -42.96 17.22 14.60
N LEU A 286 -41.80 17.86 14.78
CA LEU A 286 -40.52 17.41 14.20
C LEU A 286 -39.80 16.32 15.02
N GLY A 287 -40.23 16.09 16.27
CA GLY A 287 -39.73 14.99 17.11
C GLY A 287 -38.26 15.11 17.51
N GLY A 288 -37.68 16.32 17.48
CA GLY A 288 -36.33 16.62 17.97
C GLY A 288 -35.17 15.99 17.18
N LEU A 289 -35.41 15.44 15.97
CA LEU A 289 -34.34 14.84 15.18
C LEU A 289 -33.50 15.91 14.45
N PRO A 290 -32.17 16.03 14.70
CA PRO A 290 -31.33 17.08 14.12
C PRO A 290 -31.39 17.20 12.59
N LEU A 291 -31.47 16.08 11.86
CA LEU A 291 -31.58 16.14 10.40
C LEU A 291 -32.89 16.81 9.93
N ALA A 292 -34.03 16.47 10.54
CA ALA A 292 -35.31 17.09 10.22
C ALA A 292 -35.31 18.58 10.58
N LEU A 293 -34.72 18.91 11.73
CA LEU A 293 -34.60 20.29 12.22
C LEU A 293 -33.73 21.15 11.33
N GLU A 294 -32.56 20.65 10.91
CA GLU A 294 -31.66 21.38 10.02
C GLU A 294 -32.33 21.64 8.67
N GLN A 295 -33.04 20.65 8.11
CA GLN A 295 -33.78 20.82 6.86
C GLN A 295 -34.96 21.79 6.99
N ALA A 296 -35.68 21.77 8.12
CA ALA A 296 -36.78 22.69 8.40
C ALA A 296 -36.27 24.12 8.60
N GLY A 297 -35.25 24.31 9.45
CA GLY A 297 -34.62 25.60 9.70
C GLY A 297 -33.94 26.20 8.46
N ALA A 298 -33.36 25.36 7.60
CA ALA A 298 -32.84 25.76 6.29
C ALA A 298 -33.96 26.28 5.39
N CYS A 299 -35.07 25.55 5.31
CA CYS A 299 -36.25 25.93 4.51
C CYS A 299 -36.84 27.26 4.97
N ILE A 300 -37.09 27.42 6.28
CA ILE A 300 -37.61 28.65 6.88
C ILE A 300 -36.72 29.85 6.53
N LYS A 301 -35.40 29.69 6.68
CA LYS A 301 -34.44 30.75 6.33
C LYS A 301 -34.40 31.07 4.84
N ALA A 302 -34.45 30.04 3.99
CA ALA A 302 -34.38 30.20 2.53
C ALA A 302 -35.63 30.90 1.98
N LEU A 303 -36.81 30.53 2.49
CA LEU A 303 -38.11 31.11 2.11
C LEU A 303 -38.41 32.44 2.81
N ARG A 304 -37.71 32.75 3.90
CA ARG A 304 -37.98 33.91 4.77
C ARG A 304 -39.41 33.94 5.32
N CYS A 305 -39.98 32.77 5.59
CA CYS A 305 -41.28 32.63 6.25
C CYS A 305 -41.13 32.62 7.78
N ASP A 306 -42.25 32.83 8.49
CA ASP A 306 -42.28 32.68 9.95
C ASP A 306 -42.55 31.23 10.39
N LEU A 307 -42.43 30.97 11.70
CA LEU A 307 -42.63 29.62 12.24
C LEU A 307 -44.07 29.12 12.11
N SER A 308 -45.06 30.03 12.11
CA SER A 308 -46.48 29.68 12.04
C SER A 308 -46.86 29.22 10.65
N GLU A 309 -46.44 29.97 9.63
CA GLU A 309 -46.64 29.63 8.22
C GLU A 309 -46.01 28.27 7.90
N TYR A 310 -44.78 28.03 8.39
CA TYR A 310 -44.11 26.75 8.18
C TYR A 310 -44.84 25.60 8.87
N LEU A 311 -45.27 25.80 10.12
CA LEU A 311 -45.99 24.78 10.90
C LEU A 311 -47.30 24.34 10.22
N GLU A 312 -48.09 25.30 9.74
CA GLU A 312 -49.35 25.03 9.03
C GLU A 312 -49.12 24.18 7.76
N GLN A 313 -48.09 24.55 6.97
CA GLN A 313 -47.73 23.80 5.78
C GLN A 313 -47.21 22.40 6.11
N PHE A 314 -46.39 22.27 7.15
CA PHE A 314 -45.89 20.98 7.61
C PHE A 314 -47.03 20.05 8.01
N GLN A 315 -47.98 20.51 8.82
CA GLN A 315 -49.14 19.72 9.25
C GLN A 315 -50.01 19.29 8.05
N THR A 316 -50.22 20.21 7.11
CA THR A 316 -50.99 19.94 5.89
C THR A 316 -50.35 18.84 5.04
N GLU A 317 -49.04 18.92 4.78
CA GLU A 317 -48.34 17.93 3.96
C GLU A 317 -48.18 16.59 4.70
N ARG A 318 -48.03 16.60 6.04
CA ARG A 318 -48.04 15.39 6.87
C ARG A 318 -49.36 14.63 6.76
N LEU A 319 -50.50 15.33 6.81
CA LEU A 319 -51.82 14.71 6.67
C LEU A 319 -52.00 14.07 5.29
N LYS A 320 -51.63 14.78 4.21
CA LYS A 320 -51.66 14.22 2.84
C LYS A 320 -50.78 12.98 2.70
N LEU A 321 -49.62 12.96 3.35
CA LEU A 321 -48.72 11.82 3.36
C LEU A 321 -49.35 10.60 4.05
N LEU A 322 -50.04 10.81 5.17
CA LEU A 322 -50.74 9.75 5.89
C LEU A 322 -51.99 9.25 5.13
N GLU A 323 -52.69 10.13 4.41
CA GLU A 323 -53.86 9.80 3.60
C GLU A 323 -53.52 9.03 2.31
N SER A 324 -52.39 9.34 1.68
CA SER A 324 -51.96 8.74 0.40
C SER A 324 -51.38 7.32 0.53
N GLN A 325 -51.05 6.85 1.75
CA GLN A 325 -50.42 5.56 1.96
C GLN A 325 -51.44 4.49 2.43
N LYS A 326 -51.79 3.54 1.55
CA LYS A 326 -52.55 2.33 1.92
C LYS A 326 -51.78 1.53 2.99
N ALA A 327 -52.49 1.08 4.03
CA ALA A 327 -51.98 0.37 5.21
C ALA A 327 -50.85 -0.63 4.90
N LYS A 328 -49.60 -0.22 5.14
CA LYS A 328 -48.45 -1.12 5.32
C LYS A 328 -48.35 -1.46 6.81
N PRO A 329 -47.87 -2.67 7.19
CA PRO A 329 -47.78 -3.08 8.58
C PRO A 329 -46.95 -2.08 9.39
N VAL A 330 -47.40 -1.80 10.62
CA VAL A 330 -46.83 -0.82 11.57
C VAL A 330 -45.32 -1.02 11.80
N SER A 331 -44.78 -2.22 11.52
CA SER A 331 -43.36 -2.54 11.57
C SER A 331 -42.48 -1.87 10.51
N VAL A 332 -43.07 -1.28 9.45
CA VAL A 332 -42.33 -0.58 8.38
C VAL A 332 -42.03 0.88 8.75
N TYR A 333 -42.86 1.49 9.62
CA TYR A 333 -42.62 2.83 10.13
C TYR A 333 -41.88 2.73 11.46
N GLU A 334 -40.55 2.65 11.40
CA GLU A 334 -39.73 2.91 12.59
C GLU A 334 -39.87 4.38 12.99
N LYS A 335 -40.70 4.61 14.03
CA LYS A 335 -40.76 5.78 14.91
C LYS A 335 -41.14 7.14 14.26
N PRO A 336 -41.81 8.07 14.99
CA PRO A 336 -42.30 9.36 14.47
C PRO A 336 -41.25 10.23 13.76
N GLU A 337 -39.98 10.06 14.09
CA GLU A 337 -38.88 10.90 13.62
C GLU A 337 -38.51 10.65 12.16
N ARG A 338 -38.69 9.43 11.63
CA ARG A 338 -38.53 9.17 10.19
C ARG A 338 -39.63 9.82 9.35
N LEU A 339 -40.85 9.83 9.88
CA LEU A 339 -41.98 10.50 9.24
C LEU A 339 -41.72 12.01 9.15
N ALA A 340 -41.19 12.62 10.21
CA ALA A 340 -40.81 14.03 10.21
C ALA A 340 -39.78 14.37 9.11
N VAL A 341 -38.71 13.58 8.96
CA VAL A 341 -37.73 13.79 7.87
C VAL A 341 -38.38 13.66 6.50
N HIS A 342 -39.27 12.69 6.30
CA HIS A 342 -39.97 12.52 5.02
C HIS A 342 -40.87 13.72 4.70
N THR A 343 -41.64 14.20 5.68
CA THR A 343 -42.48 15.39 5.53
C THR A 343 -41.66 16.64 5.23
N THR A 344 -40.57 16.89 5.97
CA THR A 344 -39.69 18.04 5.73
C THR A 344 -39.03 17.97 4.35
N TRP A 345 -38.57 16.78 3.94
CA TRP A 345 -38.02 16.57 2.60
C TRP A 345 -39.06 16.88 1.51
N LEU A 346 -40.29 16.36 1.62
CA LEU A 346 -41.36 16.63 0.65
C LEU A 346 -41.65 18.13 0.51
N LEU A 347 -41.72 18.85 1.63
CA LEU A 347 -41.95 20.29 1.65
C LEU A 347 -40.80 21.03 0.96
N ASN A 348 -39.54 20.69 1.29
CA ASN A 348 -38.37 21.29 0.65
C ASN A 348 -38.35 21.04 -0.86
N ILE A 349 -38.69 19.81 -1.30
CA ILE A 349 -38.75 19.48 -2.72
C ILE A 349 -39.85 20.24 -3.44
N LYS A 350 -41.02 20.44 -2.82
CA LYS A 350 -42.12 21.25 -3.40
C LYS A 350 -41.65 22.67 -3.71
N HIS A 351 -40.95 23.32 -2.79
CA HIS A 351 -40.41 24.67 -3.01
C HIS A 351 -39.22 24.72 -3.97
N ILE A 352 -38.36 23.69 -3.95
CA ILE A 352 -37.29 23.57 -4.94
C ILE A 352 -37.88 23.47 -6.34
N LYS A 353 -38.95 22.68 -6.56
CA LYS A 353 -39.65 22.57 -7.87
C LYS A 353 -40.11 23.93 -8.41
N GLU A 354 -40.58 24.80 -7.54
CA GLU A 354 -41.11 26.13 -7.88
C GLU A 354 -40.00 27.18 -8.13
N SER A 355 -38.75 26.89 -7.76
CA SER A 355 -37.63 27.81 -7.87
C SER A 355 -37.04 27.89 -9.28
N LEU A 356 -36.40 29.02 -9.61
CA LEU A 356 -35.60 29.17 -10.83
C LEU A 356 -34.44 28.16 -10.82
N HIS A 357 -34.38 27.27 -11.82
CA HIS A 357 -33.48 26.10 -11.91
C HIS A 357 -33.82 24.90 -11.01
N GLY A 358 -35.00 24.92 -10.37
CA GLY A 358 -35.49 23.86 -9.48
C GLY A 358 -35.52 22.45 -10.08
N MET A 359 -36.05 22.33 -11.29
CA MET A 359 -36.10 21.05 -12.01
C MET A 359 -34.71 20.48 -12.27
N SER A 360 -33.72 21.33 -12.56
CA SER A 360 -32.33 20.90 -12.75
C SER A 360 -31.68 20.40 -11.44
N ALA A 361 -32.03 21.02 -10.32
CA ALA A 361 -31.59 20.57 -8.99
C ALA A 361 -32.16 19.19 -8.63
N ILE A 362 -33.43 18.94 -8.96
CA ILE A 362 -34.09 17.66 -8.69
C ILE A 362 -33.50 16.54 -9.54
N LEU A 363 -33.23 16.79 -10.82
CA LEU A 363 -32.56 15.83 -11.70
C LEU A 363 -31.20 15.42 -11.14
N LEU A 364 -30.36 16.38 -10.71
CA LEU A 364 -29.07 16.08 -10.09
C LEU A 364 -29.22 15.34 -8.76
N MET A 365 -30.17 15.74 -7.91
CA MET A 365 -30.42 15.06 -6.64
C MET A 365 -30.82 13.59 -6.87
N ASN A 366 -31.71 13.34 -7.83
CA ASN A 366 -32.16 12.00 -8.17
C ASN A 366 -31.00 11.14 -8.71
N ALA A 367 -30.14 11.70 -9.57
CA ALA A 367 -28.95 11.00 -10.04
C ALA A 367 -27.93 10.74 -8.91
N PHE A 368 -27.64 11.74 -8.08
CA PHE A 368 -26.72 11.64 -6.96
C PHE A 368 -27.20 10.66 -5.89
N ALA A 369 -28.49 10.34 -5.83
CA ALA A 369 -29.01 9.29 -4.98
C ALA A 369 -28.44 7.89 -5.31
N PHE A 370 -27.90 7.68 -6.51
CA PHE A 370 -27.28 6.41 -6.91
C PHE A 370 -25.74 6.39 -6.78
N LEU A 371 -25.13 7.53 -6.46
CA LEU A 371 -23.69 7.69 -6.28
C LEU A 371 -23.30 7.52 -4.79
N ASN A 372 -21.99 7.49 -4.52
CA ASN A 372 -21.46 7.56 -3.15
C ASN A 372 -21.97 8.85 -2.45
N PRO A 373 -22.53 8.77 -1.22
CA PRO A 373 -23.02 9.92 -0.46
C PRO A 373 -21.95 10.97 -0.11
N SER A 374 -20.68 10.58 -0.08
CA SER A 374 -19.55 11.43 0.31
C SER A 374 -18.68 11.79 -0.90
N GLU A 375 -18.01 12.94 -0.81
CA GLU A 375 -17.00 13.40 -1.78
C GLU A 375 -17.46 13.54 -3.24
N ILE A 376 -18.73 13.88 -3.50
CA ILE A 376 -19.21 14.17 -4.87
C ILE A 376 -18.45 15.39 -5.42
N GLU A 377 -17.56 15.16 -6.38
CA GLU A 377 -16.69 16.19 -6.92
C GLU A 377 -17.45 17.14 -7.87
N LYS A 378 -16.96 18.38 -7.99
CA LYS A 378 -17.53 19.38 -8.92
C LYS A 378 -17.63 18.85 -10.36
N GLU A 379 -16.73 17.95 -10.76
CA GLU A 379 -16.71 17.33 -12.07
C GLU A 379 -17.97 16.49 -12.36
N LEU A 380 -18.70 16.03 -11.33
CA LEU A 380 -19.97 15.30 -11.45
C LEU A 380 -21.19 16.21 -11.70
N VAL A 381 -21.06 17.53 -11.50
CA VAL A 381 -22.09 18.52 -11.85
C VAL A 381 -21.88 18.93 -13.31
N ASN A 382 -22.38 18.13 -14.24
CA ASN A 382 -22.15 18.30 -15.68
C ASN A 382 -23.39 17.90 -16.53
N VAL A 383 -23.27 18.01 -17.85
CA VAL A 383 -24.38 17.76 -18.78
C VAL A 383 -24.59 16.28 -19.15
N GLY A 384 -23.66 15.39 -18.79
CA GLY A 384 -23.58 14.00 -19.24
C GLY A 384 -22.79 13.82 -20.54
N GLU A 385 -22.18 12.64 -20.77
CA GLU A 385 -21.44 12.32 -22.02
C GLU A 385 -22.42 12.29 -23.19
N SER A 386 -23.40 11.38 -23.13
CA SER A 386 -24.68 11.57 -23.79
C SER A 386 -25.46 12.56 -22.93
N SER A 387 -25.68 13.74 -23.49
CA SER A 387 -26.34 14.82 -22.78
C SER A 387 -27.70 14.37 -22.26
N ILE A 388 -27.98 14.64 -20.98
CA ILE A 388 -29.31 14.41 -20.40
C ILE A 388 -30.35 15.05 -21.33
N GLU A 389 -31.43 14.32 -21.62
CA GLU A 389 -32.41 14.66 -22.66
C GLU A 389 -33.23 15.92 -22.33
N ASP A 390 -33.06 16.44 -21.12
CA ASP A 390 -33.62 17.71 -20.70
C ASP A 390 -32.79 18.90 -21.23
N LYS A 391 -33.37 19.62 -22.21
CA LYS A 391 -32.75 20.82 -22.79
C LYS A 391 -32.55 21.93 -21.76
N SER A 392 -33.51 22.12 -20.86
CA SER A 392 -33.44 23.17 -19.83
C SER A 392 -32.31 22.93 -18.83
N PHE A 393 -32.09 21.65 -18.47
CA PHE A 393 -30.96 21.22 -17.67
C PHE A 393 -29.63 21.52 -18.36
N ARG A 394 -29.51 21.15 -19.64
CA ARG A 394 -28.29 21.36 -20.42
C ARG A 394 -27.94 22.84 -20.54
N ASP A 395 -28.91 23.68 -20.85
CA ASP A 395 -28.72 25.12 -20.98
C ASP A 395 -28.32 25.75 -19.63
N CYS A 396 -28.90 25.25 -18.53
CA CYS A 396 -28.56 25.67 -17.17
C CYS A 396 -27.12 25.28 -16.79
N ILE A 397 -26.78 23.99 -16.90
CA ILE A 397 -25.47 23.47 -16.47
C ILE A 397 -24.33 23.90 -17.40
N SER A 398 -24.60 24.19 -18.66
CA SER A 398 -23.58 24.73 -19.58
C SER A 398 -23.23 26.20 -19.25
N SER A 399 -24.05 26.90 -18.47
CA SER A 399 -23.78 28.27 -18.04
C SER A 399 -22.74 28.31 -16.90
N PRO A 400 -21.73 29.21 -16.94
CA PRO A 400 -20.72 29.34 -15.88
C PRO A 400 -21.29 29.57 -14.46
N LEU A 401 -22.48 30.15 -14.35
CA LEU A 401 -23.16 30.40 -13.08
C LEU A 401 -24.24 29.36 -12.75
N GLY A 402 -24.78 28.66 -13.74
CA GLY A 402 -25.92 27.75 -13.54
C GLY A 402 -25.59 26.56 -12.66
N CYS A 403 -24.42 25.90 -12.86
CA CYS A 403 -23.97 24.84 -11.96
C CYS A 403 -23.91 25.30 -10.50
N ARG A 404 -23.36 26.50 -10.26
CA ARG A 404 -23.23 27.07 -8.92
C ARG A 404 -24.59 27.37 -8.31
N GLN A 405 -25.54 27.87 -9.11
CA GLN A 405 -26.90 28.15 -8.66
C GLN A 405 -27.68 26.86 -8.31
N VAL A 406 -27.51 25.79 -9.09
CA VAL A 406 -28.16 24.51 -8.84
C VAL A 406 -27.62 23.84 -7.57
N VAL A 407 -26.29 23.76 -7.42
CA VAL A 407 -25.68 23.23 -6.18
C VAL A 407 -26.06 24.11 -4.99
N LYS A 408 -26.04 25.44 -5.17
CA LYS A 408 -26.48 26.39 -4.14
C LYS A 408 -27.91 26.10 -3.69
N LEU A 409 -28.85 25.87 -4.62
CA LEU A 409 -30.24 25.56 -4.28
C LEU A 409 -30.34 24.29 -3.42
N LEU A 410 -29.62 23.22 -3.79
CA LEU A 410 -29.57 21.99 -2.99
C LEU A 410 -28.94 22.18 -1.60
N THR A 411 -27.96 23.07 -1.48
CA THR A 411 -27.30 23.38 -0.20
C THR A 411 -28.09 24.36 0.67
N ASP A 412 -28.81 25.32 0.08
CA ASP A 412 -29.61 26.32 0.79
C ASP A 412 -30.74 25.67 1.61
N PHE A 413 -31.29 24.55 1.11
CA PHE A 413 -32.28 23.71 1.80
C PHE A 413 -31.67 22.55 2.63
N SER A 414 -30.34 22.50 2.78
CA SER A 414 -29.61 21.48 3.56
C SER A 414 -29.87 20.02 3.13
N LEU A 415 -30.14 19.81 1.84
CA LEU A 415 -30.19 18.46 1.23
C LEU A 415 -28.78 17.95 0.87
N PHE A 416 -27.89 18.90 0.57
CA PHE A 416 -26.47 18.70 0.33
C PHE A 416 -25.66 19.65 1.19
N THR A 417 -24.40 19.30 1.46
CA THR A 417 -23.47 20.12 2.23
C THR A 417 -22.11 20.17 1.55
N TYR A 418 -21.44 21.33 1.58
CA TYR A 418 -20.06 21.44 1.12
C TYR A 418 -19.12 20.78 2.14
N VAL A 419 -18.21 19.92 1.65
CA VAL A 419 -17.18 19.27 2.48
C VAL A 419 -15.84 19.99 2.32
N HIS A 420 -15.52 20.42 1.10
CA HIS A 420 -14.37 21.25 0.76
C HIS A 420 -14.78 22.29 -0.28
N ALA A 421 -13.87 23.19 -0.67
CA ALA A 421 -14.13 24.22 -1.68
C ALA A 421 -14.64 23.68 -3.04
N HIS A 422 -14.50 22.37 -3.31
CA HIS A 422 -14.76 21.76 -4.61
C HIS A 422 -15.56 20.45 -4.57
N SER A 423 -16.08 20.01 -3.42
CA SER A 423 -16.89 18.79 -3.30
C SER A 423 -18.09 18.95 -2.38
N VAL A 424 -19.15 18.20 -2.66
CA VAL A 424 -20.39 18.17 -1.87
C VAL A 424 -20.66 16.76 -1.34
N SER A 425 -21.43 16.67 -0.27
CA SER A 425 -21.92 15.41 0.28
C SER A 425 -23.41 15.50 0.56
N THR A 426 -24.07 14.35 0.58
CA THR A 426 -25.49 14.22 0.92
C THR A 426 -25.68 13.15 1.98
N HIS A 427 -26.66 13.35 2.85
CA HIS A 427 -26.93 12.39 3.91
C HIS A 427 -27.56 11.12 3.34
N ARG A 428 -27.11 9.94 3.79
CA ARG A 428 -27.59 8.64 3.27
C ARG A 428 -29.11 8.45 3.33
N LEU A 429 -29.74 8.92 4.41
CA LEU A 429 -31.20 8.88 4.56
C LEU A 429 -31.91 9.73 3.49
N VAL A 430 -31.31 10.84 3.05
CA VAL A 430 -31.87 11.65 1.97
C VAL A 430 -31.79 10.89 0.65
N GLN A 431 -30.65 10.26 0.33
CA GLN A 431 -30.57 9.41 -0.86
C GLN A 431 -31.55 8.22 -0.82
N GLU A 432 -31.76 7.63 0.36
CA GLU A 432 -32.73 6.55 0.57
C GLU A 432 -34.17 7.03 0.33
N LEU A 433 -34.57 8.15 0.94
CA LEU A 433 -35.88 8.76 0.72
C LEU A 433 -36.09 9.13 -0.75
N VAL A 434 -35.10 9.72 -1.41
CA VAL A 434 -35.18 10.03 -2.86
C VAL A 434 -35.46 8.73 -3.63
N ARG A 435 -34.66 7.67 -3.43
CA ARG A 435 -34.90 6.39 -4.11
C ARG A 435 -36.26 5.78 -3.76
N GLU A 436 -36.75 5.88 -2.54
CA GLU A 436 -38.06 5.31 -2.18
C GLU A 436 -39.24 6.03 -2.84
N ASN A 437 -39.13 7.33 -3.05
CA ASN A 437 -40.19 8.16 -3.62
C ASN A 437 -40.21 8.21 -5.16
N LEU A 438 -39.16 7.73 -5.82
CA LEU A 438 -39.14 7.58 -7.28
C LEU A 438 -39.93 6.34 -7.70
N ASP A 439 -40.75 6.48 -8.73
CA ASP A 439 -41.39 5.32 -9.37
C ASP A 439 -40.34 4.46 -10.13
N PRO A 440 -40.69 3.25 -10.60
CA PRO A 440 -39.74 2.38 -11.31
C PRO A 440 -39.11 3.01 -12.56
N GLU A 441 -39.85 3.84 -13.30
CA GLU A 441 -39.38 4.48 -14.54
C GLU A 441 -38.42 5.62 -14.22
N GLU A 442 -38.78 6.48 -13.26
CA GLU A 442 -37.95 7.56 -12.75
C GLU A 442 -36.67 7.03 -12.10
N LYS A 443 -36.74 5.89 -11.39
CA LYS A 443 -35.55 5.20 -10.85
C LYS A 443 -34.58 4.81 -11.96
N ALA A 444 -35.09 4.17 -13.01
CA ALA A 444 -34.26 3.73 -14.11
C ALA A 444 -33.62 4.92 -14.83
N LYS A 445 -34.39 5.97 -15.11
CA LYS A 445 -33.91 7.21 -15.71
C LYS A 445 -32.84 7.89 -14.85
N SER A 446 -33.09 8.04 -13.55
CA SER A 446 -32.17 8.67 -12.61
C SER A 446 -30.85 7.88 -12.44
N PHE A 447 -30.92 6.55 -12.47
CA PHE A 447 -29.74 5.69 -12.49
C PHE A 447 -28.91 5.91 -13.76
N VAL A 448 -29.55 5.95 -14.93
CA VAL A 448 -28.88 6.22 -16.21
C VAL A 448 -28.25 7.60 -16.25
N ASP A 449 -28.94 8.62 -15.72
CA ASP A 449 -28.41 9.97 -15.61
C ASP A 449 -27.15 9.98 -14.71
N ALA A 450 -27.14 9.26 -13.59
CA ALA A 450 -25.96 9.10 -12.75
C ALA A 450 -24.77 8.47 -13.49
N VAL A 451 -25.03 7.45 -14.32
CA VAL A 451 -24.02 6.84 -15.19
C VAL A 451 -23.47 7.85 -16.20
N ARG A 452 -24.34 8.62 -16.86
CA ARG A 452 -23.96 9.63 -17.86
C ARG A 452 -23.09 10.74 -17.27
N LEU A 453 -23.45 11.22 -16.08
CA LEU A 453 -22.68 12.24 -15.33
C LEU A 453 -21.27 11.75 -14.98
N LEU A 454 -21.17 10.52 -14.46
CA LEU A 454 -19.88 9.94 -14.07
C LEU A 454 -19.01 9.59 -15.30
N SER A 455 -19.61 9.09 -16.38
CA SER A 455 -18.88 8.85 -17.64
C SER A 455 -18.26 10.15 -18.19
N PHE A 456 -19.02 11.26 -18.13
CA PHE A 456 -18.49 12.58 -18.50
C PHE A 456 -17.32 12.99 -17.60
N ALA A 457 -17.42 12.81 -16.28
CA ALA A 457 -16.34 13.13 -15.35
C ALA A 457 -15.06 12.33 -15.66
N PHE A 458 -15.18 11.02 -15.94
CA PHE A 458 -14.05 10.21 -16.39
C PHE A 458 -13.40 10.73 -17.67
N SER A 459 -14.18 11.26 -18.63
CA SER A 459 -13.66 11.84 -19.87
C SER A 459 -12.79 13.09 -19.66
N LYS A 460 -12.93 13.78 -18.53
CA LYS A 460 -12.19 15.01 -18.20
C LYS A 460 -10.94 14.77 -17.37
N CYS A 461 -10.79 13.60 -16.76
CA CYS A 461 -9.63 13.23 -15.96
C CYS A 461 -8.66 12.34 -16.73
N THR A 462 -7.40 12.28 -16.29
CA THR A 462 -6.42 11.36 -16.88
C THR A 462 -6.63 9.96 -16.33
N SER A 463 -7.14 9.03 -17.14
CA SER A 463 -7.24 7.61 -16.78
C SER A 463 -5.95 6.86 -17.12
N PRO A 464 -5.46 5.91 -16.30
CA PRO A 464 -4.30 5.08 -16.60
C PRO A 464 -4.43 4.21 -17.86
N LYS A 465 -5.61 4.13 -18.48
CA LYS A 465 -5.87 3.26 -19.64
C LYS A 465 -4.95 3.50 -20.85
N HIS A 466 -4.44 4.72 -21.04
CA HIS A 466 -3.49 5.03 -22.12
C HIS A 466 -2.17 4.25 -22.00
N LEU A 467 -1.79 3.83 -20.79
CA LEU A 467 -0.60 3.01 -20.55
C LEU A 467 -0.77 1.54 -21.03
N LEU A 468 -2.01 1.11 -21.28
CA LEU A 468 -2.39 -0.28 -21.60
C LEU A 468 -2.33 -0.62 -23.10
N GLY A 469 -1.88 0.31 -23.97
CA GLY A 469 -1.82 0.13 -25.43
C GLY A 469 -0.40 0.09 -25.99
N ASN A 470 -0.22 -0.46 -27.21
CA ASN A 470 1.08 -0.66 -27.87
C ASN A 470 1.88 0.63 -28.11
N ASP A 471 1.21 1.78 -28.22
CA ASP A 471 1.83 3.07 -28.59
C ASP A 471 2.55 3.78 -27.41
N GLY A 472 2.46 3.26 -26.19
CA GLY A 472 2.92 3.94 -24.97
C GLY A 472 4.39 3.75 -24.56
N MET A 473 5.23 3.01 -25.30
CA MET A 473 6.56 2.58 -24.85
C MET A 473 7.48 3.70 -24.31
N GLU A 474 7.47 4.90 -24.89
CA GLU A 474 8.24 6.05 -24.38
C GLU A 474 7.67 6.66 -23.10
N GLU A 475 6.35 6.71 -22.94
CA GLU A 475 5.69 7.14 -21.70
C GLU A 475 5.86 6.10 -20.58
N ARG A 476 5.88 4.80 -20.93
CA ARG A 476 6.20 3.69 -20.00
C ARG A 476 7.57 3.88 -19.34
N LEU A 477 8.58 4.23 -20.12
CA LEU A 477 9.95 4.50 -19.65
C LEU A 477 10.06 5.81 -18.84
N LYS A 478 9.31 6.86 -19.19
CA LYS A 478 9.30 8.14 -18.46
C LYS A 478 8.57 8.04 -17.11
N ALA A 479 7.41 7.41 -17.08
CA ALA A 479 6.58 7.24 -15.87
C ALA A 479 7.24 6.33 -14.82
N TYR A 480 7.93 5.27 -15.26
CA TYR A 480 8.66 4.37 -14.36
C TYR A 480 9.86 5.05 -13.70
N ASN A 481 10.62 5.86 -14.45
CA ASN A 481 11.89 6.43 -13.99
C ASN A 481 11.74 7.69 -13.12
N SER A 482 10.64 8.44 -13.25
CA SER A 482 10.38 9.60 -12.38
C SER A 482 8.91 10.04 -12.52
N PRO A 483 8.00 9.68 -11.59
CA PRO A 483 6.65 10.22 -11.59
C PRO A 483 6.72 11.72 -11.26
N ARG A 484 6.77 12.56 -12.30
CA ARG A 484 6.81 14.03 -12.16
C ARG A 484 5.58 14.59 -11.45
N ASN A 485 4.47 13.84 -11.42
CA ASN A 485 3.22 14.25 -10.81
C ASN A 485 2.56 13.09 -10.04
N HIS A 486 2.77 13.05 -8.72
CA HIS A 486 2.24 12.00 -7.83
C HIS A 486 0.71 12.03 -7.67
N SER A 487 0.02 13.07 -8.15
CA SER A 487 -1.44 13.21 -8.05
C SER A 487 -2.19 13.06 -9.37
N GLN A 488 -1.51 12.59 -10.42
CA GLN A 488 -2.06 12.50 -11.77
C GLN A 488 -3.35 11.66 -11.86
N TYR A 489 -3.45 10.57 -11.08
CA TYR A 489 -4.58 9.63 -11.08
C TYR A 489 -5.43 9.72 -9.81
N TYR A 490 -5.26 10.77 -9.00
CA TYR A 490 -6.00 10.92 -7.74
C TYR A 490 -7.51 11.10 -7.99
N LEU A 491 -7.91 12.06 -8.83
CA LEU A 491 -9.32 12.26 -9.17
C LEU A 491 -9.94 11.01 -9.81
N TRP A 492 -9.23 10.37 -10.74
CA TRP A 492 -9.66 9.10 -11.34
C TRP A 492 -9.95 8.04 -10.28
N SER A 493 -9.07 7.90 -9.29
CA SER A 493 -9.26 6.94 -8.20
C SER A 493 -10.50 7.23 -7.35
N LYS A 494 -10.83 8.52 -7.14
CA LYS A 494 -12.03 8.95 -6.39
C LYS A 494 -13.32 8.66 -7.17
N LEU A 495 -13.33 8.95 -8.47
CA LEU A 495 -14.43 8.63 -9.38
C LEU A 495 -14.75 7.11 -9.44
N CYS A 496 -13.74 6.24 -9.34
CA CYS A 496 -13.97 4.78 -9.30
C CYS A 496 -14.87 4.33 -8.13
N PHE A 497 -14.91 5.04 -7.01
CA PHE A 497 -15.78 4.70 -5.88
C PHE A 497 -17.26 4.96 -6.16
N HIS A 498 -17.56 6.05 -6.87
CA HIS A 498 -18.90 6.28 -7.40
C HIS A 498 -19.29 5.15 -8.37
N GLY A 499 -18.33 4.65 -9.15
CA GLY A 499 -18.53 3.51 -10.04
C GLY A 499 -18.86 2.20 -9.31
N PHE A 500 -18.15 1.89 -8.22
CA PHE A 500 -18.48 0.72 -7.37
C PHE A 500 -19.87 0.83 -6.75
N GLN A 501 -20.27 2.03 -6.33
CA GLN A 501 -21.61 2.24 -5.77
C GLN A 501 -22.71 2.06 -6.83
N LEU A 502 -22.48 2.52 -8.06
CA LEU A 502 -23.39 2.28 -9.18
C LEU A 502 -23.49 0.79 -9.52
N GLN A 503 -22.38 0.04 -9.52
CA GLN A 503 -22.42 -1.41 -9.71
C GLN A 503 -23.33 -2.09 -8.67
N ARG A 504 -23.18 -1.74 -7.39
CA ARG A 504 -24.02 -2.28 -6.30
C ARG A 504 -25.49 -1.92 -6.46
N ASN A 505 -25.79 -0.66 -6.79
CA ASN A 505 -27.17 -0.22 -7.01
C ASN A 505 -27.79 -0.92 -8.22
N MET A 506 -27.01 -1.14 -9.29
CA MET A 506 -27.44 -1.91 -10.45
C MET A 506 -27.79 -3.35 -10.07
N GLU A 507 -26.92 -4.03 -9.33
CA GLU A 507 -27.17 -5.40 -8.86
C GLU A 507 -28.43 -5.50 -7.99
N LYS A 508 -28.73 -4.48 -7.17
CA LYS A 508 -29.97 -4.38 -6.39
C LYS A 508 -31.21 -4.18 -7.27
N LEU A 509 -31.13 -3.31 -8.27
CA LEU A 509 -32.23 -3.09 -9.23
C LEU A 509 -32.52 -4.36 -10.04
N LEU A 510 -31.48 -5.10 -10.44
CA LEU A 510 -31.64 -6.37 -11.14
C LEU A 510 -32.23 -7.48 -10.24
N ALA A 511 -32.03 -7.41 -8.92
CA ALA A 511 -32.55 -8.42 -7.99
C ALA A 511 -34.08 -8.39 -7.86
N ASN A 512 -34.69 -7.20 -7.99
CA ASN A 512 -36.14 -7.00 -8.02
C ASN A 512 -36.53 -6.27 -9.32
N PRO A 513 -36.47 -6.97 -10.47
CA PRO A 513 -36.60 -6.33 -11.77
C PRO A 513 -38.04 -5.93 -12.07
N ASP A 514 -38.26 -4.67 -12.43
CA ASP A 514 -39.49 -4.23 -13.10
C ASP A 514 -39.34 -4.48 -14.61
N PRO A 515 -40.18 -5.34 -15.23
CA PRO A 515 -40.06 -5.70 -16.65
C PRO A 515 -40.14 -4.51 -17.60
N GLU A 516 -40.90 -3.46 -17.26
CA GLU A 516 -41.14 -2.32 -18.15
C GLU A 516 -39.93 -1.37 -18.22
N CYS A 517 -39.14 -1.31 -17.15
CA CYS A 517 -38.04 -0.36 -16.98
C CYS A 517 -36.65 -0.99 -17.18
N LEU A 518 -36.60 -2.30 -17.45
CA LEU A 518 -35.34 -3.03 -17.43
C LEU A 518 -34.43 -2.68 -18.63
N ASP A 519 -35.02 -2.49 -19.80
CA ASP A 519 -34.27 -2.22 -21.03
C ASP A 519 -33.63 -0.83 -21.04
N SER A 520 -34.21 0.14 -20.32
CA SER A 520 -33.65 1.51 -20.21
C SER A 520 -32.42 1.60 -19.32
N LEU A 521 -32.20 0.63 -18.41
CA LEU A 521 -31.04 0.61 -17.50
C LEU A 521 -29.70 0.30 -18.19
N PHE A 522 -29.73 -0.37 -19.34
CA PHE A 522 -28.53 -0.89 -20.00
C PHE A 522 -28.02 0.06 -21.08
N VAL A 523 -27.13 0.96 -20.69
CA VAL A 523 -26.47 1.92 -21.58
C VAL A 523 -24.98 1.60 -21.75
N PHE A 524 -24.40 1.95 -22.91
CA PHE A 524 -23.01 1.67 -23.21
C PHE A 524 -22.03 2.32 -22.22
N GLU A 525 -22.37 3.49 -21.69
CA GLU A 525 -21.60 4.23 -20.69
C GLU A 525 -21.39 3.44 -19.40
N THR A 526 -22.34 2.59 -19.00
CA THR A 526 -22.20 1.75 -17.79
C THR A 526 -21.05 0.76 -17.96
N VAL A 527 -20.97 0.13 -19.13
CA VAL A 527 -19.87 -0.79 -19.47
C VAL A 527 -18.53 -0.05 -19.45
N LYS A 528 -18.52 1.22 -19.88
CA LYS A 528 -17.29 2.02 -19.88
C LYS A 528 -16.75 2.27 -18.48
N LEU A 529 -17.64 2.71 -17.61
CA LEU A 529 -17.36 2.99 -16.22
C LEU A 529 -16.86 1.74 -15.49
N LEU A 530 -17.52 0.60 -15.69
CA LEU A 530 -17.12 -0.65 -15.05
C LEU A 530 -15.69 -1.06 -15.45
N TYR A 531 -15.27 -0.78 -16.70
CA TYR A 531 -13.91 -1.06 -17.12
C TYR A 531 -12.87 -0.19 -16.39
N GLU A 532 -13.15 1.08 -16.11
CA GLU A 532 -12.27 1.92 -15.28
C GLU A 532 -12.13 1.33 -13.87
N CYS A 533 -13.22 0.84 -13.29
CA CYS A 533 -13.20 0.11 -12.02
C CYS A 533 -12.36 -1.19 -12.08
N VAL A 534 -12.38 -1.93 -13.20
CA VAL A 534 -11.54 -3.13 -13.41
C VAL A 534 -10.05 -2.76 -13.36
N VAL A 535 -9.65 -1.67 -14.02
CA VAL A 535 -8.26 -1.18 -14.01
C VAL A 535 -7.85 -0.82 -12.58
N TYR A 536 -8.73 -0.14 -11.83
CA TYR A 536 -8.49 0.19 -10.42
C TYR A 536 -8.32 -1.06 -9.54
N LEU A 537 -9.20 -2.05 -9.68
CA LEU A 537 -9.12 -3.31 -8.90
C LEU A 537 -7.84 -4.08 -9.20
N SER A 538 -7.48 -4.20 -10.49
CA SER A 538 -6.25 -4.89 -10.90
C SER A 538 -4.99 -4.14 -10.44
N ALA A 539 -5.00 -2.79 -10.48
CA ALA A 539 -3.92 -1.97 -9.95
C ALA A 539 -3.72 -2.19 -8.44
N ASN A 540 -4.79 -2.49 -7.71
CA ASN A 540 -4.79 -2.77 -6.28
C ASN A 540 -4.67 -4.27 -5.92
N GLN A 541 -4.20 -5.11 -6.85
CA GLN A 541 -3.97 -6.55 -6.64
C GLN A 541 -5.25 -7.36 -6.32
N LYS A 542 -6.45 -6.82 -6.59
CA LYS A 542 -7.73 -7.52 -6.44
C LYS A 542 -8.11 -8.22 -7.75
N GLN A 543 -7.26 -9.13 -8.23
CA GLN A 543 -7.38 -9.72 -9.59
C GLN A 543 -8.67 -10.52 -9.79
N GLU A 544 -9.16 -11.21 -8.76
CA GLU A 544 -10.43 -11.96 -8.82
C GLU A 544 -11.65 -11.04 -8.94
N GLU A 545 -11.69 -9.95 -8.17
CA GLU A 545 -12.74 -8.93 -8.26
C GLU A 545 -12.68 -8.20 -9.61
N ALA A 546 -11.47 -7.82 -10.06
CA ALA A 546 -11.25 -7.21 -11.37
C ALA A 546 -11.82 -8.10 -12.48
N LYS A 547 -11.55 -9.41 -12.44
CA LYS A 547 -12.05 -10.36 -13.42
C LYS A 547 -13.57 -10.55 -13.35
N ARG A 548 -14.15 -10.58 -12.15
CA ARG A 548 -15.62 -10.62 -11.94
C ARG A 548 -16.30 -9.42 -12.58
N THR A 549 -15.85 -8.22 -12.25
CA THR A 549 -16.40 -6.96 -12.78
C THR A 549 -16.22 -6.88 -14.29
N LEU A 550 -15.08 -7.33 -14.83
CA LEU A 550 -14.83 -7.38 -16.28
C LEU A 550 -15.81 -8.32 -16.99
N ASN A 551 -16.01 -9.52 -16.45
CA ASN A 551 -16.97 -10.49 -16.99
C ASN A 551 -18.41 -9.97 -16.94
N PHE A 552 -18.78 -9.26 -15.86
CA PHE A 552 -20.08 -8.61 -15.74
C PHE A 552 -20.26 -7.52 -16.81
N ALA A 553 -19.25 -6.66 -17.00
CA ALA A 553 -19.25 -5.62 -18.02
C ALA A 553 -19.39 -6.20 -19.45
N TYR A 554 -18.71 -7.31 -19.76
CA TYR A 554 -18.85 -7.96 -21.06
C TYR A 554 -20.25 -8.56 -21.30
N ARG A 555 -20.93 -9.06 -20.26
CA ARG A 555 -22.30 -9.57 -20.40
C ARG A 555 -23.31 -8.46 -20.61
N MET A 556 -23.11 -7.31 -19.97
CA MET A 556 -23.99 -6.16 -20.15
C MET A 556 -24.07 -5.69 -21.60
N LEU A 557 -23.02 -5.88 -22.40
CA LEU A 557 -23.04 -5.57 -23.83
C LEU A 557 -24.17 -6.30 -24.58
N ASP A 558 -24.55 -7.52 -24.17
CA ASP A 558 -25.66 -8.27 -24.77
C ASP A 558 -27.03 -7.66 -24.41
N TRP A 559 -27.13 -6.87 -23.34
CA TRP A 559 -28.40 -6.29 -22.87
C TRP A 559 -28.68 -4.89 -23.39
N ILE A 560 -27.70 -4.24 -24.02
CA ILE A 560 -27.88 -2.92 -24.63
C ILE A 560 -28.83 -3.03 -25.84
N PRO A 561 -29.68 -2.03 -26.12
CA PRO A 561 -30.54 -2.03 -27.30
C PRO A 561 -29.78 -2.13 -28.64
N GLU A 562 -30.37 -2.80 -29.63
CA GLU A 562 -29.75 -3.06 -30.95
C GLU A 562 -29.34 -1.79 -31.71
N GLN A 563 -30.03 -0.68 -31.46
CA GLN A 563 -29.77 0.62 -32.10
C GLN A 563 -28.36 1.15 -31.82
N GLU A 564 -27.74 0.76 -30.70
CA GLU A 564 -26.40 1.18 -30.31
C GLU A 564 -25.29 0.20 -30.77
N TYR A 565 -25.65 -0.93 -31.41
CA TYR A 565 -24.71 -2.01 -31.71
C TYR A 565 -23.60 -1.58 -32.68
N ASP A 566 -23.88 -0.73 -33.66
CA ASP A 566 -22.87 -0.23 -34.59
C ASP A 566 -21.80 0.62 -33.88
N THR A 567 -22.22 1.44 -32.92
CA THR A 567 -21.33 2.27 -32.09
C THR A 567 -20.49 1.38 -31.17
N ILE A 568 -21.10 0.35 -30.59
CA ILE A 568 -20.41 -0.64 -29.74
C ILE A 568 -19.36 -1.39 -30.57
N GLN A 569 -19.73 -1.92 -31.73
CA GLN A 569 -18.81 -2.69 -32.59
C GLN A 569 -17.62 -1.85 -33.05
N LYS A 570 -17.84 -0.60 -33.49
CA LYS A 570 -16.75 0.32 -33.87
C LYS A 570 -15.81 0.58 -32.68
N SER A 571 -16.36 0.91 -31.52
CA SER A 571 -15.59 1.22 -30.29
C SER A 571 -14.81 0.01 -29.75
N LEU A 572 -15.35 -1.19 -29.89
CA LEU A 572 -14.68 -2.43 -29.47
C LEU A 572 -13.57 -2.83 -30.45
N SER A 573 -13.78 -2.62 -31.76
CA SER A 573 -12.85 -2.97 -32.82
C SER A 573 -11.62 -2.06 -32.87
N SER A 574 -11.75 -0.79 -32.48
CA SER A 574 -10.63 0.17 -32.42
C SER A 574 -9.62 -0.09 -31.29
N ASN A 575 -9.84 -1.08 -30.41
CA ASN A 575 -9.07 -1.33 -29.18
C ASN A 575 -8.90 -0.10 -28.26
N SER A 576 -9.58 1.01 -28.53
CA SER A 576 -9.48 2.25 -27.78
C SER A 576 -10.16 2.16 -26.42
N PHE A 577 -11.10 1.22 -26.25
CA PHE A 577 -11.96 1.11 -25.08
C PHE A 577 -11.60 -0.07 -24.16
N PHE A 578 -11.57 -1.29 -24.70
CA PHE A 578 -11.02 -2.48 -24.05
C PHE A 578 -9.70 -2.85 -24.72
N PRO A 579 -8.54 -2.49 -24.15
CA PRO A 579 -7.27 -3.12 -24.49
C PRO A 579 -7.46 -4.63 -24.47
N SER A 580 -7.08 -5.31 -25.56
CA SER A 580 -7.51 -6.69 -25.77
C SER A 580 -6.87 -7.68 -24.78
N HIS A 581 -5.74 -7.37 -24.12
CA HIS A 581 -4.95 -8.36 -23.37
C HIS A 581 -4.12 -7.80 -22.18
N VAL A 582 -4.72 -7.10 -21.21
CA VAL A 582 -3.92 -6.49 -20.10
C VAL A 582 -4.44 -6.77 -18.69
N ILE A 583 -5.52 -7.53 -18.49
CA ILE A 583 -5.98 -7.92 -17.13
C ILE A 583 -5.65 -9.39 -16.91
N PRO A 584 -4.76 -9.73 -15.96
CA PRO A 584 -4.25 -8.90 -14.88
C PRO A 584 -3.15 -7.90 -15.33
N LEU A 585 -3.14 -6.70 -14.73
CA LEU A 585 -2.16 -5.65 -15.06
C LEU A 585 -0.73 -6.11 -14.71
N PRO A 586 0.27 -5.84 -15.56
CA PRO A 586 1.67 -6.07 -15.21
C PRO A 586 2.09 -5.33 -13.93
N LYS A 587 2.97 -5.95 -13.13
CA LYS A 587 3.39 -5.47 -11.80
C LYS A 587 3.94 -4.05 -11.79
N TRP A 588 4.77 -3.70 -12.79
CA TRP A 588 5.33 -2.35 -12.91
C TRP A 588 4.23 -1.30 -13.08
N LEU A 589 3.14 -1.63 -13.78
CA LEU A 589 2.04 -0.72 -14.03
C LEU A 589 1.17 -0.54 -12.79
N GLN A 590 0.94 -1.61 -12.03
CA GLN A 590 0.28 -1.53 -10.72
C GLN A 590 1.01 -0.54 -9.80
N ILE A 591 2.35 -0.62 -9.74
CA ILE A 591 3.18 0.26 -8.90
C ILE A 591 3.07 1.72 -9.37
N VAL A 592 3.14 1.97 -10.67
CA VAL A 592 3.03 3.33 -11.23
C VAL A 592 1.66 3.93 -10.91
N ILE A 593 0.58 3.20 -11.15
CA ILE A 593 -0.78 3.68 -10.86
C ILE A 593 -0.92 4.06 -9.39
N LYS A 594 -0.52 3.17 -8.47
CA LYS A 594 -0.60 3.42 -7.02
C LYS A 594 0.19 4.67 -6.60
N LYS A 595 1.40 4.87 -7.14
CA LYS A 595 2.24 6.05 -6.82
C LYS A 595 1.69 7.36 -7.36
N CYS A 596 0.83 7.32 -8.37
CA CYS A 596 0.24 8.49 -9.00
C CYS A 596 -1.17 8.82 -8.48
N CYS A 597 -1.68 8.06 -7.51
CA CYS A 597 -2.96 8.31 -6.82
C CYS A 597 -2.79 9.10 -5.50
N VAL A 598 -1.68 9.83 -5.29
CA VAL A 598 -1.48 10.62 -4.07
C VAL A 598 -2.31 11.90 -4.15
N PRO A 599 -3.00 12.34 -3.08
CA PRO A 599 -3.68 13.63 -3.08
C PRO A 599 -2.70 14.77 -3.41
N PRO A 600 -3.12 15.79 -4.19
CA PRO A 600 -2.28 16.95 -4.43
C PRO A 600 -1.94 17.63 -3.11
N MET A 601 -0.65 17.93 -2.90
CA MET A 601 -0.15 18.67 -1.73
C MET A 601 -0.57 20.15 -1.84
N SER A 602 -1.86 20.41 -1.74
CA SER A 602 -2.47 21.75 -1.77
C SER A 602 -3.70 21.78 -0.87
N SER A 603 -3.51 21.51 0.42
CA SER A 603 -4.49 21.81 1.47
C SER A 603 -3.86 21.84 2.87
N LEU A 604 -2.64 22.38 2.96
CA LEU A 604 -2.20 23.07 4.17
C LEU A 604 -2.23 24.57 3.86
N GLU A 605 -3.42 25.09 3.59
CA GLU A 605 -3.62 26.52 3.77
C GLU A 605 -3.50 26.81 5.26
N PRO A 606 -2.60 27.71 5.70
CA PRO A 606 -2.64 28.22 7.05
C PRO A 606 -3.92 29.06 7.17
N LEU A 607 -4.98 28.46 7.69
CA LEU A 607 -6.16 29.21 8.10
C LEU A 607 -5.75 30.13 9.24
N ASP A 608 -5.83 31.43 8.95
CA ASP A 608 -5.86 32.57 9.85
C ASP A 608 -4.84 32.57 10.97
N GLN A 609 -3.75 33.30 10.75
CA GLN A 609 -3.23 34.26 11.73
C GLN A 609 -2.60 35.43 10.98
N LYS A 610 -3.25 36.60 11.05
CA LYS A 610 -2.54 37.88 10.92
C LYS A 610 -1.43 37.87 11.97
N PRO A 611 -0.14 38.06 11.61
CA PRO A 611 0.83 38.46 12.60
C PRO A 611 0.42 39.87 13.03
N THR A 612 -0.06 39.98 14.26
CA THR A 612 0.06 41.26 14.95
C THR A 612 1.51 41.30 15.39
N GLU A 613 2.37 41.88 14.56
CA GLU A 613 3.72 42.25 14.99
C GLU A 613 3.55 43.29 16.10
N SER A 614 3.65 42.85 17.34
CA SER A 614 3.93 43.75 18.46
C SER A 614 5.43 44.04 18.45
N PRO A 615 5.86 45.31 18.31
CA PRO A 615 7.28 45.69 18.38
C PRO A 615 8.00 45.27 19.67
N ASP A 616 7.26 44.92 20.73
CA ASP A 616 7.81 44.58 22.04
C ASP A 616 8.47 43.20 22.11
N LEU A 617 8.00 42.21 21.34
CA LEU A 617 8.47 40.83 21.47
C LEU A 617 9.86 40.61 20.85
N GLU A 618 10.17 41.27 19.72
CA GLU A 618 11.53 41.26 19.15
C GLU A 618 12.52 41.99 20.08
N GLN A 619 12.08 43.10 20.70
CA GLN A 619 12.91 43.80 21.68
C GLN A 619 13.21 42.93 22.90
N ASP A 620 12.26 42.13 23.38
CA ASP A 620 12.46 41.25 24.54
C ASP A 620 13.37 40.05 24.21
N ILE A 621 13.26 39.47 23.00
CA ILE A 621 14.21 38.46 22.52
C ILE A 621 15.63 39.04 22.42
N ASP A 622 15.78 40.26 21.89
CA ASP A 622 17.09 40.91 21.78
C ASP A 622 17.64 41.36 23.14
N LYS A 623 16.78 41.71 24.12
CA LYS A 623 17.18 41.95 25.51
C LYS A 623 17.77 40.67 26.13
N LEU A 624 17.06 39.55 26.07
CA LEU A 624 17.58 38.27 26.59
C LEU A 624 18.82 37.78 25.85
N ARG A 625 18.89 38.01 24.54
CA ARG A 625 20.10 37.72 23.76
C ARG A 625 21.28 38.57 24.22
N SER A 626 21.04 39.86 24.48
CA SER A 626 22.05 40.80 24.97
C SER A 626 22.49 40.47 26.39
N GLU A 627 21.55 40.06 27.25
CA GLU A 627 21.81 39.53 28.59
C GLU A 627 22.65 38.26 28.52
N GLY A 628 22.26 37.28 27.70
CA GLY A 628 23.04 36.07 27.46
C GLY A 628 24.45 36.38 26.97
N ASN A 629 24.61 37.33 26.04
CA ASN A 629 25.93 37.77 25.57
C ASN A 629 26.76 38.45 26.68
N ARG A 630 26.13 39.26 27.55
CA ARG A 630 26.77 39.92 28.68
C ARG A 630 27.24 38.89 29.70
N ASN A 631 26.37 37.94 30.08
CA ASN A 631 26.67 36.85 30.99
C ASN A 631 27.80 35.97 30.44
N PHE A 632 27.75 35.65 29.14
CA PHE A 632 28.79 34.87 28.47
C PHE A 632 30.16 35.58 28.50
N ASN A 633 30.20 36.89 28.25
CA ASN A 633 31.44 37.68 28.30
C ASN A 633 31.99 37.83 29.72
N ASN A 634 31.12 37.83 30.73
CA ASN A 634 31.50 37.90 32.14
C ASN A 634 31.92 36.53 32.74
N GLY A 635 31.89 35.44 31.95
CA GLY A 635 32.23 34.09 32.40
C GLY A 635 31.10 33.36 33.14
N LEU A 636 29.91 33.94 33.21
CA LEU A 636 28.70 33.37 33.82
C LEU A 636 27.96 32.48 32.80
N TYR A 637 28.53 31.30 32.52
CA TYR A 637 28.08 30.47 31.39
C TYR A 637 26.74 29.77 31.62
N LYS A 638 26.36 29.46 32.88
CA LYS A 638 25.06 28.86 33.20
C LYS A 638 23.94 29.89 33.00
N GLU A 639 24.13 31.08 33.53
CA GLU A 639 23.22 32.21 33.41
C GLU A 639 23.08 32.66 31.95
N ALA A 640 24.17 32.57 31.16
CA ALA A 640 24.10 32.79 29.72
C ALA A 640 23.27 31.71 29.00
N LEU A 641 23.42 30.44 29.38
CA LEU A 641 22.66 29.32 28.82
C LEU A 641 21.17 29.44 29.11
N ASP A 642 20.80 29.83 30.34
CA ASP A 642 19.41 30.05 30.75
C ASP A 642 18.79 31.19 29.94
N ALA A 643 19.49 32.32 29.83
CA ALA A 643 19.04 33.47 29.04
C ALA A 643 18.89 33.13 27.55
N TYR A 644 19.83 32.38 26.95
CA TYR A 644 19.69 31.92 25.57
C TYR A 644 18.56 30.91 25.38
N SER A 645 18.33 30.02 26.35
CA SER A 645 17.24 29.04 26.29
C SER A 645 15.88 29.72 26.38
N ALA A 646 15.72 30.68 27.30
CA ALA A 646 14.53 31.52 27.39
C ALA A 646 14.30 32.31 26.08
N ALA A 647 15.34 32.88 25.49
CA ALA A 647 15.25 33.56 24.19
C ALA A 647 14.84 32.60 23.05
N ILE A 648 15.34 31.36 23.06
CA ILE A 648 14.98 30.33 22.06
C ILE A 648 13.52 29.91 22.23
N ASP A 649 13.05 29.71 23.45
CA ASP A 649 11.67 29.31 23.72
C ASP A 649 10.66 30.41 23.37
N MET A 650 10.99 31.68 23.65
CA MET A 650 10.18 32.81 23.16
C MET A 650 10.25 32.95 21.64
N SER A 651 11.43 32.76 21.03
CA SER A 651 11.60 32.84 19.56
C SER A 651 10.93 31.68 18.81
N ARG A 652 10.60 30.55 19.48
CA ARG A 652 9.81 29.46 18.87
C ARG A 652 8.35 29.85 18.64
N GLY A 653 7.86 30.90 19.30
CA GLY A 653 6.51 31.46 19.14
C GLY A 653 6.39 32.55 18.08
N THR A 654 7.48 32.96 17.42
CA THR A 654 7.48 34.03 16.40
C THR A 654 7.52 33.48 14.97
N THR A 655 7.10 34.29 14.00
CA THR A 655 7.16 33.96 12.55
C THR A 655 8.59 33.83 12.03
N VAL A 656 9.58 34.40 12.73
CA VAL A 656 11.02 34.34 12.39
C VAL A 656 11.83 33.83 13.59
N PHE A 657 12.19 32.55 13.58
CA PHE A 657 13.09 31.98 14.59
C PHE A 657 14.52 32.52 14.42
N ASN A 658 15.08 33.17 15.45
CA ASN A 658 16.44 33.69 15.41
C ASN A 658 17.47 32.57 15.66
N ALA A 659 17.85 31.87 14.59
CA ALA A 659 18.76 30.73 14.66
C ALA A 659 20.17 31.06 15.20
N LEU A 660 20.59 32.33 15.27
CA LEU A 660 21.86 32.71 15.91
C LEU A 660 21.89 32.34 17.40
N LEU A 661 20.73 32.28 18.05
CA LEU A 661 20.61 31.87 19.45
C LEU A 661 21.12 30.44 19.68
N LEU A 662 20.89 29.52 18.74
CA LEU A 662 21.44 28.15 18.78
C LEU A 662 22.97 28.17 18.79
N THR A 663 23.60 29.00 17.94
CA THR A 663 25.07 29.09 17.90
C THR A 663 25.67 29.73 19.15
N ASN A 664 24.93 30.66 19.77
CA ASN A 664 25.32 31.31 21.01
C ASN A 664 25.20 30.33 22.19
N ARG A 665 24.08 29.62 22.30
CA ARG A 665 23.86 28.59 23.33
C ARG A 665 24.84 27.42 23.21
N ALA A 666 25.12 26.96 21.99
CA ALA A 666 26.19 25.99 21.75
C ALA A 666 27.55 26.47 22.26
N SER A 667 27.84 27.77 22.25
CA SER A 667 29.07 28.32 22.83
C SER A 667 29.10 28.18 24.35
N ALA A 668 27.96 28.42 25.02
CA ALA A 668 27.81 28.26 26.46
C ALA A 668 27.94 26.79 26.87
N TYR A 669 27.28 25.89 26.14
CA TYR A 669 27.42 24.44 26.32
C TYR A 669 28.88 23.96 26.21
N ILE A 670 29.62 24.44 25.20
CA ILE A 670 31.07 24.12 25.05
C ILE A 670 31.87 24.58 26.28
N LYS A 671 31.59 25.78 26.81
CA LYS A 671 32.27 26.30 28.00
C LYS A 671 31.89 25.59 29.29
N LEU A 672 30.72 24.97 29.33
CA LEU A 672 30.24 24.14 30.44
C LEU A 672 30.62 22.65 30.29
N HIS A 673 31.40 22.28 29.26
CA HIS A 673 31.76 20.90 28.93
C HIS A 673 30.56 19.97 28.63
N GLN A 674 29.43 20.53 28.20
CA GLN A 674 28.24 19.80 27.77
C GLN A 674 28.27 19.63 26.24
N LEU A 675 29.13 18.74 25.75
CA LEU A 675 29.48 18.66 24.33
C LEU A 675 28.35 18.10 23.45
N ASP A 676 27.57 17.12 23.94
CA ASP A 676 26.46 16.54 23.18
C ASP A 676 25.35 17.57 22.89
N ASP A 677 25.04 18.42 23.86
CA ASP A 677 24.08 19.52 23.71
C ASP A 677 24.56 20.57 22.69
N ALA A 678 25.84 20.92 22.76
CA ALA A 678 26.47 21.80 21.78
C ALA A 678 26.42 21.21 20.36
N LEU A 679 26.62 19.89 20.21
CA LEU A 679 26.52 19.21 18.93
C LEU A 679 25.09 19.21 18.38
N ARG A 680 24.08 19.03 19.24
CA ARG A 680 22.67 19.12 18.85
C ARG A 680 22.33 20.51 18.29
N ASP A 681 22.62 21.56 19.05
CA ASP A 681 22.36 22.95 18.62
C ASP A 681 23.15 23.32 17.35
N ALA A 682 24.41 22.87 17.23
CA ALA A 682 25.23 23.12 16.05
C ALA A 682 24.70 22.40 14.80
N ASN A 683 24.28 21.14 14.93
CA ASN A 683 23.70 20.39 13.81
C ASN A 683 22.34 20.94 13.37
N GLU A 684 21.49 21.36 14.32
CA GLU A 684 20.20 22.01 14.02
C GLU A 684 20.42 23.35 13.29
N TYR A 685 21.43 24.12 13.70
CA TYR A 685 21.78 25.35 13.00
C TYR A 685 22.27 25.08 11.57
N ILE A 686 23.14 24.07 11.38
CA ILE A 686 23.64 23.68 10.05
C ILE A 686 22.51 23.17 9.15
N SER A 687 21.55 22.40 9.65
CA SER A 687 20.45 21.90 8.81
C SER A 687 19.56 23.02 8.28
N ARG A 688 19.41 24.12 9.04
CA ARG A 688 18.66 25.31 8.62
C ARG A 688 19.50 26.22 7.71
N PHE A 689 20.78 26.38 8.02
CA PHE A 689 21.73 27.22 7.28
C PHE A 689 22.97 26.41 6.88
N PRO A 690 22.92 25.65 5.77
CA PRO A 690 23.98 24.73 5.39
C PRO A 690 25.29 25.45 5.02
N ASP A 691 25.20 26.68 4.52
CA ASP A 691 26.34 27.51 4.11
C ASP A 691 26.84 28.44 5.24
N CYS A 692 26.84 27.95 6.49
CA CYS A 692 27.21 28.74 7.66
C CYS A 692 28.57 28.34 8.24
N TRP A 693 29.48 29.30 8.45
CA TRP A 693 30.75 28.98 9.10
C TRP A 693 30.61 28.76 10.62
N LYS A 694 29.66 29.47 11.28
CA LYS A 694 29.49 29.42 12.74
C LYS A 694 29.01 28.07 13.23
N GLY A 695 28.06 27.44 12.53
CA GLY A 695 27.56 26.10 12.88
C GLY A 695 28.67 25.06 12.82
N TYR A 696 29.40 25.01 11.70
CA TYR A 696 30.54 24.10 11.57
C TYR A 696 31.65 24.40 12.58
N ALA A 697 31.90 25.67 12.92
CA ALA A 697 32.88 26.02 13.95
C ALA A 697 32.48 25.50 15.34
N ARG A 698 31.19 25.57 15.71
CA ARG A 698 30.66 25.01 16.96
C ARG A 698 30.74 23.49 16.97
N LYS A 699 30.34 22.87 15.87
CA LYS A 699 30.44 21.42 15.68
C LYS A 699 31.89 20.94 15.82
N ALA A 700 32.83 21.63 15.19
CA ALA A 700 34.26 21.30 15.26
C ALA A 700 34.80 21.32 16.71
N LEU A 701 34.39 22.30 17.51
CA LEU A 701 34.83 22.46 18.90
C LEU A 701 34.15 21.52 19.89
N ALA A 702 32.99 20.96 19.52
CA ALA A 702 32.22 20.06 20.37
C ALA A 702 32.43 18.57 20.04
N LEU A 703 33.08 18.24 18.92
CA LEU A 703 33.36 16.86 18.52
C LEU A 703 34.63 16.33 19.20
N ASP A 704 34.50 15.18 19.89
CA ASP A 704 35.64 14.46 20.46
C ASP A 704 36.43 13.65 19.41
N GLU A 705 35.77 13.21 18.32
CA GLU A 705 36.43 12.47 17.25
C GLU A 705 37.27 13.42 16.37
N LYS A 706 38.60 13.36 16.53
CA LYS A 706 39.58 14.22 15.85
C LYS A 706 39.32 14.42 14.35
N VAL A 707 39.03 13.35 13.60
CA VAL A 707 38.81 13.45 12.13
C VAL A 707 37.52 14.20 11.79
N CYS A 708 36.42 13.90 12.47
CA CYS A 708 35.15 14.59 12.29
C CYS A 708 35.25 16.06 12.71
N ALA A 709 36.00 16.36 13.77
CA ALA A 709 36.31 17.71 14.21
C ALA A 709 37.12 18.48 13.16
N GLU A 710 38.17 17.87 12.59
CA GLU A 710 38.98 18.43 11.50
C GLU A 710 38.14 18.71 10.23
N ILE A 711 37.20 17.82 9.87
CA ILE A 711 36.29 18.02 8.74
C ILE A 711 35.37 19.23 8.97
N ALA A 712 34.74 19.31 10.15
CA ALA A 712 33.90 20.45 10.50
C ALA A 712 34.72 21.74 10.54
N ALA A 713 35.95 21.71 11.07
CA ALA A 713 36.86 22.85 11.07
C ALA A 713 37.28 23.29 9.66
N ALA A 714 37.51 22.35 8.74
CA ALA A 714 37.85 22.62 7.36
C ALA A 714 36.68 23.27 6.60
N LEU A 715 35.44 22.77 6.77
CA LEU A 715 34.23 23.40 6.23
C LEU A 715 34.00 24.79 6.83
N ALA A 716 34.20 24.95 8.14
CA ALA A 716 34.14 26.26 8.80
C ALA A 716 35.15 27.24 8.18
N SER A 717 36.39 26.79 7.93
CA SER A 717 37.44 27.58 7.27
C SER A 717 37.04 27.98 5.85
N TYR A 718 36.48 27.07 5.06
CA TYR A 718 36.01 27.34 3.70
C TYR A 718 34.91 28.41 3.68
N TYR A 719 33.83 28.20 4.44
CA TYR A 719 32.71 29.15 4.49
C TYR A 719 33.10 30.50 5.12
N PHE A 720 34.01 30.50 6.09
CA PHE A 720 34.55 31.74 6.66
C PHE A 720 35.37 32.52 5.63
N SER A 721 36.20 31.83 4.84
CA SER A 721 37.01 32.44 3.77
C SER A 721 36.14 33.04 2.67
N ILE A 722 35.07 32.34 2.25
CA ILE A 722 34.12 32.88 1.25
C ILE A 722 33.43 34.14 1.77
N LYS A 723 33.01 34.14 3.05
CA LYS A 723 32.24 35.23 3.62
C LYS A 723 33.08 36.47 3.96
N ASN A 724 34.30 36.28 4.46
CA ASN A 724 35.10 37.36 5.05
C ASN A 724 36.44 37.62 4.33
N SER A 725 36.81 36.82 3.31
CA SER A 725 38.12 36.88 2.64
C SER A 725 39.33 36.79 3.58
N LYS A 726 39.16 36.12 4.73
CA LYS A 726 40.15 35.97 5.80
C LYS A 726 40.25 34.52 6.27
N CYS A 727 41.29 34.18 7.03
CA CYS A 727 41.51 32.83 7.56
C CYS A 727 40.90 32.66 8.95
N ILE A 728 40.02 31.67 9.14
CA ILE A 728 39.38 31.42 10.45
C ILE A 728 40.40 31.11 11.55
N PHE A 729 41.50 30.42 11.21
CA PHE A 729 42.54 30.02 12.16
C PHE A 729 43.34 31.20 12.72
N SER A 730 43.36 32.37 12.05
CA SER A 730 43.98 33.58 12.57
C SER A 730 42.99 34.51 13.25
N GLU A 731 41.77 34.64 12.72
CA GLU A 731 40.80 35.64 13.19
C GLU A 731 39.90 35.13 14.32
N TYR A 732 39.67 33.82 14.42
CA TYR A 732 38.73 33.25 15.37
C TYR A 732 39.45 32.66 16.58
N LYS A 733 39.45 33.38 17.72
CA LYS A 733 40.18 32.99 18.95
C LYS A 733 40.01 31.51 19.34
N PRO A 734 38.79 30.91 19.34
CA PRO A 734 38.63 29.51 19.70
C PRO A 734 39.31 28.50 18.76
N PHE A 735 39.68 28.91 17.54
CA PHE A 735 40.42 28.09 16.59
C PHE A 735 41.94 28.27 16.70
N GLN A 736 42.42 29.30 17.41
CA GLN A 736 43.84 29.50 17.66
C GLN A 736 44.33 28.40 18.62
N GLY A 737 45.17 27.49 18.13
CA GLY A 737 45.72 26.38 18.91
C GLY A 737 44.84 25.12 19.01
N ALA A 738 43.55 25.18 18.63
CA ALA A 738 42.65 24.01 18.71
C ALA A 738 42.92 22.92 17.66
N PHE A 739 43.37 23.31 16.46
CA PHE A 739 43.65 22.38 15.35
C PHE A 739 45.06 22.61 14.76
N PRO A 740 46.13 22.22 15.49
CA PRO A 740 47.50 22.46 15.05
C PRO A 740 47.81 21.75 13.73
N GLY A 741 48.39 22.48 12.78
CA GLY A 741 48.79 21.94 11.46
C GLY A 741 47.65 21.66 10.47
N LEU A 742 46.37 21.89 10.83
CA LEU A 742 45.24 21.65 9.92
C LEU A 742 45.22 22.64 8.75
N LYS A 743 45.52 23.92 9.00
CA LYS A 743 45.53 24.98 7.98
C LYS A 743 46.44 24.64 6.79
N GLN A 744 47.62 24.08 7.05
CA GLN A 744 48.60 23.71 6.02
C GLN A 744 48.19 22.46 5.22
N ARG A 745 47.22 21.69 5.71
CA ARG A 745 46.73 20.45 5.08
C ARG A 745 45.45 20.66 4.25
N ILE A 746 44.84 21.85 4.30
CA ILE A 746 43.61 22.16 3.56
C ILE A 746 43.96 22.72 2.17
N SER A 747 43.51 22.03 1.13
CA SER A 747 43.54 22.51 -0.26
C SER A 747 42.11 22.79 -0.73
N ILE A 748 41.83 24.04 -1.10
CA ILE A 748 40.54 24.42 -1.68
C ILE A 748 40.70 24.44 -3.20
N CYS A 749 39.95 23.60 -3.90
CA CYS A 749 40.03 23.46 -5.35
C CYS A 749 38.71 23.93 -5.97
N HIS A 750 38.76 24.84 -6.93
CA HIS A 750 37.63 25.31 -7.75
C HIS A 750 37.74 24.86 -9.21
N THR A 751 38.90 24.41 -9.66
CA THR A 751 39.10 23.89 -11.03
C THR A 751 39.65 22.46 -11.01
N VAL A 752 39.57 21.78 -12.15
CA VAL A 752 40.13 20.42 -12.32
C VAL A 752 41.65 20.44 -12.16
N ASP A 753 42.35 21.44 -12.70
CA ASP A 753 43.81 21.57 -12.56
C ASP A 753 44.25 21.72 -11.09
N GLN A 754 43.50 22.51 -10.30
CA GLN A 754 43.75 22.65 -8.86
C GLN A 754 43.51 21.34 -8.11
N LEU A 755 42.52 20.54 -8.54
CA LEU A 755 42.27 19.22 -7.98
C LEU A 755 43.40 18.25 -8.32
N LEU A 756 43.83 18.19 -9.59
CA LEU A 756 44.92 17.30 -10.01
C LEU A 756 46.24 17.68 -9.32
N ALA A 757 46.59 18.97 -9.26
CA ALA A 757 47.77 19.43 -8.53
C ALA A 757 47.71 19.14 -7.02
N ALA A 758 46.52 19.27 -6.40
CA ALA A 758 46.32 18.90 -5.00
C ALA A 758 46.47 17.39 -4.78
N LEU A 759 46.11 16.55 -5.76
CA LEU A 759 46.32 15.10 -5.67
C LEU A 759 47.80 14.73 -5.85
N ASP A 760 48.51 15.36 -6.79
CA ASP A 760 49.92 15.10 -7.13
C ASP A 760 50.96 15.60 -6.11
N SER A 761 50.61 16.60 -5.29
CA SER A 761 51.50 17.20 -4.27
C SER A 761 51.79 16.25 -3.09
N TYR A 762 52.53 15.17 -3.33
CA TYR A 762 52.91 14.19 -2.32
C TYR A 762 53.95 14.78 -1.36
N THR A 763 53.58 14.90 -0.08
CA THR A 763 54.54 15.16 1.02
C THR A 763 54.46 13.99 2.00
N ALA A 764 55.62 13.42 2.34
CA ALA A 764 55.75 12.25 3.20
C ALA A 764 55.48 12.62 4.68
N HIS A 765 54.22 12.87 5.03
CA HIS A 765 53.80 13.19 6.40
C HIS A 765 52.69 12.23 6.86
N ASP A 766 52.73 11.81 8.13
CA ASP A 766 51.79 10.87 8.78
C ASP A 766 50.33 11.38 8.93
N CYS A 767 49.94 12.47 8.26
CA CYS A 767 48.67 13.17 8.44
C CYS A 767 47.84 13.25 7.14
N LEU A 768 46.52 13.05 7.23
CA LEU A 768 45.60 13.10 6.08
C LEU A 768 45.48 14.52 5.51
N ARG A 769 45.56 14.66 4.18
CA ARG A 769 45.27 15.92 3.48
C ARG A 769 43.77 16.17 3.38
N VAL A 770 43.31 17.41 3.45
CA VAL A 770 41.88 17.76 3.33
C VAL A 770 41.66 18.57 2.06
N ILE A 771 40.97 18.00 1.07
CA ILE A 771 40.64 18.65 -0.20
C ILE A 771 39.17 19.06 -0.17
N ILE A 772 38.90 20.35 -0.37
CA ILE A 772 37.54 20.89 -0.45
C ILE A 772 37.25 21.29 -1.90
N LEU A 773 36.22 20.69 -2.48
CA LEU A 773 35.78 21.00 -3.85
C LEU A 773 34.71 22.09 -3.82
N GLY A 774 35.06 23.26 -4.33
CA GLY A 774 34.21 24.45 -4.29
C GLY A 774 33.23 24.62 -5.47
N SER A 775 33.51 24.00 -6.62
CA SER A 775 32.70 24.15 -7.84
C SER A 775 31.56 23.14 -7.91
N LYS A 776 30.52 23.45 -8.69
CA LYS A 776 29.34 22.57 -8.84
C LYS A 776 29.67 21.26 -9.57
N GLU A 777 30.57 21.32 -10.55
CA GLU A 777 30.89 20.20 -11.44
C GLU A 777 32.38 20.22 -11.83
N TYR A 778 32.98 19.03 -11.88
CA TYR A 778 34.35 18.76 -12.32
C TYR A 778 34.29 17.67 -13.38
N ILE A 779 34.70 17.99 -14.61
CA ILE A 779 34.75 17.03 -15.73
C ILE A 779 36.20 16.62 -15.93
N ILE A 780 36.51 15.35 -15.72
CA ILE A 780 37.87 14.82 -15.79
C ILE A 780 37.95 13.80 -16.92
N ASN A 781 38.85 14.06 -17.87
CA ASN A 781 39.10 13.21 -19.03
C ASN A 781 40.61 13.07 -19.23
N LEU A 782 41.17 11.94 -18.80
CA LEU A 782 42.59 11.63 -18.96
C LEU A 782 42.83 10.88 -20.29
N ASN A 783 42.60 11.57 -21.41
CA ASN A 783 42.98 11.06 -22.73
C ASN A 783 44.34 11.64 -23.12
N MET A 784 45.44 10.91 -22.85
CA MET A 784 46.62 10.72 -23.71
C MET A 784 47.83 10.12 -22.95
N SER A 785 48.34 9.00 -23.50
CA SER A 785 49.70 8.44 -23.42
C SER A 785 50.48 8.50 -22.10
N VAL A 786 50.52 7.39 -21.32
CA VAL A 786 51.75 6.75 -20.79
C VAL A 786 51.44 5.29 -20.40
N LEU A 787 52.38 4.42 -20.79
CA LEU A 787 52.52 2.97 -20.64
C LEU A 787 52.01 2.33 -19.33
N SER A 788 51.45 1.12 -19.44
CA SER A 788 51.60 0.06 -18.44
C SER A 788 51.64 -1.32 -19.08
N LEU A 789 52.80 -1.97 -18.91
CA LEU A 789 53.12 -3.35 -19.25
C LEU A 789 52.39 -4.32 -18.30
N ASN A 790 51.38 -5.06 -18.78
CA ASN A 790 51.12 -6.48 -18.45
C ASN A 790 49.78 -6.96 -19.04
N PRO A 791 49.73 -8.05 -19.84
CA PRO A 791 48.50 -8.48 -20.53
C PRO A 791 47.44 -9.16 -19.64
N ARG A 792 47.68 -9.32 -18.33
CA ARG A 792 46.75 -10.01 -17.41
C ARG A 792 45.82 -9.09 -16.61
N GLU A 793 45.97 -7.77 -16.74
CA GLU A 793 45.14 -6.75 -16.06
C GLU A 793 44.49 -5.76 -17.05
N ALA A 794 44.01 -6.26 -18.19
CA ALA A 794 43.62 -5.45 -19.35
C ALA A 794 42.33 -4.57 -19.20
N ASN A 795 41.74 -4.41 -18.01
CA ASN A 795 40.46 -3.71 -17.83
C ASN A 795 40.52 -2.40 -17.03
N ILE A 796 41.70 -1.93 -16.64
CA ILE A 796 41.82 -0.71 -15.83
C ILE A 796 42.35 0.40 -16.72
N GLY A 797 41.42 1.24 -17.21
CA GLY A 797 41.76 2.48 -17.91
C GLY A 797 42.59 3.45 -17.06
N VAL A 798 43.04 4.54 -17.67
CA VAL A 798 43.80 5.61 -17.00
C VAL A 798 43.06 6.04 -15.74
N ALA A 799 43.70 5.92 -14.57
CA ALA A 799 43.03 6.14 -13.30
C ALA A 799 43.74 7.19 -12.43
N ILE A 800 42.94 8.10 -11.86
CA ILE A 800 43.40 9.10 -10.91
C ILE A 800 43.72 8.41 -9.59
N SER A 801 44.96 8.56 -9.09
CA SER A 801 45.36 7.99 -7.81
C SER A 801 45.08 8.97 -6.67
N VAL A 802 44.17 8.60 -5.76
CA VAL A 802 43.87 9.37 -4.55
C VAL A 802 44.48 8.64 -3.37
N ARG A 803 45.41 9.28 -2.65
CA ARG A 803 46.13 8.69 -1.52
C ARG A 803 46.07 9.55 -0.27
N ASP A 804 45.76 8.92 0.87
CA ASP A 804 45.80 9.50 2.23
C ASP A 804 45.12 10.88 2.35
N CYS A 805 43.84 10.93 1.93
CA CYS A 805 43.11 12.18 1.71
C CYS A 805 41.65 12.13 2.15
N ILE A 806 41.16 13.25 2.69
CA ILE A 806 39.77 13.56 2.96
C ILE A 806 39.26 14.52 1.88
N MET A 807 38.37 14.07 1.00
CA MET A 807 37.74 14.87 -0.06
C MET A 807 36.31 15.26 0.34
N LEU A 808 36.03 16.56 0.35
CA LEU A 808 34.77 17.13 0.82
C LEU A 808 34.10 17.95 -0.28
N GLY A 809 32.82 17.68 -0.55
CA GLY A 809 31.97 18.59 -1.33
C GLY A 809 31.58 19.80 -0.49
N SER A 810 31.78 21.01 -1.04
CA SER A 810 31.59 22.26 -0.30
C SER A 810 30.17 22.54 0.17
N ARG A 811 29.14 21.94 -0.43
CA ARG A 811 27.73 22.34 -0.27
C ARG A 811 26.91 21.27 0.46
N ALA A 812 26.52 21.49 1.71
CA ALA A 812 25.83 20.45 2.49
C ALA A 812 24.49 19.93 1.92
N ASN A 813 23.79 20.70 1.07
CA ASN A 813 22.51 20.29 0.47
C ASN A 813 22.60 19.86 -1.01
N ALA A 814 23.78 19.94 -1.62
CA ALA A 814 23.97 19.57 -3.01
C ALA A 814 25.37 19.01 -3.20
N SER A 815 25.47 17.72 -3.50
CA SER A 815 26.76 17.08 -3.76
C SER A 815 27.50 17.74 -4.92
N VAL A 816 28.81 17.86 -4.80
CA VAL A 816 29.67 18.30 -5.91
C VAL A 816 29.81 17.16 -6.92
N TYR A 817 29.62 17.45 -8.20
CA TYR A 817 29.67 16.44 -9.27
C TYR A 817 31.10 16.24 -9.79
N LEU A 818 31.55 14.98 -9.84
CA LEU A 818 32.76 14.54 -10.52
C LEU A 818 32.38 13.60 -11.66
N LYS A 819 32.49 14.10 -12.89
CA LYS A 819 32.22 13.34 -14.11
C LYS A 819 33.54 12.78 -14.65
N LEU A 820 33.68 11.46 -14.62
CA LEU A 820 34.83 10.75 -15.18
C LEU A 820 34.47 10.26 -16.59
N GLU A 821 34.98 10.94 -17.61
CA GLU A 821 34.64 10.65 -19.02
C GLU A 821 35.58 9.63 -19.66
N GLY A 822 35.04 8.88 -20.64
CA GLY A 822 35.79 7.84 -21.34
C GLY A 822 36.24 6.73 -20.41
N ASN A 823 37.50 6.32 -20.51
CA ASN A 823 38.09 5.25 -19.72
C ASN A 823 38.64 5.72 -18.36
N THR A 824 38.39 6.99 -17.98
CA THR A 824 38.93 7.58 -16.76
C THR A 824 38.33 6.91 -15.52
N GLY A 825 39.18 6.31 -14.67
CA GLY A 825 38.80 5.73 -13.38
C GLY A 825 39.41 6.47 -12.19
N MET A 826 39.18 5.95 -10.98
CA MET A 826 39.79 6.47 -9.75
C MET A 826 40.25 5.31 -8.86
N GLN A 827 41.51 5.35 -8.42
CA GLN A 827 42.08 4.38 -7.49
C GLN A 827 42.29 5.02 -6.12
N LEU A 828 41.73 4.42 -5.09
CA LEU A 828 41.82 4.89 -3.70
C LEU A 828 42.89 4.06 -2.96
N LEU A 829 43.91 4.74 -2.44
CA LEU A 829 45.09 4.17 -1.80
C LEU A 829 45.27 4.72 -0.38
N GLY A 830 45.71 3.89 0.57
CA GLY A 830 45.89 4.33 1.96
C GLY A 830 44.54 4.69 2.62
N LYS A 831 44.52 5.71 3.47
CA LYS A 831 43.32 6.16 4.20
C LYS A 831 42.59 7.25 3.40
N CYS A 832 41.45 6.93 2.79
CA CYS A 832 40.64 7.89 2.03
C CYS A 832 39.28 8.10 2.68
N MET A 833 38.84 9.36 2.79
CA MET A 833 37.46 9.68 3.17
C MET A 833 36.83 10.60 2.12
N LEU A 834 35.68 10.22 1.56
CA LEU A 834 34.95 11.03 0.59
C LEU A 834 33.58 11.37 1.17
N GLN A 835 33.21 12.64 1.16
CA GLN A 835 31.95 13.08 1.74
C GLN A 835 31.23 14.06 0.83
N ASN A 836 29.92 13.82 0.61
CA ASN A 836 29.02 14.72 -0.09
C ASN A 836 29.43 15.00 -1.56
N LEU A 837 29.79 13.93 -2.28
CA LEU A 837 30.23 13.95 -3.67
C LEU A 837 29.31 13.08 -4.54
N SER A 838 29.05 13.51 -5.77
CA SER A 838 28.34 12.73 -6.78
C SER A 838 29.30 12.35 -7.89
N PHE A 839 29.38 11.06 -8.21
CA PHE A 839 30.25 10.53 -9.26
C PHE A 839 29.40 10.05 -10.43
N ALA A 840 29.74 10.50 -11.63
CA ALA A 840 29.21 9.99 -12.88
C ALA A 840 30.36 9.37 -13.68
N VAL A 841 30.39 8.03 -13.77
CA VAL A 841 31.50 7.29 -14.36
C VAL A 841 31.10 6.71 -15.71
N ASP A 842 31.77 7.08 -16.79
CA ASP A 842 31.41 6.59 -18.13
C ASP A 842 31.83 5.12 -18.35
N LYS A 843 33.08 4.84 -18.74
CA LYS A 843 33.61 3.47 -18.91
C LYS A 843 34.64 3.06 -17.87
N GLY A 844 35.09 3.98 -17.02
CA GLY A 844 36.02 3.70 -15.92
C GLY A 844 35.38 3.00 -14.72
N GLN A 845 36.13 2.91 -13.62
CA GLN A 845 35.67 2.39 -12.33
C GLN A 845 36.34 3.15 -11.18
N ILE A 846 35.63 3.32 -10.05
CA ILE A 846 36.22 3.77 -8.79
C ILE A 846 36.58 2.52 -7.97
N ILE A 847 37.84 2.35 -7.59
CA ILE A 847 38.30 1.14 -6.90
C ILE A 847 39.18 1.43 -5.69
N GLY A 848 38.83 0.87 -4.52
CA GLY A 848 39.72 0.83 -3.35
C GLY A 848 40.68 -0.35 -3.45
N ARG A 849 42.00 -0.10 -3.51
CA ARG A 849 43.02 -1.16 -3.69
C ARG A 849 43.38 -1.87 -2.39
N ASP A 850 44.24 -2.88 -2.49
CA ASP A 850 44.76 -3.61 -1.34
C ASP A 850 45.39 -2.68 -0.29
N VAL A 851 45.18 -3.01 0.99
CA VAL A 851 45.67 -2.25 2.16
C VAL A 851 45.04 -0.84 2.31
N SER A 852 44.08 -0.44 1.46
CA SER A 852 43.34 0.82 1.62
C SER A 852 42.30 0.76 2.75
N PHE A 853 42.00 1.92 3.35
CA PHE A 853 40.89 2.17 4.25
C PHE A 853 40.06 3.33 3.69
N VAL A 854 38.97 3.01 3.01
CA VAL A 854 38.09 3.97 2.35
C VAL A 854 36.83 4.17 3.17
N LYS A 855 36.43 5.41 3.41
CA LYS A 855 35.12 5.78 3.98
C LYS A 855 34.39 6.72 3.02
N MET A 856 33.17 6.41 2.65
CA MET A 856 32.30 7.24 1.83
C MET A 856 31.06 7.62 2.64
N LEU A 857 30.71 8.90 2.66
CA LEU A 857 29.59 9.42 3.44
C LEU A 857 28.72 10.35 2.59
N SER A 858 27.44 10.03 2.44
CA SER A 858 26.49 10.84 1.67
C SER A 858 26.92 11.08 0.22
N CYS A 859 27.49 10.06 -0.44
CA CYS A 859 27.91 10.13 -1.84
C CYS A 859 26.94 9.44 -2.80
N ASN A 860 26.81 9.95 -4.02
CA ASN A 860 25.98 9.33 -5.08
C ASN A 860 26.85 8.80 -6.23
N PHE A 861 26.43 7.71 -6.85
CA PHE A 861 27.14 7.05 -7.94
C PHE A 861 26.18 6.68 -9.07
N THR A 862 26.52 7.07 -10.28
CA THR A 862 25.92 6.59 -11.54
C THR A 862 27.03 6.11 -12.46
N SER A 863 26.75 5.09 -13.28
CA SER A 863 27.75 4.59 -14.23
C SER A 863 27.18 4.08 -15.53
N ASN A 864 27.83 4.43 -16.65
CA ASN A 864 27.54 3.87 -17.97
C ASN A 864 28.37 2.61 -18.28
N ASN A 865 29.19 2.14 -17.34
CA ASN A 865 30.02 0.97 -17.53
C ASN A 865 29.13 -0.28 -17.52
N THR A 866 29.21 -1.10 -18.57
CA THR A 866 28.43 -2.33 -18.73
C THR A 866 29.15 -3.57 -18.21
N VAL A 867 30.46 -3.46 -17.93
CA VAL A 867 31.34 -4.57 -17.59
C VAL A 867 31.47 -4.68 -16.07
N SER A 868 32.01 -3.64 -15.41
CA SER A 868 32.33 -3.62 -13.98
C SER A 868 31.39 -2.73 -13.18
N ALA A 869 31.21 -3.05 -11.89
CA ALA A 869 30.42 -2.22 -10.98
C ALA A 869 30.97 -0.78 -10.87
N ALA A 870 30.09 0.18 -10.61
CA ALA A 870 30.48 1.60 -10.50
C ALA A 870 31.59 1.82 -9.46
N VAL A 871 31.47 1.12 -8.32
CA VAL A 871 32.49 1.11 -7.27
C VAL A 871 32.90 -0.32 -6.94
N GLY A 872 34.22 -0.55 -6.88
CA GLY A 872 34.84 -1.79 -6.45
C GLY A 872 35.69 -1.59 -5.20
N SER A 873 35.86 -2.64 -4.41
CA SER A 873 36.78 -2.61 -3.26
C SER A 873 37.49 -3.94 -3.08
N ILE A 874 38.81 -3.84 -2.91
CA ILE A 874 39.73 -4.91 -2.51
C ILE A 874 40.18 -4.75 -1.04
N GLY A 875 40.38 -3.49 -0.60
CA GLY A 875 40.75 -3.12 0.78
C GLY A 875 39.56 -2.96 1.75
N LYS A 876 39.79 -2.31 2.90
CA LYS A 876 38.71 -1.96 3.83
C LYS A 876 37.88 -0.80 3.26
N PHE A 877 36.56 -0.94 3.27
CA PHE A 877 35.67 0.04 2.66
C PHE A 877 34.41 0.23 3.50
N ASN A 878 34.02 1.47 3.75
CA ASN A 878 32.81 1.81 4.48
C ASN A 878 31.98 2.78 3.65
N ALA A 879 30.74 2.44 3.31
CA ALA A 879 29.78 3.34 2.70
C ALA A 879 28.63 3.61 3.67
N GLU A 880 28.38 4.89 3.95
CA GLU A 880 27.30 5.33 4.81
C GLU A 880 26.45 6.38 4.10
N ARG A 881 25.12 6.20 4.06
CA ARG A 881 24.18 7.15 3.41
C ARG A 881 24.47 7.39 1.91
N CYS A 882 25.06 6.40 1.24
CA CYS A 882 25.41 6.49 -0.17
C CYS A 882 24.31 5.94 -1.08
N ASN A 883 24.21 6.49 -2.30
CA ASN A 883 23.28 6.02 -3.33
C ASN A 883 24.04 5.51 -4.55
N PHE A 884 23.77 4.27 -4.95
CA PHE A 884 24.32 3.62 -6.14
C PHE A 884 23.17 3.33 -7.10
N THR A 885 22.95 4.22 -8.06
CA THR A 885 21.71 4.23 -8.84
C THR A 885 21.95 4.30 -10.33
N ASN A 886 21.08 3.65 -11.12
CA ASN A 886 21.09 3.71 -12.58
C ASN A 886 22.45 3.34 -13.21
N CYS A 887 23.12 2.33 -12.65
CA CYS A 887 24.38 1.83 -13.21
C CYS A 887 24.10 0.77 -14.30
N LYS A 888 24.79 0.85 -15.44
CA LYS A 888 24.67 -0.14 -16.53
C LYS A 888 25.31 -1.51 -16.23
N ALA A 889 25.97 -1.64 -15.08
CA ALA A 889 26.44 -2.89 -14.49
C ALA A 889 25.93 -2.99 -13.03
N GLY A 890 26.77 -3.42 -12.09
CA GLY A 890 26.43 -3.46 -10.67
C GLY A 890 26.69 -2.11 -9.96
N GLY A 891 26.06 -1.90 -8.80
CA GLY A 891 26.28 -0.70 -8.00
C GLY A 891 27.62 -0.73 -7.26
N LEU A 892 27.78 -1.68 -6.34
CA LEU A 892 28.96 -1.83 -5.49
C LEU A 892 29.41 -3.29 -5.41
N LEU A 893 30.73 -3.52 -5.54
CA LEU A 893 31.33 -4.85 -5.55
C LEU A 893 32.49 -4.96 -4.53
N CYS A 894 32.44 -5.99 -3.68
CA CYS A 894 33.52 -6.37 -2.76
C CYS A 894 34.24 -7.64 -3.26
N VAL A 895 35.56 -7.56 -3.43
CA VAL A 895 36.45 -8.64 -3.87
C VAL A 895 37.66 -8.66 -2.93
N GLY A 896 38.32 -9.79 -2.72
CA GLY A 896 39.58 -9.82 -1.95
C GLY A 896 39.39 -9.74 -0.43
N PRO A 897 40.48 -9.73 0.36
CA PRO A 897 40.43 -9.92 1.82
C PRO A 897 39.84 -8.74 2.62
N GLY A 898 39.47 -7.66 1.94
CA GLY A 898 38.93 -6.44 2.52
C GLY A 898 37.61 -6.62 3.26
N ASN A 899 37.42 -5.79 4.29
CA ASN A 899 36.16 -5.69 5.02
C ASN A 899 35.34 -4.51 4.45
N MET A 900 34.19 -4.81 3.87
CA MET A 900 33.21 -3.83 3.43
C MET A 900 32.09 -3.67 4.47
N VAL A 901 31.81 -2.44 4.86
CA VAL A 901 30.66 -2.06 5.69
C VAL A 901 29.76 -1.13 4.90
N VAL A 902 28.47 -1.41 4.89
CA VAL A 902 27.45 -0.62 4.19
C VAL A 902 26.34 -0.29 5.18
N ASP A 903 26.03 0.99 5.39
CA ASP A 903 25.00 1.43 6.32
C ASP A 903 24.11 2.53 5.71
N ASN A 904 22.79 2.34 5.78
CA ASN A 904 21.81 3.31 5.31
C ASN A 904 22.01 3.72 3.83
N CYS A 905 22.40 2.78 2.98
CA CYS A 905 22.67 3.01 1.56
C CYS A 905 21.50 2.56 0.67
N THR A 906 21.43 3.11 -0.54
CA THR A 906 20.42 2.75 -1.54
C THR A 906 21.10 2.19 -2.80
N PHE A 907 20.64 1.04 -3.29
CA PHE A 907 21.09 0.41 -4.53
C PHE A 907 19.89 0.21 -5.45
N ALA A 908 19.72 1.04 -6.49
CA ALA A 908 18.48 1.01 -7.26
C ALA A 908 18.62 1.26 -8.77
N GLY A 909 17.83 0.57 -9.58
CA GLY A 909 17.80 0.79 -11.04
C GLY A 909 19.06 0.33 -11.76
N ASN A 910 19.84 -0.59 -11.17
CA ASN A 910 21.08 -1.08 -11.78
C ASN A 910 20.79 -2.26 -12.73
N MET A 911 21.54 -2.38 -13.83
CA MET A 911 21.34 -3.44 -14.83
C MET A 911 21.88 -4.80 -14.38
N LYS A 912 22.74 -4.85 -13.35
CA LYS A 912 23.15 -6.07 -12.64
C LYS A 912 22.82 -5.91 -11.14
N ALA A 913 23.46 -6.70 -10.29
CA ALA A 913 23.18 -6.71 -8.86
C ALA A 913 23.45 -5.35 -8.22
N GLY A 914 22.60 -4.96 -7.27
CA GLY A 914 22.81 -3.72 -6.51
C GLY A 914 24.10 -3.77 -5.70
N LEU A 915 24.26 -4.84 -4.92
CA LEU A 915 25.42 -5.10 -4.07
C LEU A 915 25.92 -6.53 -4.25
N GLU A 916 27.22 -6.71 -4.45
CA GLU A 916 27.85 -8.03 -4.64
C GLU A 916 29.11 -8.20 -3.77
N VAL A 917 29.31 -9.40 -3.22
CA VAL A 917 30.53 -9.81 -2.51
C VAL A 917 31.00 -11.18 -3.02
N ARG A 918 32.30 -11.33 -3.31
CA ARG A 918 32.91 -12.59 -3.77
C ARG A 918 34.41 -12.68 -3.46
N GLU A 919 35.04 -13.81 -3.77
CA GLU A 919 36.52 -13.98 -3.77
C GLU A 919 37.22 -13.48 -2.50
N ASN A 920 36.92 -14.08 -1.35
CA ASN A 920 37.38 -13.74 -0.01
C ASN A 920 36.87 -12.41 0.58
N GLY A 921 35.96 -11.72 -0.11
CA GLY A 921 35.29 -10.53 0.37
C GLY A 921 34.54 -10.76 1.68
N LYS A 922 34.56 -9.75 2.57
CA LYS A 922 33.78 -9.72 3.80
C LYS A 922 32.83 -8.53 3.77
N LEU A 923 31.53 -8.79 3.82
CA LEU A 923 30.49 -7.76 3.77
C LEU A 923 29.70 -7.70 5.09
N LYS A 924 29.49 -6.50 5.61
CA LYS A 924 28.48 -6.22 6.63
C LYS A 924 27.56 -5.10 6.13
N VAL A 925 26.32 -5.42 5.82
CA VAL A 925 25.33 -4.45 5.34
C VAL A 925 24.21 -4.27 6.35
N ARG A 926 23.78 -3.02 6.57
CA ARG A 926 22.67 -2.71 7.47
C ARG A 926 21.82 -1.52 7.04
N ASN A 927 20.55 -1.49 7.45
CA ASN A 927 19.61 -0.38 7.21
C ASN A 927 19.49 0.05 5.73
N SER A 928 19.80 -0.83 4.78
CA SER A 928 20.01 -0.47 3.38
C SER A 928 18.89 -0.99 2.49
N ARG A 929 18.66 -0.32 1.35
CA ARG A 929 17.60 -0.64 0.39
C ARG A 929 18.16 -1.07 -0.94
N MET A 930 17.67 -2.17 -1.50
CA MET A 930 18.12 -2.74 -2.77
C MET A 930 16.91 -3.09 -3.63
N TYR A 931 16.63 -2.31 -4.68
CA TYR A 931 15.38 -2.46 -5.43
C TYR A 931 15.44 -2.06 -6.90
N ASN A 932 14.50 -2.57 -7.71
CA ASN A 932 14.41 -2.29 -9.15
C ASN A 932 15.73 -2.57 -9.91
N ASN A 933 16.52 -3.54 -9.47
CA ASN A 933 17.70 -3.96 -10.22
C ASN A 933 17.29 -5.04 -11.24
N SER A 934 17.91 -5.03 -12.42
CA SER A 934 17.58 -5.96 -13.52
C SER A 934 18.08 -7.40 -13.29
N THR A 935 18.76 -7.66 -12.17
CA THR A 935 19.11 -9.00 -11.70
C THR A 935 18.71 -9.15 -10.23
N ASP A 936 19.60 -9.66 -9.37
CA ASP A 936 19.37 -9.85 -7.94
C ASP A 936 19.60 -8.56 -7.13
N GLY A 937 19.02 -8.44 -5.94
CA GLY A 937 19.27 -7.32 -5.04
C GLY A 937 20.67 -7.40 -4.40
N LEU A 938 20.92 -8.50 -3.68
CA LEU A 938 22.17 -8.82 -2.99
C LEU A 938 22.74 -10.15 -3.50
N VAL A 939 24.00 -10.15 -3.93
CA VAL A 939 24.69 -11.37 -4.37
C VAL A 939 25.88 -11.67 -3.45
N ILE A 940 25.82 -12.81 -2.78
CA ILE A 940 26.95 -13.45 -2.12
C ILE A 940 27.48 -14.53 -3.08
N GLY A 941 28.49 -14.14 -3.85
CA GLY A 941 29.10 -14.96 -4.89
C GLY A 941 30.18 -15.93 -4.37
N PRO A 942 30.79 -16.68 -5.29
CA PRO A 942 31.68 -17.77 -4.96
C PRO A 942 32.90 -17.30 -4.17
N LYS A 943 33.30 -18.14 -3.21
CA LYS A 943 34.43 -17.93 -2.30
C LYS A 943 34.30 -16.69 -1.40
N ALA A 944 33.12 -16.09 -1.22
CA ALA A 944 32.94 -15.02 -0.23
C ALA A 944 33.35 -15.52 1.18
N ALA A 945 34.12 -14.71 1.92
CA ALA A 945 34.66 -15.13 3.21
C ALA A 945 33.70 -14.90 4.37
N LYS A 946 32.84 -13.88 4.29
CA LYS A 946 31.77 -13.62 5.28
C LYS A 946 30.76 -12.62 4.73
N CYS A 947 29.48 -12.80 5.01
CA CYS A 947 28.47 -11.78 4.76
C CYS A 947 27.47 -11.74 5.90
N ASP A 948 27.24 -10.55 6.48
CA ASP A 948 26.20 -10.31 7.46
C ASP A 948 25.27 -9.18 6.97
N ALA A 949 23.97 -9.44 6.85
CA ALA A 949 22.96 -8.45 6.44
C ALA A 949 21.89 -8.26 7.53
N PHE A 950 21.66 -7.00 7.92
CA PHE A 950 20.75 -6.65 9.02
C PHE A 950 19.79 -5.53 8.66
N ASP A 951 18.52 -5.64 9.02
CA ASP A 951 17.59 -4.51 8.95
C ASP A 951 17.49 -3.91 7.51
N CYS A 952 17.71 -4.73 6.47
CA CYS A 952 17.69 -4.31 5.06
C CYS A 952 16.32 -4.55 4.40
N GLN A 953 16.02 -3.78 3.37
CA GLN A 953 14.85 -3.96 2.50
C GLN A 953 15.29 -4.29 1.08
N ILE A 954 14.88 -5.45 0.57
CA ILE A 954 15.34 -5.96 -0.73
C ILE A 954 14.12 -6.37 -1.54
N TYR A 955 13.78 -5.60 -2.58
CA TYR A 955 12.47 -5.75 -3.20
C TYR A 955 12.41 -5.35 -4.67
N HIS A 956 11.42 -5.88 -5.41
CA HIS A 956 11.17 -5.53 -6.83
C HIS A 956 12.41 -5.66 -7.73
N ASN A 957 13.28 -6.64 -7.45
CA ASN A 957 14.38 -6.98 -8.34
C ASN A 957 13.90 -8.03 -9.36
N ALA A 958 14.47 -8.02 -10.57
CA ALA A 958 14.03 -8.89 -11.66
C ALA A 958 14.42 -10.38 -11.47
N ARG A 959 15.24 -10.71 -10.46
CA ARG A 959 15.60 -12.09 -10.06
C ARG A 959 15.33 -12.32 -8.57
N GLU A 960 16.28 -12.94 -7.86
CA GLU A 960 16.14 -13.19 -6.42
C GLU A 960 16.34 -11.89 -5.64
N GLY A 961 15.71 -11.77 -4.49
CA GLY A 961 16.11 -10.74 -3.54
C GLY A 961 17.57 -10.94 -3.13
N ILE A 962 17.90 -12.14 -2.65
CA ILE A 962 19.23 -12.52 -2.19
C ILE A 962 19.67 -13.82 -2.86
N THR A 963 20.87 -13.82 -3.45
CA THR A 963 21.51 -15.05 -3.96
C THR A 963 22.75 -15.37 -3.14
N VAL A 964 22.88 -16.61 -2.67
CA VAL A 964 24.04 -17.13 -1.93
C VAL A 964 24.59 -18.35 -2.65
N GLN A 965 25.83 -18.27 -3.15
CA GLN A 965 26.44 -19.34 -3.92
C GLN A 965 27.90 -19.58 -3.54
N ASP A 966 28.23 -20.84 -3.27
CA ASP A 966 29.59 -21.35 -3.06
C ASP A 966 30.41 -20.50 -2.04
N SER A 967 29.77 -20.09 -0.93
CA SER A 967 30.36 -19.30 0.16
C SER A 967 31.33 -20.13 1.02
N LEU A 968 32.42 -19.52 1.51
CA LEU A 968 33.38 -20.21 2.39
C LEU A 968 32.92 -20.31 3.84
N LYS A 969 32.06 -19.38 4.29
CA LYS A 969 31.56 -19.33 5.66
C LYS A 969 30.06 -19.12 5.70
N CYS A 970 29.51 -19.35 6.89
CA CYS A 970 28.11 -19.06 7.17
C CYS A 970 27.79 -17.57 6.90
N VAL A 971 26.73 -17.34 6.12
CA VAL A 971 26.13 -16.02 5.88
C VAL A 971 25.06 -15.77 6.93
N ALA A 972 25.04 -14.61 7.57
CA ALA A 972 24.02 -14.25 8.55
C ALA A 972 23.05 -13.22 7.97
N LEU A 973 21.76 -13.52 8.01
CA LEU A 973 20.67 -12.65 7.57
C LEU A 973 19.70 -12.47 8.73
N MET A 974 19.59 -11.25 9.27
CA MET A 974 18.68 -10.98 10.39
C MET A 974 17.82 -9.73 10.20
N ARG A 975 16.52 -9.81 10.55
CA ARG A 975 15.57 -8.68 10.47
C ARG A 975 15.49 -8.00 9.10
N ASN A 976 15.70 -8.75 8.03
CA ASN A 976 15.58 -8.24 6.67
C ASN A 976 14.17 -8.44 6.12
N HIS A 977 13.71 -7.54 5.26
CA HIS A 977 12.46 -7.65 4.53
C HIS A 977 12.77 -7.87 3.05
N VAL A 978 12.42 -9.04 2.53
CA VAL A 978 12.69 -9.45 1.15
C VAL A 978 11.39 -9.76 0.44
N PHE A 979 10.98 -8.90 -0.51
CA PHE A 979 9.63 -8.99 -1.05
C PHE A 979 9.44 -8.51 -2.47
N GLY A 980 8.40 -9.01 -3.14
CA GLY A 980 8.01 -8.46 -4.44
C GLY A 980 9.03 -8.66 -5.55
N ASN A 981 10.00 -9.57 -5.39
CA ASN A 981 10.99 -9.91 -6.42
C ASN A 981 10.39 -10.88 -7.45
N ASP A 982 10.89 -10.84 -8.68
CA ASP A 982 10.32 -11.57 -9.83
C ASP A 982 10.75 -13.05 -9.88
N SER A 983 11.73 -13.44 -9.05
CA SER A 983 12.04 -14.84 -8.71
C SER A 983 11.73 -15.07 -7.23
N GLY A 984 12.56 -15.79 -6.46
CA GLY A 984 12.36 -16.00 -5.04
C GLY A 984 12.84 -14.86 -4.14
N GLY A 985 12.59 -15.03 -2.84
CA GLY A 985 13.14 -14.15 -1.81
C GLY A 985 14.64 -14.41 -1.64
N ILE A 986 15.01 -15.64 -1.30
CA ILE A 986 16.40 -16.08 -1.21
C ILE A 986 16.64 -17.42 -1.91
N PHE A 987 17.75 -17.51 -2.64
CA PHE A 987 18.28 -18.73 -3.20
C PHE A 987 19.66 -19.08 -2.60
N VAL A 988 19.81 -20.31 -2.09
CA VAL A 988 21.05 -20.81 -1.47
C VAL A 988 21.59 -22.04 -2.19
N LYS A 989 22.87 -21.98 -2.58
CA LYS A 989 23.58 -23.08 -3.27
C LYS A 989 24.96 -23.32 -2.64
N ASN A 990 25.22 -24.58 -2.26
CA ASN A 990 26.48 -25.05 -1.67
C ASN A 990 27.03 -24.11 -0.59
N SER A 991 26.16 -23.58 0.26
CA SER A 991 26.52 -22.54 1.22
C SER A 991 25.83 -22.78 2.57
N ASP A 992 26.44 -22.26 3.63
CA ASP A 992 25.87 -22.27 4.96
C ASP A 992 25.22 -20.89 5.23
N VAL A 993 23.97 -20.85 5.69
CA VAL A 993 23.21 -19.61 5.91
C VAL A 993 22.40 -19.69 7.20
N ASP A 994 22.50 -18.66 8.02
CA ASP A 994 21.71 -18.45 9.24
C ASP A 994 20.73 -17.28 9.01
N MET A 995 19.44 -17.59 9.02
CA MET A 995 18.32 -16.70 8.72
C MET A 995 17.44 -16.57 9.95
N ARG A 996 17.44 -15.39 10.60
CA ARG A 996 16.63 -15.13 11.79
C ARG A 996 15.79 -13.87 11.71
N GLU A 997 14.55 -13.90 12.21
CA GLU A 997 13.71 -12.69 12.32
C GLU A 997 13.46 -11.97 10.99
N ASN A 998 13.62 -12.64 9.83
CA ASN A 998 13.41 -12.03 8.52
C ASN A 998 11.96 -12.19 8.04
N LYS A 999 11.58 -11.37 7.07
CA LYS A 999 10.30 -11.48 6.36
C LYS A 999 10.54 -11.75 4.87
N PHE A 1000 9.99 -12.84 4.36
CA PHE A 1000 10.05 -13.20 2.94
C PHE A 1000 8.64 -13.28 2.37
N PHE A 1001 8.22 -12.31 1.55
CA PHE A 1001 6.81 -12.24 1.15
C PHE A 1001 6.54 -11.65 -0.23
N ASP A 1002 5.39 -11.95 -0.82
CA ASP A 1002 4.96 -11.42 -2.13
C ASP A 1002 6.00 -11.66 -3.27
N ASN A 1003 6.90 -12.64 -3.14
CA ASN A 1003 7.84 -13.00 -4.21
C ASN A 1003 7.18 -13.96 -5.22
N GLU A 1004 7.56 -13.88 -6.50
CA GLU A 1004 7.01 -14.78 -7.53
C GLU A 1004 7.50 -16.24 -7.38
N GLY A 1005 8.64 -16.43 -6.73
CA GLY A 1005 9.25 -17.71 -6.43
C GLY A 1005 8.90 -18.22 -5.03
N TRP A 1006 9.84 -18.97 -4.46
CA TRP A 1006 9.80 -19.39 -3.06
C TRP A 1006 10.23 -18.25 -2.16
N GLY A 1007 9.68 -18.17 -0.95
CA GLY A 1007 10.18 -17.24 0.06
C GLY A 1007 11.64 -17.53 0.40
N ILE A 1008 11.90 -18.78 0.80
CA ILE A 1008 13.23 -19.31 1.08
C ILE A 1008 13.44 -20.57 0.29
N TRP A 1009 14.53 -20.65 -0.47
CA TRP A 1009 14.89 -21.86 -1.19
C TRP A 1009 16.38 -22.18 -1.10
N SER A 1010 16.69 -23.38 -0.62
CA SER A 1010 18.03 -23.91 -0.46
C SER A 1010 18.21 -25.24 -1.21
N GLN A 1011 19.33 -25.38 -1.92
CA GLN A 1011 19.72 -26.59 -2.63
C GLN A 1011 20.30 -27.65 -1.67
N THR A 1012 20.17 -28.92 -2.04
CA THR A 1012 20.86 -30.05 -1.40
C THR A 1012 22.33 -29.74 -1.13
N ASN A 1013 22.83 -30.21 0.01
CA ASN A 1013 24.18 -30.01 0.53
C ASN A 1013 24.50 -28.60 1.06
N SER A 1014 23.53 -27.68 1.07
CA SER A 1014 23.61 -26.40 1.79
C SER A 1014 23.11 -26.56 3.23
N TRP A 1015 23.71 -25.86 4.19
CA TRP A 1015 23.19 -25.79 5.56
C TRP A 1015 22.36 -24.53 5.74
N CYS A 1016 21.15 -24.66 6.26
CA CYS A 1016 20.32 -23.51 6.58
C CYS A 1016 19.81 -23.63 8.02
N ASN A 1017 20.04 -22.58 8.82
CA ASN A 1017 19.30 -22.35 10.04
C ASN A 1017 18.23 -21.30 9.75
N VAL A 1018 16.96 -21.69 9.74
CA VAL A 1018 15.82 -20.83 9.43
C VAL A 1018 14.98 -20.75 10.70
N SER A 1019 15.17 -19.69 11.49
CA SER A 1019 14.50 -19.56 12.78
C SER A 1019 13.75 -18.24 12.94
N MET A 1020 12.54 -18.24 13.50
CA MET A 1020 11.80 -16.99 13.82
C MET A 1020 11.52 -16.09 12.60
N ASN A 1021 11.39 -16.64 11.39
CA ASN A 1021 11.08 -15.87 10.19
C ASN A 1021 9.57 -15.86 9.90
N GLU A 1022 9.10 -14.85 9.18
CA GLU A 1022 7.73 -14.74 8.67
C GLU A 1022 7.76 -14.90 7.14
N VAL A 1023 7.13 -15.95 6.60
CA VAL A 1023 7.19 -16.28 5.16
C VAL A 1023 5.80 -16.43 4.58
N PHE A 1024 5.37 -15.49 3.73
CA PHE A 1024 3.96 -15.44 3.32
C PHE A 1024 3.67 -14.89 1.93
N ARG A 1025 2.54 -15.29 1.34
CA ARG A 1025 2.08 -14.82 0.01
C ARG A 1025 3.09 -14.97 -1.13
N ASN A 1026 4.09 -15.83 -0.99
CA ASN A 1026 4.99 -16.18 -2.09
C ASN A 1026 4.26 -17.11 -3.06
N LYS A 1027 4.48 -16.94 -4.35
CA LYS A 1027 3.67 -17.58 -5.40
C LYS A 1027 4.02 -19.04 -5.62
N CYS A 1028 5.21 -19.51 -5.21
CA CYS A 1028 5.62 -20.91 -5.31
C CYS A 1028 5.53 -21.72 -4.00
N GLY A 1029 5.67 -21.06 -2.85
CA GLY A 1029 5.69 -21.73 -1.55
C GLY A 1029 6.51 -20.95 -0.51
N GLY A 1030 6.44 -21.40 0.74
CA GLY A 1030 7.11 -20.73 1.85
C GLY A 1030 8.60 -21.04 1.88
N ILE A 1031 8.96 -22.19 2.46
CA ILE A 1031 10.33 -22.59 2.79
C ILE A 1031 10.64 -23.94 2.13
N ARG A 1032 11.65 -23.98 1.27
CA ARG A 1032 12.19 -25.21 0.68
C ARG A 1032 13.64 -25.39 1.11
N VAL A 1033 13.95 -26.46 1.83
CA VAL A 1033 15.31 -26.72 2.33
C VAL A 1033 15.89 -28.00 1.72
N GLY A 1034 17.17 -27.93 1.34
CA GLY A 1034 17.95 -29.05 0.84
C GLY A 1034 18.40 -30.01 1.95
N LYS A 1035 18.42 -31.33 1.68
CA LYS A 1035 19.06 -32.33 2.56
C LYS A 1035 20.58 -32.21 2.52
N ARG A 1036 21.31 -32.68 3.56
CA ARG A 1036 22.78 -32.53 3.64
C ARG A 1036 23.49 -33.85 3.92
N LYS A 1037 24.66 -34.08 3.29
CA LYS A 1037 25.49 -35.27 3.58
C LYS A 1037 26.21 -35.22 4.93
N LYS A 1038 26.56 -34.02 5.39
CA LYS A 1038 27.40 -33.79 6.58
C LYS A 1038 26.58 -33.23 7.74
N PHE A 1039 26.82 -33.73 8.94
CA PHE A 1039 26.28 -33.16 10.19
C PHE A 1039 26.89 -31.77 10.46
N PRO A 1040 26.13 -30.79 10.99
CA PRO A 1040 24.73 -30.86 11.41
C PRO A 1040 23.71 -30.74 10.26
N PRO A 1041 22.47 -31.26 10.44
CA PRO A 1041 21.36 -31.00 9.54
C PRO A 1041 20.96 -29.53 9.57
N SER A 1042 20.27 -29.09 8.51
CA SER A 1042 19.57 -27.82 8.49
C SER A 1042 18.48 -27.80 9.58
N VAL A 1043 18.14 -26.61 10.08
CA VAL A 1043 17.13 -26.41 11.13
C VAL A 1043 16.11 -25.42 10.61
N VAL A 1044 14.83 -25.74 10.76
CA VAL A 1044 13.71 -24.87 10.43
C VAL A 1044 12.82 -24.83 11.66
N GLU A 1045 12.91 -23.77 12.46
CA GLU A 1045 12.22 -23.70 13.75
C GLU A 1045 11.53 -22.37 14.02
N LEU A 1046 10.41 -22.40 14.75
CA LEU A 1046 9.74 -21.17 15.24
C LEU A 1046 9.36 -20.17 14.13
N ASN A 1047 9.18 -20.61 12.89
CA ASN A 1047 8.79 -19.74 11.78
C ASN A 1047 7.26 -19.66 11.67
N THR A 1048 6.75 -18.51 11.23
CA THR A 1048 5.35 -18.35 10.82
C THR A 1048 5.29 -18.36 9.30
N VAL A 1049 4.69 -19.40 8.72
CA VAL A 1049 4.57 -19.55 7.27
C VAL A 1049 3.09 -19.54 6.92
N HIS A 1050 2.60 -18.61 6.10
CA HIS A 1050 1.17 -18.51 5.82
C HIS A 1050 0.79 -17.87 4.49
N ASP A 1051 -0.42 -18.12 4.01
CA ASP A 1051 -1.00 -17.51 2.80
C ASP A 1051 -0.14 -17.68 1.52
N ASN A 1052 0.85 -18.58 1.51
CA ASN A 1052 1.63 -18.87 0.31
C ASN A 1052 0.76 -19.67 -0.67
N PHE A 1053 0.96 -19.46 -1.97
CA PHE A 1053 0.18 -20.15 -3.01
C PHE A 1053 0.61 -21.60 -3.24
N GLY A 1054 1.69 -22.01 -2.56
CA GLY A 1054 2.20 -23.37 -2.51
C GLY A 1054 2.50 -23.79 -1.08
N PRO A 1055 3.09 -24.98 -0.89
CA PRO A 1055 3.28 -25.58 0.42
C PRO A 1055 4.08 -24.67 1.35
N ALA A 1056 3.78 -24.74 2.65
CA ALA A 1056 4.45 -23.93 3.65
C ALA A 1056 5.92 -24.33 3.78
N ILE A 1057 6.20 -25.60 4.09
CA ILE A 1057 7.55 -26.11 4.31
C ILE A 1057 7.74 -27.43 3.55
N VAL A 1058 8.81 -27.54 2.77
CA VAL A 1058 9.14 -28.75 1.98
C VAL A 1058 10.60 -29.15 2.13
N ASP A 1059 10.82 -30.45 2.38
CA ASP A 1059 12.13 -31.13 2.29
C ASP A 1059 12.28 -31.82 0.91
N THR A 1060 13.51 -31.89 0.41
CA THR A 1060 13.88 -32.34 -0.95
C THR A 1060 13.90 -33.87 -1.17
N ILE A 1061 13.29 -34.69 -0.30
CA ILE A 1061 13.36 -36.18 -0.37
C ILE A 1061 12.60 -36.78 -1.57
N ASN A 1062 11.47 -36.22 -1.99
CA ASN A 1062 10.45 -37.01 -2.69
C ASN A 1062 10.55 -36.91 -4.22
N ASN A 1063 11.50 -37.59 -4.88
CA ASN A 1063 11.52 -37.80 -6.34
C ASN A 1063 11.39 -36.51 -7.20
N PHE A 1064 12.04 -35.41 -6.81
CA PHE A 1064 12.05 -34.16 -7.56
C PHE A 1064 13.34 -34.03 -8.38
N GLU A 1065 13.34 -34.48 -9.63
CA GLU A 1065 14.39 -34.08 -10.58
C GLU A 1065 14.14 -32.64 -11.04
N ASP A 1066 15.02 -31.73 -10.63
CA ASP A 1066 14.98 -30.33 -11.06
C ASP A 1066 15.84 -30.11 -12.31
N GLU A 1067 15.15 -29.87 -13.42
CA GLU A 1067 15.74 -29.43 -14.68
C GLU A 1067 16.36 -28.01 -14.61
N ARG A 1068 16.91 -27.53 -13.47
CA ARG A 1068 17.93 -26.43 -13.34
C ARG A 1068 19.36 -26.86 -12.96
N VAL A 1069 19.55 -28.10 -12.53
CA VAL A 1069 20.84 -28.77 -12.31
C VAL A 1069 21.36 -29.58 -13.52
N SER A 1070 22.13 -28.99 -14.44
CA SER A 1070 23.04 -29.77 -15.29
C SER A 1070 24.35 -29.83 -14.54
N GLY A 1071 24.61 -30.98 -13.91
CA GLY A 1071 25.77 -31.20 -13.07
C GLY A 1071 25.39 -31.63 -11.67
N THR A 1072 25.42 -32.93 -11.44
CA THR A 1072 25.71 -33.61 -10.16
C THR A 1072 24.64 -33.83 -9.07
N ASP A 1073 23.36 -33.44 -9.21
CA ASP A 1073 22.31 -33.88 -8.25
C ASP A 1073 21.30 -34.92 -8.80
N THR A 1074 21.45 -35.42 -10.03
CA THR A 1074 20.59 -36.48 -10.60
C THR A 1074 20.99 -37.91 -10.18
N HIS A 1075 21.83 -38.08 -9.17
CA HIS A 1075 22.22 -39.40 -8.63
C HIS A 1075 21.76 -39.63 -7.18
N VAL A 1076 20.67 -38.98 -6.74
CA VAL A 1076 20.08 -39.31 -5.42
C VAL A 1076 19.28 -40.61 -5.48
N SER A 1077 18.80 -41.03 -6.65
CA SER A 1077 18.08 -42.31 -6.84
C SER A 1077 18.93 -43.57 -6.60
N GLY A 1078 20.26 -43.42 -6.44
CA GLY A 1078 21.19 -44.51 -6.13
C GLY A 1078 21.87 -44.45 -4.76
N THR A 1079 21.58 -43.43 -3.92
CA THR A 1079 22.25 -43.25 -2.61
C THR A 1079 21.26 -43.40 -1.46
N ASN A 1080 20.80 -44.63 -1.25
CA ASN A 1080 20.10 -45.01 -0.02
C ASN A 1080 21.06 -44.89 1.17
N GLY A 1081 21.07 -43.75 1.89
CA GLY A 1081 21.61 -43.67 3.26
C GLY A 1081 22.36 -42.41 3.69
N ASP A 1082 22.87 -41.57 2.77
CA ASP A 1082 23.90 -40.57 3.16
C ASP A 1082 23.40 -39.14 3.44
N TYR A 1083 22.12 -38.81 3.20
CA TYR A 1083 21.60 -37.44 3.33
C TYR A 1083 20.64 -37.28 4.51
N ILE A 1084 20.95 -36.36 5.41
CA ILE A 1084 20.16 -36.02 6.59
C ILE A 1084 19.16 -34.90 6.25
N SER A 1085 17.89 -35.12 6.60
CA SER A 1085 16.81 -34.13 6.53
C SER A 1085 16.98 -32.97 7.49
N ALA A 1086 16.31 -31.86 7.18
CA ALA A 1086 16.24 -30.76 8.12
C ALA A 1086 15.44 -31.16 9.38
N LYS A 1087 15.78 -30.55 10.52
CA LYS A 1087 14.98 -30.62 11.74
C LYS A 1087 13.89 -29.55 11.69
N TYR A 1088 12.67 -29.93 12.05
CA TYR A 1088 11.52 -29.05 12.09
C TYR A 1088 11.00 -28.99 13.52
N ASP A 1089 10.88 -27.78 14.10
CA ASP A 1089 10.38 -27.62 15.48
C ASP A 1089 9.61 -26.31 15.67
N GLY A 1090 8.44 -26.34 16.31
CA GLY A 1090 7.69 -25.14 16.67
C GLY A 1090 7.29 -24.18 15.53
N ASN A 1091 7.25 -24.62 14.26
CA ASN A 1091 6.76 -23.78 13.16
C ASN A 1091 5.23 -23.68 13.16
N VAL A 1092 4.68 -22.51 12.81
CA VAL A 1092 3.25 -22.24 12.68
C VAL A 1092 2.90 -22.10 11.20
N GLU A 1093 2.04 -22.99 10.70
CA GLU A 1093 1.64 -23.05 9.30
C GLU A 1093 0.12 -22.94 9.15
N TYR A 1094 -0.37 -21.96 8.37
CA TYR A 1094 -1.80 -21.84 8.06
C TYR A 1094 -2.03 -21.22 6.69
N ASN A 1095 -3.11 -21.58 6.00
CA ASN A 1095 -3.46 -21.05 4.66
C ASN A 1095 -2.37 -21.26 3.57
N ASN A 1096 -1.48 -22.25 3.69
CA ASN A 1096 -0.46 -22.58 2.66
C ASN A 1096 -0.86 -23.79 1.81
N GLU A 1097 -2.14 -23.93 1.51
CA GLU A 1097 -2.60 -25.05 0.71
C GLU A 1097 -2.12 -24.84 -0.73
N GLU A 1098 -1.51 -25.89 -1.30
CA GLU A 1098 -1.39 -26.03 -2.74
C GLU A 1098 -2.82 -25.98 -3.26
N ARG A 1099 -3.23 -24.81 -3.76
CA ARG A 1099 -4.58 -24.57 -4.23
C ARG A 1099 -4.81 -25.54 -5.39
N VAL A 1100 -5.34 -26.74 -5.13
CA VAL A 1100 -5.54 -27.75 -6.17
C VAL A 1100 -6.35 -27.16 -7.33
N ILE A 1101 -7.15 -26.14 -7.04
CA ILE A 1101 -7.63 -25.12 -7.97
C ILE A 1101 -7.69 -23.82 -7.15
N SER A 1102 -7.48 -22.64 -7.77
CA SER A 1102 -8.05 -21.42 -7.20
C SER A 1102 -9.51 -21.75 -6.90
N ASN A 1103 -9.91 -21.78 -5.61
CA ASN A 1103 -11.28 -22.05 -5.17
C ASN A 1103 -12.19 -21.59 -6.29
N GLN A 1104 -12.86 -22.53 -6.96
CA GLN A 1104 -13.80 -22.18 -8.02
C GLN A 1104 -14.62 -21.05 -7.42
N SER A 1105 -14.39 -19.82 -7.86
CA SER A 1105 -15.53 -18.99 -8.05
C SER A 1105 -16.24 -19.73 -9.18
N LYS A 1106 -17.12 -20.68 -8.81
CA LYS A 1106 -18.48 -20.55 -9.30
C LYS A 1106 -18.73 -19.06 -9.14
N PHE A 1107 -18.53 -18.30 -10.22
CA PHE A 1107 -18.62 -16.86 -10.22
C PHE A 1107 -20.08 -16.61 -9.82
N SER A 1108 -20.34 -16.54 -8.52
CA SER A 1108 -21.64 -16.90 -7.94
C SER A 1108 -22.53 -15.68 -7.98
N SER A 1109 -23.04 -15.45 -9.18
CA SER A 1109 -24.45 -15.43 -9.50
C SER A 1109 -24.51 -14.90 -10.91
N SER A 1110 -24.70 -15.80 -11.85
CA SER A 1110 -24.59 -15.47 -13.25
C SER A 1110 -25.98 -15.11 -13.76
N TRP A 1111 -26.15 -13.84 -14.11
CA TRP A 1111 -27.35 -13.33 -14.76
C TRP A 1111 -27.49 -13.95 -16.16
N CYS A 1112 -28.66 -14.52 -16.45
CA CYS A 1112 -28.96 -15.08 -17.76
C CYS A 1112 -28.97 -13.97 -18.83
N SER A 1113 -28.20 -14.13 -19.91
CA SER A 1113 -28.17 -13.21 -21.05
C SER A 1113 -29.53 -13.08 -21.74
N GLY A 1114 -30.37 -14.13 -21.70
CA GLY A 1114 -31.73 -14.10 -22.27
C GLY A 1114 -32.76 -13.48 -21.33
N CYS A 1115 -33.08 -14.14 -20.21
CA CYS A 1115 -34.15 -13.70 -19.32
C CYS A 1115 -33.75 -12.69 -18.24
N LYS A 1116 -32.46 -12.32 -18.17
CA LYS A 1116 -31.92 -11.30 -17.25
C LYS A 1116 -32.19 -11.60 -15.77
N ARG A 1117 -32.43 -12.87 -15.42
CA ARG A 1117 -32.59 -13.34 -14.03
C ARG A 1117 -31.31 -13.95 -13.50
N LYS A 1118 -31.11 -13.83 -12.19
CA LYS A 1118 -30.02 -14.45 -11.44
C LYS A 1118 -30.15 -15.98 -11.49
N CYS A 1119 -29.08 -16.67 -11.90
CA CYS A 1119 -29.02 -18.13 -11.95
C CYS A 1119 -27.68 -18.62 -11.41
N GLU A 1120 -27.67 -19.75 -10.71
CA GLU A 1120 -26.43 -20.34 -10.18
C GLU A 1120 -25.62 -21.02 -11.28
N ASP A 1121 -26.30 -21.75 -12.18
CA ASP A 1121 -25.68 -22.48 -13.29
C ASP A 1121 -26.17 -21.95 -14.65
N LEU A 1122 -25.27 -21.38 -15.45
CA LEU A 1122 -25.57 -20.93 -16.83
C LEU A 1122 -24.86 -21.79 -17.87
N LYS A 1123 -25.59 -22.16 -18.92
CA LYS A 1123 -25.04 -22.72 -20.16
C LYS A 1123 -24.42 -21.61 -20.98
N LYS A 1124 -23.10 -21.64 -21.16
CA LYS A 1124 -22.34 -20.60 -21.88
C LYS A 1124 -22.41 -20.77 -23.38
N CYS A 1125 -22.40 -19.65 -24.11
CA CYS A 1125 -22.38 -19.62 -25.57
C CYS A 1125 -21.22 -20.46 -26.14
N GLY A 1126 -21.54 -21.24 -27.17
CA GLY A 1126 -20.61 -22.10 -27.90
C GLY A 1126 -19.43 -21.38 -28.58
N LYS A 1127 -19.48 -20.05 -28.74
CA LYS A 1127 -18.50 -19.30 -29.53
C LYS A 1127 -17.70 -18.28 -28.73
N CYS A 1128 -18.34 -17.52 -27.84
CA CYS A 1128 -17.69 -16.42 -27.11
C CYS A 1128 -17.42 -16.71 -25.62
N PHE A 1129 -18.06 -17.69 -24.99
CA PHE A 1129 -17.98 -17.98 -23.54
C PHE A 1129 -18.37 -16.84 -22.56
N THR A 1130 -18.69 -15.65 -23.05
CA THR A 1130 -19.17 -14.54 -22.24
C THR A 1130 -20.66 -14.68 -21.89
N ALA A 1131 -21.51 -14.86 -22.91
CA ALA A 1131 -22.95 -15.00 -22.76
C ALA A 1131 -23.32 -16.31 -22.09
N GLY A 1132 -24.29 -16.31 -21.18
CA GLY A 1132 -24.75 -17.49 -20.45
C GLY A 1132 -26.26 -17.55 -20.33
N TYR A 1133 -26.83 -18.75 -20.38
CA TYR A 1133 -28.28 -18.97 -20.44
C TYR A 1133 -28.74 -19.99 -19.40
N CYS A 1134 -29.85 -19.72 -18.71
CA CYS A 1134 -30.41 -20.64 -17.72
C CYS A 1134 -31.00 -21.91 -18.38
N ASN A 1135 -31.48 -21.80 -19.62
CA ASN A 1135 -31.99 -22.92 -20.40
C ASN A 1135 -31.77 -22.69 -21.92
N LYS A 1136 -32.10 -23.71 -22.73
CA LYS A 1136 -31.95 -23.65 -24.19
C LYS A 1136 -32.94 -22.68 -24.86
N ASP A 1137 -34.06 -22.39 -24.23
CA ASP A 1137 -35.09 -21.52 -24.82
C ASP A 1137 -34.65 -20.05 -24.75
N CYS A 1138 -34.12 -19.62 -23.60
CA CYS A 1138 -33.45 -18.33 -23.46
C CYS A 1138 -32.27 -18.17 -24.44
N GLU A 1139 -31.52 -19.25 -24.71
CA GLU A 1139 -30.46 -19.21 -25.72
C GLU A 1139 -31.04 -18.99 -27.12
N LYS A 1140 -32.09 -19.72 -27.52
CA LYS A 1140 -32.72 -19.59 -28.85
C LYS A 1140 -33.34 -18.22 -29.07
N GLU A 1141 -34.07 -17.69 -28.09
CA GLU A 1141 -34.71 -16.37 -28.16
C GLU A 1141 -33.68 -15.25 -28.31
N HIS A 1142 -32.55 -15.35 -27.60
CA HIS A 1142 -31.51 -14.33 -27.61
C HIS A 1142 -30.47 -14.52 -28.75
N CYS A 1143 -30.38 -15.70 -29.35
CA CYS A 1143 -29.34 -16.06 -30.33
C CYS A 1143 -29.27 -15.11 -31.52
N SER A 1144 -30.41 -14.63 -32.03
CA SER A 1144 -30.48 -13.69 -33.16
C SER A 1144 -29.78 -12.36 -32.83
N LYS A 1145 -30.02 -11.81 -31.63
CA LYS A 1145 -29.40 -10.58 -31.13
C LYS A 1145 -27.91 -10.78 -30.84
N HIS A 1146 -27.59 -11.82 -30.07
CA HIS A 1146 -26.23 -12.14 -29.66
C HIS A 1146 -25.27 -12.38 -30.85
N LYS A 1147 -25.76 -12.94 -31.97
CA LYS A 1147 -24.93 -13.30 -33.13
C LYS A 1147 -24.06 -12.13 -33.62
N ASN A 1148 -24.56 -10.91 -33.55
CA ASN A 1148 -23.87 -9.69 -34.00
C ASN A 1148 -22.71 -9.30 -33.07
N LEU A 1149 -22.88 -9.45 -31.76
CA LEU A 1149 -21.85 -9.14 -30.75
C LEU A 1149 -20.90 -10.30 -30.48
N CYS A 1150 -21.35 -11.54 -30.73
CA CYS A 1150 -20.63 -12.77 -30.41
C CYS A 1150 -19.20 -12.80 -31.00
N LYS A 1151 -18.99 -12.29 -32.21
CA LYS A 1151 -17.67 -12.26 -32.85
C LYS A 1151 -16.70 -11.35 -32.10
N VAL A 1152 -17.17 -10.16 -31.73
CA VAL A 1152 -16.37 -9.15 -31.02
C VAL A 1152 -16.09 -9.58 -29.59
N LEU A 1153 -17.11 -10.07 -28.87
CA LEU A 1153 -16.95 -10.63 -27.53
C LEU A 1153 -15.98 -11.80 -27.54
N ARG A 1154 -15.99 -12.65 -28.57
CA ARG A 1154 -15.00 -13.73 -28.72
C ARG A 1154 -13.59 -13.18 -28.84
N GLU A 1155 -13.35 -12.14 -29.62
CA GLU A 1155 -12.02 -11.53 -29.75
C GLU A 1155 -11.50 -10.92 -28.44
N LYS A 1156 -12.39 -10.39 -27.58
CA LYS A 1156 -12.01 -9.83 -26.26
C LYS A 1156 -11.86 -10.87 -25.16
N SER A 1157 -12.64 -11.95 -25.24
CA SER A 1157 -12.67 -13.02 -24.23
C SER A 1157 -11.68 -14.15 -24.49
N SER A 1158 -10.89 -14.04 -25.56
CA SER A 1158 -9.96 -15.07 -25.98
C SER A 1158 -8.67 -14.49 -26.56
N PHE A 1159 -7.65 -15.32 -26.55
CA PHE A 1159 -6.33 -15.03 -27.10
C PHE A 1159 -6.06 -15.96 -28.28
N LEU A 1160 -5.61 -15.42 -29.41
CA LEU A 1160 -5.27 -16.21 -30.59
C LEU A 1160 -3.75 -16.41 -30.64
N ILE A 1161 -3.29 -17.65 -30.58
CA ILE A 1161 -1.86 -17.95 -30.67
C ILE A 1161 -1.41 -17.78 -32.13
N THR A 1162 -0.44 -16.91 -32.35
CA THR A 1162 0.04 -16.54 -33.69
C THR A 1162 1.21 -17.39 -34.17
N SER A 1163 2.06 -17.85 -33.25
CA SER A 1163 3.25 -18.67 -33.51
C SER A 1163 3.36 -19.77 -32.45
N MET A 1164 3.62 -21.00 -32.90
CA MET A 1164 3.82 -22.19 -32.06
C MET A 1164 4.92 -23.04 -32.68
N THR A 1165 5.71 -23.69 -31.84
CA THR A 1165 6.77 -24.61 -32.28
C THR A 1165 6.57 -25.98 -31.64
N ARG A 1166 6.49 -27.02 -32.47
CA ARG A 1166 6.20 -28.38 -32.01
C ARG A 1166 7.34 -28.88 -31.14
N ARG A 1167 6.98 -29.43 -29.98
CA ARG A 1167 7.93 -30.10 -29.11
C ARG A 1167 8.33 -31.43 -29.76
N GLY A 1168 9.63 -31.65 -29.98
CA GLY A 1168 10.14 -32.90 -30.56
C GLY A 1168 9.84 -34.11 -29.65
N SER A 1169 9.76 -35.30 -30.25
CA SER A 1169 9.31 -36.56 -29.63
C SER A 1169 10.25 -37.17 -28.56
N ASP A 1170 11.06 -36.36 -27.89
CA ASP A 1170 11.98 -36.80 -26.83
C ASP A 1170 11.65 -36.05 -25.53
N GLY A 1171 10.83 -36.64 -24.66
CA GLY A 1171 10.70 -36.15 -23.29
C GLY A 1171 9.39 -36.54 -22.61
N GLN A 1172 9.48 -37.46 -21.65
CA GLN A 1172 8.40 -37.95 -20.79
C GLN A 1172 7.39 -36.87 -20.38
N ILE A 1173 6.16 -36.99 -20.87
CA ILE A 1173 5.03 -36.20 -20.38
C ILE A 1173 4.54 -36.87 -19.11
N ASN A 1174 4.99 -36.39 -17.94
CA ASN A 1174 4.46 -36.86 -16.67
C ASN A 1174 4.62 -35.81 -15.56
N THR A 1175 3.53 -35.09 -15.28
CA THR A 1175 3.24 -34.48 -13.96
C THR A 1175 1.73 -34.26 -13.82
N HIS A 1176 0.99 -35.37 -13.70
CA HIS A 1176 -0.42 -35.33 -13.32
C HIS A 1176 -0.52 -34.81 -11.88
N ALA A 1177 -1.48 -33.91 -11.64
CA ALA A 1177 -1.95 -33.70 -10.28
C ALA A 1177 -2.75 -34.94 -9.84
N ARG A 1178 -2.72 -35.28 -8.56
CA ARG A 1178 -3.54 -36.32 -7.95
C ARG A 1178 -5.01 -36.11 -8.37
N GLY A 1179 -5.60 -37.09 -9.05
CA GLY A 1179 -6.97 -37.01 -9.56
C GLY A 1179 -7.14 -36.54 -11.01
N LEU A 1180 -6.06 -36.46 -11.80
CA LEU A 1180 -6.13 -36.28 -13.25
C LEU A 1180 -5.93 -37.61 -13.97
N ASP A 1181 -6.70 -37.84 -15.03
CA ASP A 1181 -6.60 -39.03 -15.87
C ASP A 1181 -5.33 -39.05 -16.74
N ASP A 1182 -4.99 -40.23 -17.27
CA ASP A 1182 -3.85 -40.46 -18.17
C ASP A 1182 -3.99 -39.70 -19.52
N VAL A 1183 -2.85 -39.34 -20.11
CA VAL A 1183 -2.72 -38.59 -21.38
C VAL A 1183 -2.07 -39.43 -22.48
N GLY A 1184 -2.47 -39.18 -23.73
CA GLY A 1184 -1.91 -39.79 -24.93
C GLY A 1184 -2.97 -40.31 -25.91
N PRO A 1185 -2.54 -40.74 -27.11
CA PRO A 1185 -3.45 -41.17 -28.18
C PRO A 1185 -4.26 -42.42 -27.81
N ASP A 1186 -3.79 -43.23 -26.85
CA ASP A 1186 -4.48 -44.42 -26.36
C ASP A 1186 -5.57 -44.10 -25.30
N TYR A 1187 -5.57 -42.88 -24.74
CA TYR A 1187 -6.45 -42.48 -23.64
C TYR A 1187 -7.50 -41.44 -24.01
N SER A 1188 -7.31 -40.71 -25.11
CA SER A 1188 -8.24 -39.69 -25.58
C SER A 1188 -8.14 -39.43 -27.07
N ASP A 1189 -9.29 -39.16 -27.69
CA ASP A 1189 -9.37 -38.81 -29.10
C ASP A 1189 -8.72 -37.45 -29.39
N PRO A 1190 -8.20 -37.27 -30.63
CA PRO A 1190 -7.72 -35.99 -31.13
C PRO A 1190 -8.68 -34.82 -30.87
N PRO A 1191 -8.17 -33.62 -30.56
CA PRO A 1191 -9.00 -32.46 -30.36
C PRO A 1191 -9.72 -32.11 -31.67
N PRO A 1192 -11.03 -31.80 -31.59
CA PRO A 1192 -11.86 -31.68 -32.77
C PRO A 1192 -11.46 -30.46 -33.63
N ARG A 1193 -11.07 -30.72 -34.88
CA ARG A 1193 -10.66 -29.68 -35.86
C ARG A 1193 -11.83 -28.94 -36.52
N ASN A 1194 -13.07 -29.33 -36.21
CA ASN A 1194 -14.30 -28.74 -36.76
C ASN A 1194 -14.82 -27.53 -35.97
N GLY A 1195 -13.98 -26.89 -35.16
CA GLY A 1195 -14.35 -25.75 -34.32
C GLY A 1195 -15.16 -26.12 -33.07
N LYS A 1196 -15.27 -27.41 -32.72
CA LYS A 1196 -15.73 -27.82 -31.40
C LYS A 1196 -14.66 -27.52 -30.35
N LYS A 1197 -15.12 -27.38 -29.11
CA LYS A 1197 -14.29 -26.99 -27.97
C LYS A 1197 -13.59 -28.21 -27.37
N PHE A 1198 -12.43 -28.00 -26.79
CA PHE A 1198 -11.72 -28.96 -25.95
C PHE A 1198 -10.98 -28.21 -24.82
N VAL A 1199 -10.38 -28.95 -23.89
CA VAL A 1199 -9.58 -28.38 -22.79
C VAL A 1199 -8.10 -28.58 -23.12
N ALA A 1200 -7.30 -27.53 -22.96
CA ALA A 1200 -5.84 -27.65 -22.99
C ALA A 1200 -5.26 -27.12 -21.68
N LYS A 1201 -4.15 -27.71 -21.28
CA LYS A 1201 -3.32 -27.26 -20.17
C LYS A 1201 -2.27 -26.31 -20.70
N VAL A 1202 -2.22 -25.10 -20.16
CA VAL A 1202 -1.16 -24.11 -20.40
C VAL A 1202 -0.26 -24.06 -19.17
N GLN A 1203 1.05 -24.15 -19.35
CA GLN A 1203 2.01 -24.27 -18.27
C GLN A 1203 3.21 -23.35 -18.50
N THR A 1204 3.66 -22.65 -17.45
CA THR A 1204 4.93 -21.92 -17.50
C THR A 1204 6.08 -22.89 -17.55
N TYR A 1205 7.07 -22.60 -18.38
CA TYR A 1205 8.25 -23.43 -18.59
C TYR A 1205 9.51 -22.58 -18.52
N PHE A 1206 10.46 -23.03 -17.71
CA PHE A 1206 11.71 -22.34 -17.49
C PHE A 1206 12.86 -23.07 -18.21
N GLU A 1207 13.35 -22.50 -19.31
CA GLU A 1207 14.44 -23.12 -20.09
C GLU A 1207 15.81 -22.57 -19.70
N ARG A 1208 16.71 -23.46 -19.20
CA ARG A 1208 18.03 -23.10 -18.62
C ARG A 1208 18.96 -22.27 -19.49
N ARG A 1209 18.89 -22.38 -20.83
CA ARG A 1209 20.01 -22.02 -21.72
C ARG A 1209 20.00 -20.59 -22.24
N LEU A 1210 18.88 -19.87 -22.15
CA LEU A 1210 18.71 -18.66 -22.96
C LEU A 1210 18.60 -17.33 -22.19
N TYR A 1211 18.57 -17.31 -20.85
CA TYR A 1211 18.38 -16.06 -20.09
C TYR A 1211 17.22 -15.19 -20.66
N GLN A 1212 16.15 -15.85 -21.12
CA GLN A 1212 14.99 -15.24 -21.76
C GLN A 1212 13.72 -15.50 -20.93
N PRO A 1213 12.65 -14.69 -21.10
CA PRO A 1213 11.38 -14.84 -20.37
C PRO A 1213 10.80 -16.25 -20.50
N HIS A 1214 9.97 -16.65 -19.53
CA HIS A 1214 9.40 -18.00 -19.43
C HIS A 1214 8.69 -18.36 -20.74
N SER A 1215 9.04 -19.50 -21.33
CA SER A 1215 8.26 -20.04 -22.44
C SER A 1215 7.01 -20.70 -21.89
N LEU A 1216 5.95 -20.78 -22.68
CA LEU A 1216 4.69 -21.41 -22.32
C LEU A 1216 4.55 -22.71 -23.10
N ILE A 1217 4.22 -23.78 -22.40
CA ILE A 1217 3.85 -25.06 -23.00
C ILE A 1217 2.33 -25.12 -23.03
N ILE A 1218 1.77 -25.55 -24.16
CA ILE A 1218 0.36 -25.88 -24.26
C ILE A 1218 0.19 -27.30 -24.80
N TYR A 1219 -0.64 -28.09 -24.11
CA TYR A 1219 -1.02 -29.41 -24.60
C TYR A 1219 -2.44 -29.84 -24.23
N ASP A 1220 -3.02 -30.68 -25.07
CA ASP A 1220 -4.32 -31.34 -24.83
C ASP A 1220 -4.13 -32.77 -24.30
N ARG A 1221 -5.23 -33.48 -23.99
CA ARG A 1221 -5.16 -34.81 -23.38
C ARG A 1221 -4.70 -35.91 -24.35
N SER A 1222 -4.93 -35.77 -25.65
CA SER A 1222 -4.45 -36.72 -26.67
C SER A 1222 -2.98 -36.52 -27.05
N LEU A 1223 -2.41 -35.35 -26.70
CA LEU A 1223 -1.08 -34.88 -27.10
C LEU A 1223 -0.93 -34.53 -28.60
N ASP A 1224 -2.04 -34.42 -29.34
CA ASP A 1224 -2.04 -33.88 -30.70
C ASP A 1224 -1.74 -32.36 -30.75
N VAL A 1225 -1.96 -31.68 -29.63
CA VAL A 1225 -1.42 -30.37 -29.31
C VAL A 1225 -0.34 -30.61 -28.26
N ASP A 1226 0.92 -30.37 -28.63
CA ASP A 1226 2.07 -30.31 -27.72
C ASP A 1226 3.07 -29.31 -28.30
N GLU A 1227 2.86 -28.05 -27.94
CA GLU A 1227 3.48 -26.90 -28.59
C GLU A 1227 4.08 -25.95 -27.55
N VAL A 1228 5.15 -25.24 -27.94
CA VAL A 1228 5.76 -24.16 -27.17
C VAL A 1228 5.49 -22.82 -27.84
N PHE A 1229 5.11 -21.82 -27.05
CA PHE A 1229 4.94 -20.44 -27.49
C PHE A 1229 5.42 -19.45 -26.42
N GLN A 1230 5.54 -18.17 -26.77
CA GLN A 1230 5.94 -17.11 -25.84
C GLN A 1230 4.94 -15.97 -25.93
N ASP A 1231 4.38 -15.58 -24.79
CA ASP A 1231 3.52 -14.40 -24.67
C ASP A 1231 3.49 -13.91 -23.22
N GLU A 1232 3.85 -12.64 -23.01
CA GLU A 1232 3.95 -12.04 -21.67
C GLU A 1232 2.59 -11.98 -20.95
N PHE A 1233 1.50 -11.74 -21.69
CA PHE A 1233 0.17 -11.66 -21.10
C PHE A 1233 -0.31 -13.02 -20.61
N ILE A 1234 -0.17 -14.07 -21.42
CA ILE A 1234 -0.55 -15.42 -21.01
C ILE A 1234 0.35 -15.91 -19.86
N GLU A 1235 1.64 -15.53 -19.84
CA GLU A 1235 2.52 -15.82 -18.72
C GLU A 1235 2.00 -15.21 -17.41
N HIS A 1236 1.65 -13.92 -17.41
CA HIS A 1236 1.06 -13.27 -16.23
C HIS A 1236 -0.28 -13.88 -15.82
N LEU A 1237 -1.13 -14.22 -16.80
CA LEU A 1237 -2.40 -14.90 -16.55
C LEU A 1237 -2.20 -16.23 -15.82
N VAL A 1238 -1.25 -17.06 -16.27
CA VAL A 1238 -0.90 -18.34 -15.63
C VAL A 1238 -0.23 -18.11 -14.27
N LYS A 1239 0.57 -17.05 -14.11
CA LYS A 1239 1.19 -16.73 -12.81
C LYS A 1239 0.18 -16.31 -11.75
N ASP A 1240 -0.81 -15.50 -12.12
CA ASP A 1240 -1.81 -14.97 -11.19
C ASP A 1240 -2.96 -15.92 -10.91
N PHE A 1241 -3.44 -16.63 -11.94
CA PHE A 1241 -4.60 -17.51 -11.81
C PHE A 1241 -4.27 -19.00 -11.88
N GLY A 1242 -3.06 -19.37 -12.30
CA GLY A 1242 -2.64 -20.76 -12.40
C GLY A 1242 -2.29 -21.38 -11.05
N VAL A 1243 -2.37 -22.71 -11.04
CA VAL A 1243 -2.07 -23.60 -9.92
C VAL A 1243 -0.66 -24.12 -10.06
N LEU A 1244 0.04 -24.41 -8.97
CA LEU A 1244 1.37 -25.00 -9.04
C LEU A 1244 1.34 -26.41 -9.67
N CYS A 1245 2.40 -26.76 -10.39
CA CYS A 1245 2.53 -28.10 -10.95
C CYS A 1245 2.97 -29.09 -9.87
N GLU A 1246 2.23 -30.20 -9.72
CA GLU A 1246 2.65 -31.33 -8.90
C GLU A 1246 4.02 -31.78 -9.41
N ARG A 1247 5.02 -31.87 -8.52
CA ARG A 1247 6.43 -32.18 -8.83
C ARG A 1247 7.29 -31.07 -9.45
N ARG A 1248 6.72 -29.94 -9.88
CA ARG A 1248 7.47 -28.79 -10.44
C ARG A 1248 6.95 -27.46 -9.86
N TYR A 1249 7.19 -27.23 -8.56
CA TYR A 1249 6.74 -26.05 -7.80
C TYR A 1249 7.33 -24.69 -8.23
N GLN A 1250 7.85 -24.59 -9.45
CA GLN A 1250 8.26 -23.33 -10.08
C GLN A 1250 7.41 -23.02 -11.31
N GLU A 1251 6.70 -24.03 -11.78
CA GLU A 1251 5.85 -23.96 -12.93
C GLU A 1251 4.41 -23.91 -12.45
N LYS A 1252 3.64 -23.00 -13.02
CA LYS A 1252 2.20 -22.94 -12.81
C LYS A 1252 1.50 -23.43 -14.06
N LYS A 1253 0.36 -24.08 -13.85
CA LYS A 1253 -0.52 -24.59 -14.89
C LYS A 1253 -1.90 -23.97 -14.75
N LEU A 1254 -2.51 -23.70 -15.89
CA LEU A 1254 -3.86 -23.18 -16.00
C LEU A 1254 -4.58 -23.98 -17.09
N PHE A 1255 -5.78 -24.46 -16.78
CA PHE A 1255 -6.60 -25.20 -17.73
C PHE A 1255 -7.54 -24.22 -18.44
N LEU A 1256 -7.44 -24.16 -19.76
CA LEU A 1256 -8.19 -23.23 -20.59
C LEU A 1256 -9.06 -23.99 -21.58
N HIS A 1257 -10.27 -23.47 -21.81
CA HIS A 1257 -11.05 -23.90 -22.94
C HIS A 1257 -10.39 -23.42 -24.23
N CYS A 1258 -10.33 -24.30 -25.22
CA CYS A 1258 -9.64 -24.09 -26.49
C CYS A 1258 -10.52 -24.44 -27.70
N MET A 1259 -10.18 -23.87 -28.85
CA MET A 1259 -10.84 -24.15 -30.14
C MET A 1259 -9.88 -23.92 -31.30
N PHE A 1260 -9.96 -24.76 -32.33
CA PHE A 1260 -9.32 -24.50 -33.62
C PHE A 1260 -10.16 -23.55 -34.49
N GLU A 1261 -9.54 -22.48 -34.96
CA GLU A 1261 -10.12 -21.64 -36.02
C GLU A 1261 -10.04 -22.37 -37.37
N LYS A 1262 -10.85 -21.94 -38.35
CA LYS A 1262 -10.88 -22.55 -39.71
C LYS A 1262 -9.52 -22.58 -40.42
N ASN A 1263 -8.60 -21.71 -40.02
CA ASN A 1263 -7.24 -21.62 -40.55
C ASN A 1263 -6.22 -22.49 -39.76
N GLY A 1264 -6.68 -23.34 -38.84
CA GLY A 1264 -5.84 -24.23 -38.04
C GLY A 1264 -5.18 -23.59 -36.82
N LYS A 1265 -5.33 -22.27 -36.59
CA LYS A 1265 -4.77 -21.59 -35.42
C LYS A 1265 -5.54 -21.92 -34.14
N LEU A 1266 -4.83 -21.97 -33.01
CA LEU A 1266 -5.38 -22.28 -31.71
C LEU A 1266 -5.82 -21.01 -30.97
N ARG A 1267 -7.05 -21.01 -30.44
CA ARG A 1267 -7.61 -19.91 -29.65
C ARG A 1267 -7.88 -20.37 -28.22
N LEU A 1268 -7.42 -19.57 -27.25
CA LEU A 1268 -7.54 -19.80 -25.81
C LEU A 1268 -8.60 -18.88 -25.21
N PHE A 1269 -9.60 -19.41 -24.48
CA PHE A 1269 -10.58 -18.58 -23.79
C PHE A 1269 -10.07 -18.18 -22.39
N ILE A 1270 -9.97 -16.87 -22.13
CA ILE A 1270 -9.33 -16.30 -20.91
C ILE A 1270 -10.36 -15.78 -19.89
N ASN A 1271 -11.60 -15.55 -20.29
CA ASN A 1271 -12.67 -15.07 -19.42
C ASN A 1271 -13.25 -16.15 -18.51
N ASP A 1272 -13.06 -17.42 -18.88
CA ASP A 1272 -13.60 -18.58 -18.19
C ASP A 1272 -12.60 -19.73 -18.23
N PHE A 1273 -12.13 -20.14 -17.07
CA PHE A 1273 -11.15 -21.22 -16.96
C PHE A 1273 -11.84 -22.57 -16.94
N ALA A 1274 -11.19 -23.55 -17.58
CA ALA A 1274 -11.73 -24.90 -17.66
C ALA A 1274 -11.58 -25.59 -16.30
N ASP A 1275 -12.58 -26.41 -15.98
CA ASP A 1275 -12.52 -27.25 -14.79
C ASP A 1275 -11.53 -28.40 -15.04
N PHE A 1276 -10.54 -28.56 -14.19
CA PHE A 1276 -9.49 -29.56 -14.39
C PHE A 1276 -10.02 -31.01 -14.32
N GLN A 1277 -11.13 -31.27 -13.61
CA GLN A 1277 -11.78 -32.60 -13.62
C GLN A 1277 -12.42 -32.94 -14.97
N LYS A 1278 -12.63 -31.94 -15.83
CA LYS A 1278 -13.13 -32.14 -17.21
C LYS A 1278 -12.00 -32.27 -18.22
N TRP A 1279 -10.74 -32.24 -17.76
CA TRP A 1279 -9.57 -32.39 -18.61
C TRP A 1279 -9.36 -33.85 -18.99
#